data_AF-A0AAF5DEB9-F1
#
_entry.id   AF-A0AAF5DEB9-F1
#
_cell.length_a   1.000
_cell.length_b   1.000
_cell.length_c   1.000
_cell.angle_alpha   90.00
_cell.angle_beta   90.00
_cell.angle_gamma   90.00
#
_symmetry.space_group_name_H-M   'P 1'
#
loop_
_entity.id
_entity.type
_entity.pdbx_description
1 polymer ?
#
loop_
_entity_poly.entity_id
_entity_poly.type
_entity_poly.pdbx_seq_one_letter_code
_entity_poly.pdbx_strand_id
1 'polypeptide(L)'
;LQFCIYIINFNCRPNKNMSQRRKVPEGQLCDVCNDKATGYHYGVASCNGCKTFFRRTVVSDLKFTCQFNGNCDIDKNVRCACRHCRFEKCLAAGMDANAIQNDRDRISSSVKIKREETPSNVNMPYNTLVDSYNFKRELNFENCNPDSSLIENVQDIETMNKLARIENLCNDLRKKAIADDLTAKEILPRPSLLYETNKLPDDIGTTFREFYPASMNDVQMWNIRELRLCLEWVKVFPEFRELSSDDQFALVHNFAFTFNILNRVFYSIDNGEDKIVYPNGAYILRQPQDEVRIPGCRSIYHRQMDEIMIPLRKLNVDMKEFAAFKFILLFNPDASDLSQFAKPLVENTREKYIKILFSYIICKNGVNEGGSRYGKLLLMTSSIQQIIAQNEENMQVMEVFGHFWRINQFVKELFFQKLFTNLILKYYPMSGIEKMNFSIIYKSNACRGRVGKLKLPHGIVDTPVFMPVGTQGTMKGVLPEELIEMDCKILLCNTYHLGHRPGHEIVKKAGGLHKYMNWSRNILTDSGGFQMVSLSKLSSTDEKGVTFQSPHTGETTLLSPENSINIQQNLGADIMMQMDHVLHVLTEGDIVDEAMKRSIRWLDRCKEAHTNKENQALFPIVQGGLDLEKRKYCAKEMEKRADVGIAIGGLSGGEKKEDFWKVVAFCCETLPPHLPKYVMGVGWAVDLVMCSLLGADMFDCVYPTRTARFGTALIRDGGEIHLTRNEFKYDFSPIEQDCKCSTCKDYTRAYLHSIINKESVACHLITVHNLHHHLTLMNDLRLAIIEERIPIWVEEFLSRFYKNKRKPLCLAIKFSPIISKLIMANRIIIEDVTFHDNPSKFTDQIKLSIKFQTVENIEPGTKFELVYVGDPSSRNYDQSLDTIEFEDIPVGIHTVTLEVNHPDVNKIPPKDLVGATAIILDCYYKDQLFSQTSWFVSVEYTDPDLVENPPLTPVIEKLSRTIDTDDPRTCLHTIKWNEADELLVVPNVQTKLESGQDDEIVFSAADYTEEELKKLENETEFYESSEEDDESIDLSDEDILDEEEEIGDIDKDENENEEDSAPMEIIISPHMNGIIINGTTSGLQEIQKLSSSLLVSDKENVCELKKRCNEKFNSKCPSSSSTEGMVRRMFQLLDPLADVNEKLCRQNELKEILAIYPKESREYVIDSLVPAFFVYKDYENRSQTLRVPEIQYFLKKKNEKKVLYTKLVMYDRGMTGYILKDDMMEYCRDTLLKYDGDYFTFQDKSFLDECVDHALMKIEFFDIDKSNSKYEIRKLLLSPRIDEFENVLQVPVGSSSNWYAPAKVVGFKNTFSSLDFEDKGHLTLEGFKQLDPSYSELFYERVYKIFTEDSGNFSLCNFKKLFLILENRHEYRAQKLFFKILDINEDGYICMDDISKWFTSLKKLFTVNTEEDFPSELDFVNQIFDFLLIPPFESQRISFDDIYKSRKGEQFYGMLINCLLYLTFENPEEPSEEGPSNV
;
A
#
# COMPACT_ATOMS: atom_id res chain seq x y z
N LEU A 1 4.85 -33.41 -19.42
CA LEU A 1 3.99 -33.45 -20.64
C LEU A 1 2.48 -33.55 -20.35
N GLN A 2 1.97 -34.64 -19.76
CA GLN A 2 0.52 -34.81 -19.47
C GLN A 2 -0.05 -33.72 -18.54
N PHE A 3 0.76 -33.23 -17.60
CA PHE A 3 0.39 -32.17 -16.67
C PHE A 3 0.28 -30.78 -17.33
N CYS A 4 1.09 -30.52 -18.35
CA CYS A 4 1.05 -29.27 -19.11
C CYS A 4 -0.06 -29.29 -20.17
N ILE A 5 -0.33 -30.47 -20.76
CA ILE A 5 -1.55 -30.73 -21.54
C ILE A 5 -2.79 -30.49 -20.67
N TYR A 6 -2.74 -30.78 -19.35
CA TYR A 6 -3.83 -30.54 -18.41
C TYR A 6 -4.08 -29.04 -18.17
N ILE A 7 -3.03 -28.23 -18.01
CA ILE A 7 -3.11 -26.77 -17.77
C ILE A 7 -3.48 -26.00 -19.06
N ILE A 8 -2.90 -26.36 -20.21
CA ILE A 8 -3.22 -25.77 -21.53
C ILE A 8 -4.67 -26.12 -21.96
N ASN A 9 -5.19 -27.28 -21.55
CA ASN A 9 -6.59 -27.63 -21.76
C ASN A 9 -7.55 -27.04 -20.70
N PHE A 10 -7.07 -26.47 -19.59
CA PHE A 10 -7.93 -25.96 -18.51
C PHE A 10 -8.41 -24.52 -18.73
N ASN A 11 -7.67 -23.70 -19.49
CA ASN A 11 -8.08 -22.33 -19.83
C ASN A 11 -8.77 -22.20 -21.21
N CYS A 12 -8.97 -23.31 -21.91
CA CYS A 12 -9.68 -23.40 -23.20
C CYS A 12 -10.40 -24.76 -23.35
N ARG A 13 -11.25 -25.21 -22.40
CA ARG A 13 -12.23 -26.29 -22.66
C ARG A 13 -13.54 -26.12 -21.88
N PRO A 14 -14.69 -26.41 -22.52
CA PRO A 14 -16.00 -26.36 -21.87
C PRO A 14 -16.11 -27.45 -20.80
N ASN A 15 -16.44 -26.98 -19.60
CA ASN A 15 -16.64 -27.65 -18.33
C ASN A 15 -17.43 -28.99 -18.40
N LYS A 16 -16.75 -30.14 -18.56
CA LYS A 16 -17.32 -31.49 -18.35
C LYS A 16 -16.56 -32.26 -17.26
N ASN A 17 -17.28 -32.52 -16.16
CA ASN A 17 -17.05 -33.49 -15.08
C ASN A 17 -16.17 -33.07 -13.88
N MET A 18 -16.78 -32.34 -12.94
CA MET A 18 -16.46 -32.46 -11.50
C MET A 18 -17.73 -32.30 -10.65
N SER A 19 -17.92 -33.25 -9.73
CA SER A 19 -18.99 -33.42 -8.75
C SER A 19 -20.38 -33.78 -9.31
N GLN A 20 -20.92 -34.94 -8.89
CA GLN A 20 -22.31 -35.38 -9.08
C GLN A 20 -23.30 -34.48 -8.31
N ARG A 21 -23.17 -33.16 -8.39
CA ARG A 21 -24.32 -32.27 -8.19
C ARG A 21 -25.09 -32.34 -9.50
N ARG A 22 -26.28 -32.98 -9.49
CA ARG A 22 -27.16 -33.08 -10.65
C ARG A 22 -27.18 -31.71 -11.34
N LYS A 23 -26.57 -31.60 -12.52
CA LYS A 23 -26.77 -30.42 -13.36
C LYS A 23 -28.19 -30.50 -13.90
N VAL A 24 -28.89 -29.39 -13.90
CA VAL A 24 -30.18 -29.30 -14.56
C VAL A 24 -29.92 -29.45 -16.07
N PRO A 25 -30.63 -30.32 -16.82
CA PRO A 25 -30.58 -30.39 -18.27
C PRO A 25 -30.59 -28.99 -18.92
N GLU A 26 -29.78 -28.82 -19.96
CA GLU A 26 -29.64 -27.54 -20.67
C GLU A 26 -31.01 -27.15 -21.27
N GLY A 27 -31.50 -25.97 -20.89
CA GLY A 27 -32.84 -25.50 -21.28
C GLY A 27 -33.98 -25.85 -20.31
N GLN A 28 -33.74 -26.61 -19.24
CA GLN A 28 -34.79 -26.87 -18.24
C GLN A 28 -35.25 -25.57 -17.57
N LEU A 29 -36.57 -25.44 -17.42
CA LEU A 29 -37.22 -24.30 -16.80
C LEU A 29 -37.27 -24.47 -15.27
N CYS A 30 -37.37 -23.35 -14.57
CA CYS A 30 -37.50 -23.29 -13.12
C CYS A 30 -38.88 -23.80 -12.73
N ASP A 31 -38.95 -24.82 -11.88
CA ASP A 31 -40.20 -25.46 -11.46
C ASP A 31 -41.15 -24.50 -10.69
N VAL A 32 -40.66 -23.33 -10.28
CA VAL A 32 -41.43 -22.28 -9.59
C VAL A 32 -41.98 -21.23 -10.55
N CYS A 33 -41.14 -20.66 -11.43
CA CYS A 33 -41.52 -19.49 -12.24
C CYS A 33 -41.27 -19.66 -13.74
N ASN A 34 -40.94 -20.85 -14.23
CA ASN A 34 -40.68 -21.12 -15.65
C ASN A 34 -39.53 -20.31 -16.30
N ASP A 35 -38.72 -19.58 -15.53
CA ASP A 35 -37.48 -18.95 -16.01
C ASP A 35 -36.34 -19.99 -16.18
N LYS A 36 -35.25 -19.69 -16.87
CA LYS A 36 -34.16 -20.66 -17.08
C LYS A 36 -33.56 -21.11 -15.74
N ALA A 37 -33.59 -22.41 -15.44
CA ALA A 37 -33.02 -22.94 -14.20
C ALA A 37 -31.48 -22.83 -14.23
N THR A 38 -30.89 -22.32 -13.16
CA THR A 38 -29.41 -22.15 -13.06
C THR A 38 -28.74 -23.30 -12.31
N GLY A 39 -29.53 -24.13 -11.63
CA GLY A 39 -29.08 -25.21 -10.76
C GLY A 39 -30.25 -25.87 -10.02
N TYR A 40 -29.99 -26.99 -9.35
CA TYR A 40 -30.87 -27.44 -8.27
C TYR A 40 -30.53 -26.62 -7.03
N HIS A 41 -31.45 -25.76 -6.58
CA HIS A 41 -31.30 -24.96 -5.37
C HIS A 41 -32.36 -25.40 -4.35
N TYR A 42 -31.92 -25.75 -3.14
CA TYR A 42 -32.78 -26.28 -2.09
C TYR A 42 -33.59 -27.51 -2.54
N GLY A 43 -33.02 -28.34 -3.42
CA GLY A 43 -33.66 -29.57 -3.92
C GLY A 43 -34.41 -29.44 -5.26
N VAL A 44 -34.66 -28.22 -5.75
CA VAL A 44 -35.53 -27.98 -6.93
C VAL A 44 -34.78 -27.28 -8.06
N ALA A 45 -35.07 -27.67 -9.31
CA ALA A 45 -34.54 -26.98 -10.49
C ALA A 45 -35.10 -25.55 -10.52
N SER A 46 -34.26 -24.56 -10.22
CA SER A 46 -34.73 -23.19 -10.03
C SER A 46 -33.78 -22.14 -10.57
N CYS A 47 -34.34 -20.99 -10.94
CA CYS A 47 -33.57 -19.83 -11.37
C CYS A 47 -32.96 -19.11 -10.14
N ASN A 48 -31.97 -18.24 -10.37
CA ASN A 48 -31.36 -17.43 -9.30
C ASN A 48 -32.40 -16.56 -8.57
N GLY A 49 -33.47 -16.14 -9.26
CA GLY A 49 -34.56 -15.36 -8.66
C GLY A 49 -35.32 -16.12 -7.58
N CYS A 50 -35.78 -17.35 -7.87
CA CYS A 50 -36.53 -18.17 -6.88
C CYS A 50 -35.62 -18.73 -5.78
N LYS A 51 -34.35 -19.07 -6.09
CA LYS A 51 -33.32 -19.40 -5.09
C LYS A 51 -33.19 -18.28 -4.04
N THR A 52 -32.97 -17.06 -4.50
CA THR A 52 -32.72 -15.92 -3.60
C THR A 52 -33.97 -15.56 -2.80
N PHE A 53 -35.15 -15.59 -3.45
CA PHE A 53 -36.43 -15.35 -2.81
C PHE A 53 -36.73 -16.36 -1.69
N PHE A 54 -36.57 -17.67 -1.95
CA PHE A 54 -36.78 -18.71 -0.95
C PHE A 54 -35.84 -18.56 0.25
N ARG A 55 -34.53 -18.38 0.00
CA ARG A 55 -33.54 -18.18 1.08
C ARG A 55 -33.86 -16.97 1.93
N ARG A 56 -34.18 -15.82 1.32
CA ARG A 56 -34.48 -14.58 2.06
C ARG A 56 -35.76 -14.74 2.89
N THR A 57 -36.78 -15.41 2.36
CA THR A 57 -38.05 -15.64 3.06
C THR A 57 -37.86 -16.54 4.28
N VAL A 58 -37.11 -17.64 4.15
CA VAL A 58 -36.84 -18.58 5.26
C VAL A 58 -35.89 -17.96 6.30
N VAL A 59 -34.78 -17.35 5.88
CA VAL A 59 -33.78 -16.77 6.80
C VAL A 59 -34.35 -15.57 7.59
N SER A 60 -35.25 -14.80 6.98
CA SER A 60 -35.82 -13.60 7.59
C SER A 60 -37.21 -13.84 8.21
N ASP A 61 -37.69 -15.09 8.24
CA ASP A 61 -39.03 -15.51 8.71
C ASP A 61 -40.17 -14.60 8.19
N LEU A 62 -40.10 -14.25 6.90
CA LEU A 62 -41.05 -13.32 6.29
C LEU A 62 -42.38 -14.02 6.02
N LYS A 63 -43.46 -13.47 6.59
CA LYS A 63 -44.83 -13.91 6.34
C LYS A 63 -45.49 -13.00 5.30
N PHE A 64 -46.12 -13.60 4.29
CA PHE A 64 -46.84 -12.90 3.25
C PHE A 64 -48.32 -13.32 3.26
N THR A 65 -49.22 -12.40 2.91
CA THR A 65 -50.67 -12.68 2.75
C THR A 65 -51.06 -12.40 1.30
N CYS A 66 -51.80 -13.31 0.67
CA CYS A 66 -52.34 -13.09 -0.67
C CYS A 66 -53.63 -12.25 -0.61
N GLN A 67 -53.76 -11.27 -1.51
CA GLN A 67 -54.98 -10.46 -1.66
C GLN A 67 -56.04 -11.08 -2.58
N PHE A 68 -55.69 -12.15 -3.32
CA PHE A 68 -56.53 -12.78 -4.36
C PHE A 68 -56.77 -14.27 -4.08
N ASN A 69 -57.11 -14.61 -2.83
CA ASN A 69 -57.50 -15.97 -2.39
C ASN A 69 -56.43 -17.08 -2.53
N GLY A 70 -55.14 -16.74 -2.60
CA GLY A 70 -54.04 -17.72 -2.63
C GLY A 70 -53.79 -18.39 -3.99
N ASN A 71 -54.47 -17.94 -5.05
CA ASN A 71 -54.46 -18.60 -6.37
C ASN A 71 -53.81 -17.75 -7.50
N CYS A 72 -53.00 -16.74 -7.17
CA CYS A 72 -52.28 -15.95 -8.17
C CYS A 72 -51.34 -16.83 -9.02
N ASP A 73 -51.35 -16.63 -10.33
CA ASP A 73 -50.43 -17.33 -11.23
C ASP A 73 -48.99 -16.79 -11.08
N ILE A 74 -48.01 -17.70 -11.16
CA ILE A 74 -46.59 -17.41 -10.92
C ILE A 74 -45.78 -17.94 -12.11
N ASP A 75 -45.37 -17.03 -12.98
CA ASP A 75 -44.46 -17.29 -14.10
C ASP A 75 -43.26 -16.30 -14.09
N LYS A 76 -42.44 -16.29 -15.13
CA LYS A 76 -41.22 -15.48 -15.18
C LYS A 76 -41.53 -13.98 -15.10
N ASN A 77 -42.64 -13.58 -15.71
CA ASN A 77 -43.05 -12.20 -15.92
C ASN A 77 -43.85 -11.69 -14.70
N VAL A 78 -44.67 -12.54 -14.06
CA VAL A 78 -45.51 -12.15 -12.92
C VAL A 78 -45.10 -12.75 -11.57
N ARG A 79 -43.95 -13.44 -11.46
CA ARG A 79 -43.46 -14.01 -10.17
C ARG A 79 -43.35 -12.99 -9.02
N CYS A 80 -43.29 -11.70 -9.31
CA CYS A 80 -43.25 -10.66 -8.29
C CYS A 80 -44.65 -10.18 -7.84
N ALA A 81 -45.72 -10.53 -8.57
CA ALA A 81 -47.09 -10.04 -8.34
C ALA A 81 -47.67 -10.45 -6.98
N CYS A 82 -47.42 -11.69 -6.53
CA CYS A 82 -47.87 -12.15 -5.22
C CYS A 82 -46.79 -12.97 -4.50
N ARG A 83 -46.13 -12.33 -3.52
CA ARG A 83 -45.08 -12.98 -2.71
C ARG A 83 -45.58 -14.20 -1.94
N HIS A 84 -46.83 -14.17 -1.46
CA HIS A 84 -47.46 -15.31 -0.81
C HIS A 84 -47.56 -16.52 -1.76
N CYS A 85 -48.22 -16.37 -2.91
CA CYS A 85 -48.36 -17.46 -3.88
C CYS A 85 -47.02 -17.93 -4.45
N ARG A 86 -46.04 -17.02 -4.62
CA ARG A 86 -44.68 -17.40 -5.02
C ARG A 86 -44.00 -18.28 -3.99
N PHE A 87 -44.13 -17.97 -2.70
CA PHE A 87 -43.52 -18.76 -1.63
C PHE A 87 -44.21 -20.11 -1.45
N GLU A 88 -45.54 -20.14 -1.50
CA GLU A 88 -46.32 -21.38 -1.55
C GLU A 88 -45.90 -22.24 -2.74
N LYS A 89 -45.68 -21.65 -3.93
CA LYS A 89 -45.18 -22.39 -5.09
C LYS A 89 -43.73 -22.87 -4.94
N CYS A 90 -42.86 -22.14 -4.23
CA CYS A 90 -41.52 -22.62 -3.87
C CYS A 90 -41.61 -23.88 -2.98
N LEU A 91 -42.47 -23.86 -1.97
CA LEU A 91 -42.70 -24.99 -1.07
C LEU A 91 -43.34 -26.17 -1.83
N ALA A 92 -44.35 -25.91 -2.65
CA ALA A 92 -45.02 -26.92 -3.47
C ALA A 92 -44.10 -27.55 -4.52
N ALA A 93 -43.14 -26.79 -5.06
CA ALA A 93 -42.11 -27.32 -5.95
C ALA A 93 -41.07 -28.19 -5.23
N GLY A 94 -41.06 -28.20 -3.88
CA GLY A 94 -40.21 -29.04 -3.05
C GLY A 94 -38.93 -28.37 -2.55
N MET A 95 -38.88 -27.03 -2.45
CA MET A 95 -37.72 -26.34 -1.90
C MET A 95 -37.58 -26.62 -0.39
N ASP A 96 -36.46 -27.21 0.01
CA ASP A 96 -36.19 -27.62 1.39
C ASP A 96 -35.54 -26.49 2.21
N ALA A 97 -36.27 -26.01 3.22
CA ALA A 97 -35.80 -25.02 4.18
C ALA A 97 -34.60 -25.52 5.00
N ASN A 98 -34.49 -26.84 5.25
CA ASN A 98 -33.40 -27.43 6.03
C ASN A 98 -32.07 -27.45 5.25
N ALA A 99 -32.11 -27.31 3.93
CA ALA A 99 -30.91 -27.19 3.09
C ALA A 99 -30.22 -25.80 3.23
N ILE A 100 -30.78 -24.89 4.04
CA ILE A 100 -30.18 -23.59 4.37
C ILE A 100 -29.30 -23.76 5.63
N GLN A 101 -27.98 -23.68 5.48
CA GLN A 101 -27.03 -23.76 6.60
C GLN A 101 -27.08 -22.47 7.44
N ASN A 102 -27.69 -22.55 8.62
CA ASN A 102 -27.72 -21.51 9.64
C ASN A 102 -26.47 -21.61 10.51
N ASP A 103 -25.34 -20.99 10.14
CA ASP A 103 -24.25 -20.65 11.09
C ASP A 103 -23.13 -19.82 10.41
N ARG A 104 -23.33 -18.49 10.41
CA ARG A 104 -22.27 -17.47 10.55
C ARG A 104 -22.85 -16.40 11.49
N ASP A 105 -22.30 -16.34 12.69
CA ASP A 105 -22.44 -15.35 13.78
C ASP A 105 -23.64 -14.36 13.73
N ARG A 106 -24.52 -14.47 14.75
CA ARG A 106 -25.53 -13.46 15.08
C ARG A 106 -24.85 -12.16 15.56
N ILE A 107 -24.99 -11.07 14.80
CA ILE A 107 -24.78 -9.70 15.29
C ILE A 107 -26.10 -9.19 15.88
N SER A 108 -26.08 -8.77 17.14
CA SER A 108 -27.19 -8.21 17.90
C SER A 108 -27.71 -6.87 17.34
N SER A 109 -29.00 -6.63 17.55
CA SER A 109 -29.89 -5.60 16.99
C SER A 109 -29.65 -4.13 17.40
N SER A 110 -30.26 -3.22 16.61
CA SER A 110 -30.49 -1.76 16.74
C SER A 110 -29.31 -0.86 16.33
N VAL A 111 -29.38 0.08 15.37
CA VAL A 111 -30.45 0.98 14.87
C VAL A 111 -30.32 1.16 13.34
N LYS A 112 -31.44 1.16 12.61
CA LYS A 112 -31.49 1.42 11.15
C LYS A 112 -31.07 2.87 10.84
N ILE A 113 -29.96 3.05 10.12
CA ILE A 113 -29.69 4.24 9.29
C ILE A 113 -29.41 3.74 7.87
N LYS A 114 -30.36 3.97 6.96
CA LYS A 114 -30.28 3.67 5.52
C LYS A 114 -29.17 4.51 4.88
N ARG A 115 -28.22 3.86 4.20
CA ARG A 115 -27.40 4.44 3.13
C ARG A 115 -27.50 3.50 1.92
N GLU A 116 -28.48 3.81 1.08
CA GLU A 116 -28.28 4.09 -0.34
C GLU A 116 -27.41 3.13 -1.14
N GLU A 117 -28.13 2.28 -1.86
CA GLU A 117 -27.72 1.33 -2.88
C GLU A 117 -27.12 2.07 -4.10
N THR A 118 -25.90 1.74 -4.50
CA THR A 118 -25.42 1.95 -5.87
C THR A 118 -25.96 0.82 -6.75
N PRO A 119 -26.80 1.10 -7.76
CA PRO A 119 -27.15 0.12 -8.77
C PRO A 119 -25.99 -0.07 -9.74
N SER A 120 -25.68 -1.34 -9.97
CA SER A 120 -25.08 -1.85 -11.21
C SER A 120 -25.93 -1.48 -12.43
N ASN A 121 -25.25 -1.34 -13.58
CA ASN A 121 -25.71 -1.04 -14.95
C ASN A 121 -25.68 0.43 -15.35
N VAL A 122 -24.52 0.88 -15.84
CA VAL A 122 -24.46 1.84 -16.94
C VAL A 122 -23.52 1.25 -17.99
N ASN A 123 -24.13 0.83 -19.10
CA ASN A 123 -23.47 0.64 -20.39
C ASN A 123 -22.65 1.89 -20.70
N MET A 124 -21.37 1.74 -21.03
CA MET A 124 -20.54 2.83 -21.53
C MET A 124 -20.68 2.84 -23.06
N PRO A 125 -21.49 3.74 -23.65
CA PRO A 125 -21.48 3.97 -25.08
C PRO A 125 -20.17 4.66 -25.48
N TYR A 126 -19.82 4.45 -26.73
CA TYR A 126 -18.50 4.50 -27.32
C TYR A 126 -18.19 5.88 -27.92
N ASN A 127 -18.66 7.02 -27.40
CA ASN A 127 -18.32 8.35 -27.95
C ASN A 127 -18.38 9.47 -26.89
N THR A 128 -17.26 9.78 -26.22
CA THR A 128 -16.99 11.10 -25.57
C THR A 128 -15.54 11.32 -25.08
N LEU A 129 -14.56 10.52 -25.55
CA LEU A 129 -13.11 10.76 -25.30
C LEU A 129 -12.44 11.57 -26.44
N VAL A 130 -13.23 12.33 -27.18
CA VAL A 130 -12.80 13.42 -28.06
C VAL A 130 -13.26 14.68 -27.35
N ASP A 131 -12.31 15.47 -26.82
CA ASP A 131 -12.46 16.83 -26.23
C ASP A 131 -11.96 17.01 -24.78
N SER A 132 -10.77 16.52 -24.42
CA SER A 132 -10.00 17.13 -23.31
C SER A 132 -8.49 16.81 -23.33
N TYR A 133 -7.82 16.98 -24.48
CA TYR A 133 -6.36 17.09 -24.60
C TYR A 133 -6.01 18.00 -25.78
N ASN A 134 -6.59 19.20 -25.83
CA ASN A 134 -6.19 20.21 -26.81
C ASN A 134 -5.07 21.07 -26.24
N PHE A 135 -3.83 20.60 -26.41
CA PHE A 135 -2.60 21.37 -26.29
C PHE A 135 -2.64 22.56 -27.29
N LYS A 136 -3.24 23.69 -26.93
CA LYS A 136 -3.07 24.94 -27.70
C LYS A 136 -1.67 25.49 -27.44
N ARG A 137 -0.74 25.10 -28.31
CA ARG A 137 0.41 25.90 -28.70
C ARG A 137 0.12 26.36 -30.14
N GLU A 138 -0.08 27.66 -30.26
CA GLU A 138 -0.14 28.51 -31.47
C GLU A 138 0.14 27.80 -32.82
N LEU A 139 -0.92 27.54 -33.57
CA LEU A 139 -0.90 27.50 -35.04
C LEU A 139 -2.17 28.22 -35.52
N ASN A 140 -2.04 29.51 -35.80
CA ASN A 140 -3.06 30.35 -36.42
C ASN A 140 -3.49 29.74 -37.77
N PHE A 141 -4.71 29.21 -37.86
CA PHE A 141 -5.30 28.69 -39.12
C PHE A 141 -6.50 29.51 -39.64
N GLU A 142 -6.82 30.67 -39.05
CA GLU A 142 -7.99 31.47 -39.46
C GLU A 142 -7.69 32.62 -40.45
N ASN A 143 -6.57 32.57 -41.17
CA ASN A 143 -6.29 33.48 -42.30
C ASN A 143 -5.75 32.76 -43.55
N CYS A 144 -6.06 31.48 -43.72
CA CYS A 144 -5.60 30.71 -44.87
C CYS A 144 -6.71 30.60 -45.91
N ASN A 145 -6.67 31.55 -46.85
CA ASN A 145 -7.25 31.40 -48.18
C ASN A 145 -6.99 29.94 -48.66
N PRO A 146 -8.01 29.18 -49.15
CA PRO A 146 -7.86 27.77 -49.52
C PRO A 146 -6.79 27.47 -50.59
N ASP A 147 -6.18 28.51 -51.17
CA ASP A 147 -5.21 28.46 -52.25
C ASP A 147 -3.79 28.94 -51.89
N SER A 148 -3.42 29.23 -50.62
CA SER A 148 -2.10 29.90 -50.36
C SER A 148 -1.24 29.55 -49.14
N SER A 149 -1.45 28.47 -48.37
CA SER A 149 -0.58 28.18 -47.19
C SER A 149 -0.31 26.71 -46.83
N LEU A 150 -0.75 25.74 -47.64
CA LEU A 150 -0.10 24.41 -47.67
C LEU A 150 1.24 24.54 -48.40
N ILE A 151 2.13 25.39 -47.88
CA ILE A 151 3.54 25.36 -48.28
C ILE A 151 4.05 24.06 -47.69
N GLU A 152 4.25 23.06 -48.55
CA GLU A 152 5.01 21.85 -48.25
C GLU A 152 6.20 22.25 -47.38
N ASN A 153 6.16 21.91 -46.08
CA ASN A 153 7.33 22.10 -45.26
C ASN A 153 8.34 21.07 -45.76
N VAL A 154 9.20 21.49 -46.71
CA VAL A 154 10.12 20.64 -47.47
C VAL A 154 10.92 19.75 -46.51
N GLN A 155 11.24 20.27 -45.31
CA GLN A 155 11.90 19.56 -44.23
C GLN A 155 11.10 18.38 -43.66
N ASP A 156 9.78 18.50 -43.51
CA ASP A 156 8.94 17.41 -42.97
C ASP A 156 8.83 16.27 -43.99
N ILE A 157 8.65 16.61 -45.27
CA ILE A 157 8.65 15.64 -46.37
C ILE A 157 10.01 14.97 -46.49
N GLU A 158 11.10 15.74 -46.39
CA GLU A 158 12.47 15.21 -46.39
C GLU A 158 12.72 14.27 -45.20
N THR A 159 12.20 14.61 -44.01
CA THR A 159 12.26 13.75 -42.82
C THR A 159 11.49 12.45 -43.03
N MET A 160 10.27 12.50 -43.57
CA MET A 160 9.48 11.31 -43.91
C MET A 160 10.16 10.45 -44.98
N ASN A 161 10.79 11.07 -45.98
CA ASN A 161 11.58 10.38 -47.00
C ASN A 161 12.83 9.72 -46.39
N LYS A 162 13.47 10.37 -45.42
CA LYS A 162 14.61 9.80 -44.68
C LYS A 162 14.20 8.56 -43.88
N LEU A 163 13.08 8.63 -43.16
CA LEU A 163 12.53 7.47 -42.44
C LEU A 163 12.22 6.30 -43.38
N ALA A 164 11.54 6.57 -44.50
CA ALA A 164 11.24 5.54 -45.49
C ALA A 164 12.50 4.97 -46.15
N ARG A 165 13.54 5.78 -46.37
CA ARG A 165 14.84 5.32 -46.88
C ARG A 165 15.53 4.37 -45.89
N ILE A 166 15.49 4.68 -44.59
CA ILE A 166 16.04 3.81 -43.53
C ILE A 166 15.29 2.48 -43.50
N GLU A 167 13.97 2.52 -43.60
CA GLU A 167 13.13 1.30 -43.61
C GLU A 167 13.40 0.44 -44.86
N ASN A 168 13.68 1.05 -46.01
CA ASN A 168 14.16 0.34 -47.22
C ASN A 168 15.54 -0.30 -47.02
N LEU A 169 16.48 0.37 -46.35
CA LEU A 169 17.76 -0.24 -46.00
C LEU A 169 17.58 -1.44 -45.06
N CYS A 170 16.62 -1.38 -44.12
CA CYS A 170 16.26 -2.53 -43.29
C CYS A 170 15.71 -3.69 -44.11
N ASN A 171 14.89 -3.40 -45.14
CA ASN A 171 14.41 -4.42 -46.07
C ASN A 171 15.53 -5.08 -46.88
N ASP A 172 16.57 -4.32 -47.25
CA ASP A 172 17.75 -4.88 -47.92
C ASP A 172 18.59 -5.73 -46.97
N LEU A 173 18.85 -5.24 -45.75
CA LEU A 173 19.60 -5.96 -44.72
C LEU A 173 18.92 -7.27 -44.30
N ARG A 174 17.58 -7.30 -44.28
CA ARG A 174 16.79 -8.51 -43.98
C ARG A 174 17.14 -9.70 -44.88
N LYS A 175 17.59 -9.46 -46.11
CA LYS A 175 17.97 -10.48 -47.11
C LYS A 175 19.44 -10.91 -47.01
N LYS A 176 20.23 -10.27 -46.15
CA LYS A 176 21.66 -10.50 -45.99
C LYS A 176 21.97 -11.47 -44.85
N ALA A 177 23.14 -12.09 -44.90
CA ALA A 177 23.67 -12.84 -43.76
C ALA A 177 24.18 -11.85 -42.69
N ILE A 178 23.70 -12.00 -41.45
CA ILE A 178 24.10 -11.20 -40.29
C ILE A 178 24.69 -12.18 -39.27
N ALA A 179 25.72 -11.77 -38.53
CA ALA A 179 26.32 -12.62 -37.50
C ALA A 179 25.42 -12.71 -36.25
N ASP A 180 25.21 -13.92 -35.73
CA ASP A 180 24.21 -14.25 -34.70
C ASP A 180 24.81 -14.46 -33.29
N ASP A 181 26.12 -14.22 -33.13
CA ASP A 181 26.95 -14.57 -31.98
C ASP A 181 27.12 -13.44 -30.95
N LEU A 182 26.58 -12.26 -31.23
CA LEU A 182 26.77 -11.06 -30.40
C LEU A 182 25.54 -10.75 -29.53
N THR A 183 25.81 -10.25 -28.33
CA THR A 183 24.85 -9.69 -27.38
C THR A 183 24.37 -8.30 -27.81
N ALA A 184 23.21 -7.85 -27.33
CA ALA A 184 22.67 -6.53 -27.61
C ALA A 184 23.61 -5.41 -27.14
N LYS A 185 24.23 -5.56 -25.96
CA LYS A 185 25.27 -4.65 -25.46
C LYS A 185 26.54 -4.63 -26.32
N GLU A 186 26.89 -5.70 -27.01
CA GLU A 186 28.02 -5.71 -27.96
C GLU A 186 27.66 -5.11 -29.33
N ILE A 187 26.39 -5.16 -29.72
CA ILE A 187 25.91 -4.68 -31.03
C ILE A 187 25.66 -3.17 -31.03
N LEU A 188 25.11 -2.61 -29.95
CA LEU A 188 24.75 -1.19 -29.85
C LEU A 188 25.93 -0.23 -30.07
N PRO A 189 27.13 -0.46 -29.51
CA PRO A 189 28.29 0.41 -29.71
C PRO A 189 28.89 0.33 -31.13
N ARG A 190 28.57 -0.72 -31.90
CA ARG A 190 29.14 -0.94 -33.24
C ARG A 190 28.42 -0.11 -34.29
N PRO A 191 29.09 0.31 -35.38
CA PRO A 191 28.45 0.96 -36.52
C PRO A 191 27.24 0.18 -37.04
N SER A 192 26.23 0.88 -37.58
CA SER A 192 25.05 0.24 -38.17
C SER A 192 25.38 -0.45 -39.49
N LEU A 193 24.95 -1.71 -39.64
CA LEU A 193 25.07 -2.49 -40.87
C LEU A 193 24.18 -1.99 -42.01
N LEU A 194 23.22 -1.09 -41.73
CA LEU A 194 22.28 -0.57 -42.74
C LEU A 194 22.97 0.16 -43.90
N TYR A 195 24.15 0.73 -43.65
CA TYR A 195 24.94 1.41 -44.69
C TYR A 195 25.98 0.51 -45.36
N GLU A 196 26.05 -0.76 -44.96
CA GLU A 196 27.03 -1.75 -45.42
C GLU A 196 26.39 -3.01 -46.04
N THR A 197 25.11 -2.95 -46.39
CA THR A 197 24.35 -4.08 -46.94
C THR A 197 24.98 -4.67 -48.20
N ASN A 198 25.63 -3.84 -49.02
CA ASN A 198 26.37 -4.22 -50.22
C ASN A 198 27.64 -5.04 -49.95
N LYS A 199 28.17 -5.02 -48.72
CA LYS A 199 29.34 -5.81 -48.30
C LYS A 199 28.96 -7.19 -47.74
N LEU A 200 27.67 -7.42 -47.45
CA LEU A 200 27.17 -8.66 -46.88
C LEU A 200 26.67 -9.63 -47.96
N PRO A 201 26.95 -10.94 -47.84
CA PRO A 201 26.41 -11.94 -48.74
C PRO A 201 24.90 -12.11 -48.55
N ASP A 202 24.19 -12.53 -49.60
CA ASP A 202 22.77 -12.87 -49.52
C ASP A 202 22.56 -14.13 -48.68
N ASP A 203 21.50 -14.15 -47.88
CA ASP A 203 21.13 -15.31 -47.07
C ASP A 203 20.02 -16.14 -47.75
N ILE A 204 20.41 -17.34 -48.20
CA ILE A 204 19.54 -18.34 -48.85
C ILE A 204 18.32 -18.72 -47.97
N GLY A 205 18.44 -18.61 -46.64
CA GLY A 205 17.35 -18.85 -45.69
C GLY A 205 16.19 -17.86 -45.81
N THR A 206 16.45 -16.67 -46.36
CA THR A 206 15.47 -15.57 -46.48
C THR A 206 14.85 -15.43 -47.88
N THR A 207 15.42 -16.12 -48.86
CA THR A 207 14.91 -16.13 -50.23
C THR A 207 13.51 -16.75 -50.26
N PHE A 208 12.56 -16.04 -50.89
CA PHE A 208 11.23 -16.59 -51.15
C PHE A 208 11.33 -17.86 -52.00
N ARG A 209 10.63 -18.92 -51.58
CA ARG A 209 10.60 -20.20 -52.30
C ARG A 209 9.21 -20.46 -52.88
N GLU A 210 8.32 -20.94 -52.02
CA GLU A 210 6.90 -21.17 -52.23
C GLU A 210 6.19 -20.94 -50.89
N PHE A 211 4.86 -20.93 -50.84
CA PHE A 211 4.15 -20.82 -49.56
C PHE A 211 4.16 -22.17 -48.83
N TYR A 212 4.69 -22.21 -47.60
CA TYR A 212 4.68 -23.41 -46.75
C TYR A 212 4.32 -23.08 -45.30
N PRO A 213 3.68 -23.99 -44.54
CA PRO A 213 3.43 -23.80 -43.12
C PRO A 213 4.73 -23.49 -42.37
N ALA A 214 4.73 -22.45 -41.55
CA ALA A 214 5.91 -22.12 -40.76
C ALA A 214 6.24 -23.27 -39.80
N SER A 215 7.53 -23.60 -39.68
CA SER A 215 8.02 -24.44 -38.59
C SER A 215 8.39 -23.59 -37.37
N MET A 216 8.63 -24.24 -36.23
CA MET A 216 9.18 -23.56 -35.06
C MET A 216 10.53 -22.88 -35.34
N ASN A 217 11.36 -23.49 -36.19
CA ASN A 217 12.65 -22.94 -36.59
C ASN A 217 12.47 -21.67 -37.43
N ASP A 218 11.45 -21.62 -38.30
CA ASP A 218 11.13 -20.40 -39.05
C ASP A 218 10.77 -19.26 -38.10
N VAL A 219 9.91 -19.52 -37.10
CA VAL A 219 9.50 -18.52 -36.11
C VAL A 219 10.71 -18.01 -35.30
N GLN A 220 11.59 -18.92 -34.87
CA GLN A 220 12.80 -18.54 -34.11
C GLN A 220 13.78 -17.72 -34.95
N MET A 221 14.07 -18.18 -36.16
CA MET A 221 14.97 -17.51 -37.10
C MET A 221 14.47 -16.09 -37.43
N TRP A 222 13.18 -15.94 -37.75
CA TRP A 222 12.59 -14.63 -38.00
C TRP A 222 12.55 -13.76 -36.74
N ASN A 223 12.30 -14.31 -35.56
CA ASN A 223 12.32 -13.53 -34.32
C ASN A 223 13.70 -12.94 -34.02
N ILE A 224 14.75 -13.78 -34.03
CA ILE A 224 16.12 -13.33 -33.77
C ILE A 224 16.55 -12.30 -34.83
N ARG A 225 16.22 -12.55 -36.10
CA ARG A 225 16.54 -11.65 -37.19
C ARG A 225 15.87 -10.29 -37.05
N GLU A 226 14.57 -10.24 -36.75
CA GLU A 226 13.87 -8.97 -36.56
C GLU A 226 14.38 -8.21 -35.33
N LEU A 227 14.77 -8.89 -34.25
CA LEU A 227 15.38 -8.26 -33.08
C LEU A 227 16.76 -7.69 -33.39
N ARG A 228 17.55 -8.40 -34.20
CA ARG A 228 18.83 -7.86 -34.70
C ARG A 228 18.62 -6.65 -35.58
N LEU A 229 17.63 -6.69 -36.49
CA LEU A 229 17.24 -5.54 -37.31
C LEU A 229 16.79 -4.34 -36.46
N CYS A 230 16.12 -4.58 -35.32
CA CYS A 230 15.75 -3.51 -34.38
C CYS A 230 16.99 -2.73 -33.92
N LEU A 231 18.05 -3.43 -33.50
CA LEU A 231 19.30 -2.80 -33.09
C LEU A 231 19.98 -2.03 -34.23
N GLU A 232 20.02 -2.59 -35.43
CA GLU A 232 20.60 -1.91 -36.59
C GLU A 232 19.79 -0.67 -37.00
N TRP A 233 18.47 -0.72 -36.84
CA TRP A 233 17.52 0.36 -37.12
C TRP A 233 17.61 1.51 -36.12
N VAL A 234 17.72 1.26 -34.80
CA VAL A 234 17.80 2.36 -33.82
C VAL A 234 19.12 3.15 -33.92
N LYS A 235 20.22 2.47 -34.27
CA LYS A 235 21.58 3.05 -34.32
C LYS A 235 21.76 4.18 -35.34
N VAL A 236 20.88 4.31 -36.32
CA VAL A 236 21.03 5.34 -37.38
C VAL A 236 20.48 6.70 -36.97
N PHE A 237 19.70 6.77 -35.89
CA PHE A 237 19.07 8.01 -35.45
C PHE A 237 20.03 8.83 -34.57
N PRO A 238 20.35 10.08 -34.95
CA PRO A 238 21.11 10.99 -34.09
C PRO A 238 20.50 11.11 -32.69
N GLU A 239 19.18 11.25 -32.62
CA GLU A 239 18.43 11.43 -31.36
C GLU A 239 18.59 10.23 -30.40
N PHE A 240 18.84 9.02 -30.93
CA PHE A 240 19.11 7.84 -30.13
C PHE A 240 20.58 7.78 -29.66
N ARG A 241 21.52 8.20 -30.51
CA ARG A 241 22.97 8.18 -30.22
C ARG A 241 23.40 9.24 -29.21
N GLU A 242 22.61 10.28 -29.03
CA GLU A 242 22.83 11.32 -28.02
C GLU A 242 22.51 10.86 -26.59
N LEU A 243 21.81 9.74 -26.43
CA LEU A 243 21.47 9.15 -25.13
C LEU A 243 22.64 8.34 -24.55
N SER A 244 22.68 8.19 -23.22
CA SER A 244 23.63 7.31 -22.54
C SER A 244 23.47 5.85 -22.97
N SER A 245 24.52 5.02 -22.83
CA SER A 245 24.44 3.60 -23.18
C SER A 245 23.32 2.85 -22.44
N ASP A 246 23.06 3.23 -21.18
CA ASP A 246 21.99 2.65 -20.36
C ASP A 246 20.61 3.09 -20.86
N ASP A 247 20.44 4.37 -21.22
CA ASP A 247 19.19 4.90 -21.77
C ASP A 247 18.89 4.33 -23.18
N GLN A 248 19.93 4.16 -24.00
CA GLN A 248 19.84 3.47 -25.29
C GLN A 248 19.33 2.03 -25.10
N PHE A 249 19.89 1.31 -24.12
CA PHE A 249 19.46 -0.05 -23.81
C PHE A 249 18.02 -0.07 -23.27
N ALA A 250 17.66 0.86 -22.38
CA ALA A 250 16.31 0.98 -21.83
C ALA A 250 15.25 1.19 -22.93
N LEU A 251 15.49 2.10 -23.88
CA LEU A 251 14.57 2.32 -25.01
C LEU A 251 14.44 1.07 -25.89
N VAL A 252 15.55 0.40 -26.20
CA VAL A 252 15.54 -0.83 -27.00
C VAL A 252 14.80 -1.96 -26.28
N HIS A 253 15.08 -2.19 -25.00
CA HIS A 253 14.44 -3.21 -24.18
C HIS A 253 12.91 -3.06 -24.20
N ASN A 254 12.41 -1.84 -24.01
CA ASN A 254 10.97 -1.54 -24.02
C ASN A 254 10.34 -1.53 -25.44
N PHE A 255 11.15 -1.51 -26.50
CA PHE A 255 10.67 -1.40 -27.89
C PHE A 255 10.84 -2.67 -28.73
N ALA A 256 11.74 -3.58 -28.35
CA ALA A 256 12.13 -4.74 -29.15
C ALA A 256 10.95 -5.63 -29.55
N PHE A 257 9.99 -5.86 -28.65
CA PHE A 257 8.77 -6.60 -28.94
C PHE A 257 7.84 -5.86 -29.91
N THR A 258 7.64 -4.56 -29.70
CA THR A 258 6.87 -3.69 -30.58
C THR A 258 7.39 -3.76 -32.00
N PHE A 259 8.72 -3.62 -32.17
CA PHE A 259 9.38 -3.71 -33.47
C PHE A 259 9.11 -5.04 -34.17
N ASN A 260 9.24 -6.15 -33.43
CA ASN A 260 9.06 -7.49 -33.96
C ASN A 260 7.62 -7.73 -34.46
N ILE A 261 6.62 -7.34 -33.66
CA ILE A 261 5.20 -7.50 -33.99
C ILE A 261 4.84 -6.65 -35.21
N LEU A 262 5.21 -5.36 -35.20
CA LEU A 262 4.88 -4.43 -36.28
C LEU A 262 5.47 -4.85 -37.62
N ASN A 263 6.74 -5.24 -37.65
CA ASN A 263 7.36 -5.71 -38.89
C ASN A 263 6.70 -6.98 -39.41
N ARG A 264 6.39 -7.93 -38.51
CA ARG A 264 5.76 -9.20 -38.89
C ARG A 264 4.39 -8.99 -39.55
N VAL A 265 3.57 -8.09 -39.02
CA VAL A 265 2.22 -7.85 -39.57
C VAL A 265 2.25 -6.95 -40.81
N PHE A 266 3.12 -5.94 -40.85
CA PHE A 266 3.19 -5.00 -41.97
C PHE A 266 3.82 -5.63 -43.22
N TYR A 267 4.89 -6.42 -43.06
CA TYR A 267 5.56 -7.10 -44.18
C TYR A 267 4.90 -8.43 -44.56
N SER A 268 3.83 -8.83 -43.88
CA SER A 268 3.06 -10.01 -44.27
C SER A 268 2.37 -9.77 -45.61
N ILE A 269 2.79 -10.52 -46.63
CA ILE A 269 2.17 -10.52 -47.96
C ILE A 269 0.65 -10.63 -47.82
N ASP A 270 -0.08 -9.72 -48.46
CA ASP A 270 -1.53 -9.79 -48.48
C ASP A 270 -1.97 -11.03 -49.25
N ASN A 271 -2.49 -12.00 -48.51
CA ASN A 271 -2.85 -13.33 -48.99
C ASN A 271 -4.11 -13.82 -48.23
N GLY A 272 -4.93 -12.88 -47.73
CA GLY A 272 -6.11 -13.13 -46.89
C GLY A 272 -5.95 -12.70 -45.43
N GLU A 273 -7.06 -12.66 -44.70
CA GLU A 273 -7.16 -12.17 -43.31
C GLU A 273 -6.75 -13.23 -42.26
N ASP A 274 -6.56 -14.48 -42.69
CA ASP A 274 -6.40 -15.64 -41.80
C ASP A 274 -4.96 -16.18 -41.71
N LYS A 275 -3.97 -15.43 -42.21
CA LYS A 275 -2.55 -15.83 -42.09
C LYS A 275 -1.56 -14.66 -42.04
N ILE A 276 -0.51 -14.87 -41.25
CA ILE A 276 0.71 -14.06 -41.22
C ILE A 276 1.76 -14.78 -42.07
N VAL A 277 2.44 -14.07 -42.97
CA VAL A 277 3.38 -14.62 -43.96
C VAL A 277 4.76 -14.00 -43.76
N TYR A 278 5.77 -14.83 -43.54
CA TYR A 278 7.17 -14.40 -43.49
C TYR A 278 7.76 -14.24 -44.91
N PRO A 279 8.80 -13.42 -45.10
CA PRO A 279 9.38 -13.14 -46.40
C PRO A 279 9.88 -14.36 -47.20
N ASN A 280 10.30 -15.43 -46.53
CA ASN A 280 10.75 -16.67 -47.19
C ASN A 280 9.60 -17.56 -47.68
N GLY A 281 8.34 -17.19 -47.41
CA GLY A 281 7.13 -17.94 -47.78
C GLY A 281 6.51 -18.76 -46.65
N ALA A 282 7.16 -18.85 -45.47
CA ALA A 282 6.61 -19.51 -44.30
C ALA A 282 5.36 -18.78 -43.77
N TYR A 283 4.27 -19.48 -43.44
CA TYR A 283 3.03 -18.84 -42.96
C TYR A 283 2.44 -19.46 -41.68
N ILE A 284 1.86 -18.60 -40.84
CA ILE A 284 1.11 -18.96 -39.62
C ILE A 284 -0.38 -18.74 -39.86
N LEU A 285 -1.19 -19.79 -39.75
CA LEU A 285 -2.64 -19.72 -39.88
C LEU A 285 -3.33 -19.27 -38.59
N ARG A 286 -4.51 -18.64 -38.74
CA ARG A 286 -5.48 -18.44 -37.64
C ARG A 286 -5.89 -19.78 -37.01
N GLN A 287 -6.00 -20.81 -37.85
CA GLN A 287 -6.25 -22.18 -37.42
C GLN A 287 -4.95 -22.85 -36.95
N PRO A 288 -5.00 -23.71 -35.93
CA PRO A 288 -3.81 -24.34 -35.37
C PRO A 288 -3.13 -25.23 -36.41
N GLN A 289 -1.83 -24.99 -36.62
CA GLN A 289 -0.93 -25.83 -37.42
C GLN A 289 -0.16 -26.76 -36.47
N ASP A 290 -0.01 -28.02 -36.83
CA ASP A 290 0.72 -28.99 -36.01
C ASP A 290 2.22 -28.65 -35.90
N GLU A 291 2.74 -27.94 -36.89
CA GLU A 291 4.13 -27.51 -37.05
C GLU A 291 4.50 -26.30 -36.18
N VAL A 292 3.51 -25.53 -35.70
CA VAL A 292 3.68 -24.34 -34.84
C VAL A 292 2.96 -24.56 -33.51
N ARG A 293 3.60 -25.28 -32.59
CA ARG A 293 3.06 -25.57 -31.25
C ARG A 293 3.77 -24.74 -30.18
N ILE A 294 3.44 -23.45 -30.09
CA ILE A 294 3.85 -22.60 -28.96
C ILE A 294 2.69 -22.58 -27.95
N PRO A 295 2.81 -23.22 -26.78
CA PRO A 295 1.80 -23.12 -25.70
C PRO A 295 1.52 -21.66 -25.35
N GLY A 296 0.26 -21.26 -25.25
CA GLY A 296 -0.13 -19.89 -24.86
C GLY A 296 -0.18 -18.86 -26.00
N CYS A 297 0.69 -18.96 -27.02
CA CYS A 297 0.80 -17.94 -28.08
C CYS A 297 -0.29 -17.99 -29.15
N ARG A 298 -1.22 -18.94 -29.10
CA ARG A 298 -2.36 -18.98 -30.04
C ARG A 298 -3.18 -17.70 -29.99
N SER A 299 -3.56 -17.28 -28.78
CA SER A 299 -4.33 -16.06 -28.56
C SER A 299 -3.58 -14.82 -29.07
N ILE A 300 -2.26 -14.80 -28.94
CA ILE A 300 -1.40 -13.69 -29.40
C ILE A 300 -1.47 -13.52 -30.92
N TYR A 301 -1.34 -14.59 -31.72
CA TYR A 301 -1.42 -14.47 -33.17
C TYR A 301 -2.81 -14.04 -33.66
N HIS A 302 -3.89 -14.51 -33.01
CA HIS A 302 -5.24 -14.03 -33.30
C HIS A 302 -5.37 -12.52 -33.08
N ARG A 303 -4.90 -12.03 -31.93
CA ARG A 303 -4.91 -10.60 -31.60
C ARG A 303 -4.03 -9.78 -32.53
N GLN A 304 -2.86 -10.29 -32.93
CA GLN A 304 -2.00 -9.64 -33.94
C GLN A 304 -2.71 -9.47 -35.29
N MET A 305 -3.48 -10.48 -35.72
CA MET A 305 -4.27 -10.39 -36.96
C MET A 305 -5.42 -9.38 -36.82
N ASP A 306 -6.22 -9.50 -35.74
CA ASP A 306 -7.47 -8.76 -35.56
C ASP A 306 -7.26 -7.29 -35.14
N GLU A 307 -6.30 -7.03 -34.25
CA GLU A 307 -6.08 -5.73 -33.63
C GLU A 307 -4.98 -4.91 -34.33
N ILE A 308 -4.16 -5.54 -35.19
CA ILE A 308 -3.03 -4.84 -35.85
C ILE A 308 -3.01 -5.03 -37.37
N MET A 309 -2.90 -6.27 -37.86
CA MET A 309 -2.75 -6.53 -39.30
C MET A 309 -3.95 -6.06 -40.13
N ILE A 310 -5.17 -6.44 -39.72
CA ILE A 310 -6.40 -6.05 -40.41
C ILE A 310 -6.62 -4.52 -40.35
N PRO A 311 -6.46 -3.84 -39.20
CA PRO A 311 -6.48 -2.38 -39.13
C PRO A 311 -5.46 -1.68 -40.02
N LEU A 312 -4.20 -2.12 -40.05
CA LEU A 312 -3.17 -1.53 -40.94
C LEU A 312 -3.53 -1.66 -42.43
N ARG A 313 -4.06 -2.82 -42.83
CA ARG A 313 -4.53 -3.06 -44.21
C ARG A 313 -5.75 -2.23 -44.55
N LYS A 314 -6.75 -2.16 -43.66
CA LYS A 314 -7.95 -1.31 -43.83
C LYS A 314 -7.59 0.16 -43.95
N LEU A 315 -6.55 0.59 -43.23
CA LEU A 315 -6.01 1.93 -43.35
C LEU A 315 -5.13 2.10 -44.59
N ASN A 316 -4.68 1.09 -45.33
CA ASN A 316 -3.71 1.28 -46.42
C ASN A 316 -2.48 2.10 -45.96
N VAL A 317 -1.89 1.74 -44.82
CA VAL A 317 -0.73 2.44 -44.26
C VAL A 317 0.46 2.35 -45.23
N ASP A 318 1.03 3.49 -45.64
CA ASP A 318 2.19 3.52 -46.52
C ASP A 318 3.52 3.39 -45.75
N MET A 319 4.63 3.20 -46.47
CA MET A 319 5.95 3.03 -45.85
C MET A 319 6.38 4.23 -44.99
N LYS A 320 6.00 5.45 -45.36
CA LYS A 320 6.38 6.66 -44.62
C LYS A 320 5.58 6.73 -43.31
N GLU A 321 4.27 6.48 -43.38
CA GLU A 321 3.37 6.41 -42.22
C GLU A 321 3.82 5.31 -41.25
N PHE A 322 4.16 4.12 -41.76
CA PHE A 322 4.65 3.00 -40.95
C PHE A 322 5.98 3.31 -40.25
N ALA A 323 6.95 3.88 -40.97
CA ALA A 323 8.25 4.21 -40.41
C ALA A 323 8.15 5.29 -39.31
N ALA A 324 7.31 6.31 -39.52
CA ALA A 324 7.05 7.34 -38.52
C ALA A 324 6.30 6.80 -37.30
N PHE A 325 5.32 5.92 -37.50
CA PHE A 325 4.60 5.27 -36.40
C PHE A 325 5.53 4.43 -35.52
N LYS A 326 6.41 3.62 -36.13
CA LYS A 326 7.47 2.89 -35.41
C LYS A 326 8.40 3.82 -34.63
N PHE A 327 8.80 4.94 -35.21
CA PHE A 327 9.68 5.92 -34.56
C PHE A 327 9.04 6.56 -33.32
N ILE A 328 7.76 6.93 -33.42
CA ILE A 328 6.99 7.47 -32.28
C ILE A 328 6.90 6.45 -31.14
N LEU A 329 6.74 5.16 -31.46
CA LEU A 329 6.68 4.09 -30.48
C LEU A 329 8.04 3.79 -29.81
N LEU A 330 9.17 3.95 -30.52
CA LEU A 330 10.52 3.81 -29.95
C LEU A 330 10.78 4.84 -28.85
N PHE A 331 10.54 6.13 -29.15
CA PHE A 331 10.85 7.23 -28.23
C PHE A 331 9.78 7.35 -27.14
N ASN A 332 9.70 6.36 -26.26
CA ASN A 332 8.76 6.31 -25.15
C ASN A 332 9.33 6.91 -23.86
N PRO A 333 8.88 8.09 -23.39
CA PRO A 333 9.37 8.67 -22.14
C PRO A 333 8.95 7.84 -20.92
N ASP A 334 7.94 6.98 -21.06
CA ASP A 334 7.48 6.03 -20.04
C ASP A 334 8.22 4.68 -20.08
N ALA A 335 9.29 4.54 -20.87
CA ALA A 335 10.09 3.33 -20.90
C ALA A 335 10.69 3.03 -19.51
N SER A 336 10.54 1.78 -19.06
CA SER A 336 11.17 1.31 -17.83
C SER A 336 12.69 1.50 -17.92
N ASP A 337 13.33 1.89 -16.80
CA ASP A 337 14.78 2.13 -16.67
C ASP A 337 15.36 3.34 -17.41
N LEU A 338 14.52 4.18 -18.05
CA LEU A 338 14.95 5.43 -18.65
C LEU A 338 15.27 6.48 -17.57
N SER A 339 16.44 7.13 -17.67
CA SER A 339 16.90 8.15 -16.73
C SER A 339 16.01 9.40 -16.74
N GLN A 340 15.95 10.12 -15.61
CA GLN A 340 15.19 11.38 -15.52
C GLN A 340 15.74 12.46 -16.48
N PHE A 341 17.03 12.40 -16.83
CA PHE A 341 17.64 13.30 -17.80
C PHE A 341 17.23 12.97 -19.24
N ALA A 342 17.09 11.68 -19.58
CA ALA A 342 16.69 11.25 -20.91
C ALA A 342 15.19 11.49 -21.19
N LYS A 343 14.32 11.44 -20.18
CA LYS A 343 12.86 11.59 -20.35
C LYS A 343 12.43 12.82 -21.16
N PRO A 344 12.86 14.07 -20.84
CA PRO A 344 12.51 15.24 -21.64
C PRO A 344 13.06 15.21 -23.07
N LEU A 345 14.23 14.62 -23.29
CA LEU A 345 14.83 14.49 -24.64
C LEU A 345 14.01 13.53 -25.51
N VAL A 346 13.60 12.41 -24.93
CA VAL A 346 12.76 11.39 -25.56
C VAL A 346 11.36 11.95 -25.85
N GLU A 347 10.75 12.66 -24.90
CA GLU A 347 9.44 13.32 -25.06
C GLU A 347 9.45 14.36 -26.19
N ASN A 348 10.42 15.27 -26.19
CA ASN A 348 10.57 16.28 -27.25
C ASN A 348 10.77 15.64 -28.64
N THR A 349 11.57 14.58 -28.70
CA THR A 349 11.78 13.82 -29.93
C THR A 349 10.48 13.18 -30.42
N ARG A 350 9.72 12.52 -29.52
CA ARG A 350 8.42 11.93 -29.85
C ARG A 350 7.43 12.96 -30.36
N GLU A 351 7.29 14.10 -29.68
CA GLU A 351 6.37 15.18 -30.08
C GLU A 351 6.66 15.72 -31.48
N LYS A 352 7.95 15.89 -31.82
CA LYS A 352 8.39 16.33 -33.16
C LYS A 352 7.87 15.40 -34.25
N TYR A 353 8.05 14.09 -34.09
CA TYR A 353 7.64 13.12 -35.11
C TYR A 353 6.12 12.87 -35.12
N ILE A 354 5.43 13.06 -33.99
CA ILE A 354 3.96 13.11 -33.91
C ILE A 354 3.41 14.21 -34.84
N LYS A 355 3.99 15.42 -34.78
CA LYS A 355 3.59 16.56 -35.62
C LYS A 355 3.88 16.29 -37.11
N ILE A 356 5.05 15.76 -37.42
CA ILE A 356 5.44 15.43 -38.81
C ILE A 356 4.49 14.38 -39.42
N LEU A 357 4.16 13.31 -38.67
CA LEU A 357 3.23 12.29 -39.12
C LEU A 357 1.82 12.84 -39.33
N PHE A 358 1.34 13.68 -38.41
CA PHE A 358 0.06 14.37 -38.55
C PHE A 358 0.03 15.22 -39.82
N SER A 359 1.02 16.11 -40.01
CA SER A 359 1.13 16.96 -41.21
C SER A 359 1.16 16.15 -42.50
N TYR A 360 1.91 15.05 -42.55
CA TYR A 360 1.95 14.15 -43.72
C TYR A 360 0.58 13.53 -44.03
N ILE A 361 -0.11 13.03 -43.01
CA ILE A 361 -1.43 12.40 -43.16
C ILE A 361 -2.49 13.42 -43.60
N ILE A 362 -2.50 14.62 -43.01
CA ILE A 362 -3.39 15.71 -43.41
C ILE A 362 -3.09 16.15 -44.85
N CYS A 363 -1.82 16.31 -45.22
CA CYS A 363 -1.43 16.72 -46.58
C CYS A 363 -1.83 15.68 -47.64
N LYS A 364 -1.73 14.39 -47.31
CA LYS A 364 -2.04 13.28 -48.23
C LYS A 364 -3.54 13.02 -48.39
N ASN A 365 -4.33 13.18 -47.33
CA ASN A 365 -5.74 12.75 -47.30
C ASN A 365 -6.75 13.89 -47.05
N GLY A 366 -6.28 15.13 -46.82
CA GLY A 366 -7.12 16.25 -46.39
C GLY A 366 -7.39 16.26 -44.88
N VAL A 367 -7.94 17.37 -44.37
CA VAL A 367 -8.11 17.62 -42.92
C VAL A 367 -9.03 16.60 -42.23
N ASN A 368 -10.21 16.35 -42.81
CA ASN A 368 -11.22 15.49 -42.17
C ASN A 368 -10.83 14.01 -42.20
N GLU A 369 -10.50 13.48 -43.39
CA GLU A 369 -10.11 12.08 -43.55
C GLU A 369 -8.74 11.81 -42.92
N GLY A 370 -7.80 12.76 -43.04
CA GLY A 370 -6.49 12.69 -42.41
C GLY A 370 -6.58 12.66 -40.88
N GLY A 371 -7.41 13.51 -40.26
CA GLY A 371 -7.61 13.50 -38.80
C GLY A 371 -8.14 12.16 -38.28
N SER A 372 -9.18 11.61 -38.95
CA SER A 372 -9.73 10.29 -38.61
C SER A 372 -8.71 9.16 -38.79
N ARG A 373 -7.96 9.18 -39.90
CA ARG A 373 -6.90 8.21 -40.20
C ARG A 373 -5.80 8.23 -39.13
N TYR A 374 -5.35 9.42 -38.75
CA TYR A 374 -4.34 9.62 -37.71
C TYR A 374 -4.83 9.08 -36.34
N GLY A 375 -6.07 9.39 -35.96
CA GLY A 375 -6.67 8.86 -34.72
C GLY A 375 -6.75 7.33 -34.69
N LYS A 376 -7.19 6.70 -35.79
CA LYS A 376 -7.24 5.23 -35.91
C LYS A 376 -5.86 4.59 -35.78
N LEU A 377 -4.82 5.21 -36.33
CA LEU A 377 -3.44 4.73 -36.22
C LEU A 377 -2.93 4.82 -34.77
N LEU A 378 -3.20 5.91 -34.05
CA LEU A 378 -2.80 6.06 -32.63
C LEU A 378 -3.55 5.13 -31.67
N LEU A 379 -4.83 4.85 -31.91
CA LEU A 379 -5.63 3.97 -31.05
C LEU A 379 -5.06 2.54 -30.99
N MET A 380 -4.36 2.10 -32.05
CA MET A 380 -3.68 0.80 -32.12
C MET A 380 -2.56 0.65 -31.09
N THR A 381 -2.01 1.75 -30.56
CA THR A 381 -0.94 1.72 -29.56
C THR A 381 -1.36 0.97 -28.28
N SER A 382 -2.62 1.10 -27.88
CA SER A 382 -3.18 0.39 -26.71
C SER A 382 -3.24 -1.13 -26.91
N SER A 383 -3.71 -1.59 -28.08
CA SER A 383 -3.73 -2.99 -28.46
C SER A 383 -2.32 -3.59 -28.54
N ILE A 384 -1.38 -2.83 -29.13
CA ILE A 384 0.03 -3.24 -29.21
C ILE A 384 0.60 -3.47 -27.80
N GLN A 385 0.41 -2.53 -26.87
CA GLN A 385 0.88 -2.65 -25.49
C GLN A 385 0.29 -3.87 -24.76
N GLN A 386 -1.00 -4.14 -24.93
CA GLN A 386 -1.64 -5.32 -24.32
C GLN A 386 -1.12 -6.65 -24.90
N ILE A 387 -0.84 -6.70 -26.21
CA ILE A 387 -0.27 -7.89 -26.86
C ILE A 387 1.18 -8.11 -26.40
N ILE A 388 1.93 -7.03 -26.14
CA ILE A 388 3.31 -7.09 -25.62
C ILE A 388 3.33 -7.64 -24.20
N ALA A 389 2.52 -7.08 -23.29
CA ALA A 389 2.43 -7.56 -21.91
C ALA A 389 2.08 -9.06 -21.85
N GLN A 390 1.13 -9.50 -22.69
CA GLN A 390 0.78 -10.91 -22.80
C GLN A 390 1.93 -11.77 -23.36
N ASN A 391 2.74 -11.25 -24.30
CA ASN A 391 3.92 -11.95 -24.83
C ASN A 391 5.04 -12.06 -23.81
N GLU A 392 5.29 -11.02 -23.03
CA GLU A 392 6.29 -11.00 -21.95
C GLU A 392 5.96 -12.06 -20.89
N GLU A 393 4.71 -12.12 -20.44
CA GLU A 393 4.22 -13.16 -19.53
C GLU A 393 4.44 -14.57 -20.11
N ASN A 394 4.11 -14.79 -21.38
CA ASN A 394 4.28 -16.09 -22.02
C ASN A 394 5.76 -16.48 -22.20
N MET A 395 6.66 -15.54 -22.51
CA MET A 395 8.10 -15.83 -22.60
C MET A 395 8.71 -16.15 -21.23
N GLN A 396 8.32 -15.42 -20.19
CA GLN A 396 8.75 -15.70 -18.81
C GLN A 396 8.32 -17.10 -18.38
N VAL A 397 7.08 -17.49 -18.70
CA VAL A 397 6.57 -18.86 -18.51
C VAL A 397 7.39 -19.87 -19.31
N MET A 398 7.66 -19.61 -20.60
CA MET A 398 8.42 -20.54 -21.45
C MET A 398 9.86 -20.78 -20.97
N GLU A 399 10.55 -19.74 -20.48
CA GLU A 399 11.91 -19.85 -19.91
C GLU A 399 11.91 -20.70 -18.63
N VAL A 400 10.90 -20.54 -17.76
CA VAL A 400 10.74 -21.32 -16.52
C VAL A 400 10.49 -22.81 -16.78
N PHE A 401 9.82 -23.17 -17.89
CA PHE A 401 9.43 -24.56 -18.20
C PHE A 401 10.30 -25.25 -19.29
N GLY A 402 11.50 -24.70 -19.55
CA GLY A 402 12.35 -24.88 -20.75
C GLY A 402 12.94 -26.25 -21.11
N HIS A 403 12.25 -27.39 -20.92
CA HIS A 403 12.73 -28.68 -21.46
C HIS A 403 12.68 -28.81 -23.00
N PHE A 404 12.09 -27.84 -23.73
CA PHE A 404 11.93 -27.91 -25.19
C PHE A 404 12.26 -26.61 -25.95
N TRP A 405 12.62 -25.53 -25.25
CA TRP A 405 12.89 -24.22 -25.85
C TRP A 405 14.07 -23.55 -25.12
N ARG A 406 15.25 -23.49 -25.77
CA ARG A 406 16.39 -22.71 -25.28
C ARG A 406 16.31 -21.31 -25.88
N ILE A 407 16.01 -20.29 -25.07
CA ILE A 407 16.04 -18.89 -25.49
C ILE A 407 17.50 -18.48 -25.72
N ASN A 408 17.82 -17.93 -26.88
CA ASN A 408 19.16 -17.42 -27.22
C ASN A 408 19.57 -16.30 -26.25
N GLN A 409 20.84 -16.24 -25.83
CA GLN A 409 21.36 -15.24 -24.89
C GLN A 409 21.08 -13.79 -25.32
N PHE A 410 21.17 -13.50 -26.62
CA PHE A 410 20.79 -12.22 -27.22
C PHE A 410 19.33 -11.82 -26.89
N VAL A 411 18.41 -12.79 -26.97
CA VAL A 411 16.99 -12.61 -26.67
C VAL A 411 16.78 -12.46 -25.17
N LYS A 412 17.54 -13.21 -24.34
CA LYS A 412 17.48 -13.09 -22.88
C LYS A 412 17.85 -11.70 -22.41
N GLU A 413 18.94 -11.17 -22.95
CA GLU A 413 19.43 -9.84 -22.60
C GLU A 413 18.42 -8.74 -22.93
N LEU A 414 17.79 -8.81 -24.12
CA LEU A 414 16.80 -7.83 -24.59
C LEU A 414 15.49 -7.82 -23.81
N PHE A 415 15.13 -8.91 -23.12
CA PHE A 415 13.79 -9.05 -22.52
C PHE A 415 13.79 -9.37 -21.01
N PHE A 416 14.93 -9.69 -20.40
CA PHE A 416 14.99 -10.18 -19.02
C PHE A 416 15.93 -9.37 -18.09
N GLN A 417 16.29 -8.12 -18.45
CA GLN A 417 17.48 -7.49 -17.86
C GLN A 417 17.35 -6.95 -16.42
N LYS A 418 16.18 -6.93 -15.78
CA LYS A 418 16.08 -6.40 -14.39
C LYS A 418 15.16 -7.14 -13.41
N LEU A 419 14.50 -8.23 -13.80
CA LEU A 419 13.63 -8.98 -12.88
C LEU A 419 13.91 -10.49 -12.74
N PHE A 420 14.80 -11.08 -13.55
CA PHE A 420 14.88 -12.56 -13.64
C PHE A 420 16.13 -13.20 -13.01
N THR A 421 17.26 -12.50 -12.91
CA THR A 421 18.50 -13.08 -12.33
C THR A 421 18.44 -13.17 -10.80
N ASN A 422 17.78 -12.21 -10.14
CA ASN A 422 17.61 -12.20 -8.67
C ASN A 422 16.38 -13.00 -8.17
N LEU A 423 15.48 -13.40 -9.07
CA LEU A 423 14.36 -14.28 -8.72
C LEU A 423 14.70 -15.75 -8.99
N ILE A 424 15.30 -16.11 -10.14
CA ILE A 424 15.52 -17.53 -10.45
C ILE A 424 16.66 -18.15 -9.62
N LEU A 425 17.72 -17.40 -9.29
CA LEU A 425 18.76 -17.87 -8.36
C LEU A 425 18.32 -17.85 -6.89
N LYS A 426 17.21 -17.16 -6.58
CA LYS A 426 16.64 -17.05 -5.21
C LYS A 426 15.50 -18.03 -4.95
N TYR A 427 14.87 -18.58 -6.01
CA TYR A 427 13.71 -19.48 -5.91
C TYR A 427 13.91 -20.88 -6.51
N TYR A 428 15.04 -21.15 -7.18
CA TYR A 428 15.43 -22.50 -7.59
C TYR A 428 16.93 -22.72 -7.35
N PRO A 429 17.35 -23.27 -6.19
CA PRO A 429 18.65 -23.89 -6.11
C PRO A 429 18.60 -25.15 -6.99
N MET A 430 18.93 -25.01 -8.27
CA MET A 430 19.45 -26.12 -9.07
C MET A 430 20.91 -26.34 -8.63
N SER A 431 21.10 -26.77 -7.39
CA SER A 431 22.37 -27.25 -6.87
C SER A 431 22.12 -28.64 -6.29
N GLY A 432 23.07 -29.55 -6.54
CA GLY A 432 22.95 -30.98 -6.25
C GLY A 432 22.43 -31.26 -4.84
N ILE A 433 21.82 -32.44 -4.67
CA ILE A 433 21.28 -32.93 -3.39
C ILE A 433 22.42 -32.94 -2.36
N GLU A 434 22.63 -31.81 -1.71
CA GLU A 434 23.48 -31.68 -0.54
C GLU A 434 22.64 -32.04 0.68
N LYS A 435 23.23 -32.84 1.56
CA LYS A 435 22.59 -33.40 2.74
C LYS A 435 21.90 -32.31 3.58
N MET A 436 20.62 -32.51 3.92
CA MET A 436 19.87 -31.64 4.85
C MET A 436 20.65 -31.49 6.16
N ASN A 437 20.92 -30.26 6.58
CA ASN A 437 21.71 -29.98 7.78
C ASN A 437 21.31 -28.66 8.45
N PHE A 438 21.73 -28.48 9.70
CA PHE A 438 21.60 -27.24 10.44
C PHE A 438 22.98 -26.74 10.85
N SER A 439 23.29 -25.49 10.54
CA SER A 439 24.52 -24.83 10.97
C SER A 439 24.19 -23.64 11.87
N ILE A 440 24.94 -23.50 12.96
CA ILE A 440 24.85 -22.32 13.83
C ILE A 440 25.85 -21.30 13.29
N ILE A 441 25.37 -20.12 12.94
CA ILE A 441 26.18 -18.98 12.47
C ILE A 441 26.68 -18.18 13.66
N TYR A 442 25.83 -17.99 14.67
CA TYR A 442 26.15 -17.16 15.83
C TYR A 442 25.47 -17.71 17.09
N LYS A 443 26.14 -17.61 18.23
CA LYS A 443 25.57 -17.86 19.56
C LYS A 443 25.82 -16.61 20.40
N SER A 444 24.78 -16.07 21.03
CA SER A 444 24.95 -14.94 21.93
C SER A 444 25.78 -15.34 23.15
N ASN A 445 26.65 -14.44 23.58
CA ASN A 445 27.45 -14.53 24.80
C ASN A 445 26.60 -14.25 26.04
N ALA A 446 25.54 -13.44 25.89
CA ALA A 446 24.69 -13.03 27.00
C ALA A 446 23.55 -14.04 27.28
N CYS A 447 23.20 -14.91 26.33
CA CYS A 447 22.10 -15.88 26.47
C CYS A 447 22.25 -17.19 25.70
N ARG A 448 21.16 -17.96 25.60
CA ARG A 448 21.10 -19.20 24.80
C ARG A 448 20.58 -18.96 23.38
N GLY A 449 20.30 -17.70 23.03
CA GLY A 449 19.90 -17.29 21.69
C GLY A 449 20.97 -17.62 20.66
N ARG A 450 20.55 -18.16 19.53
CA ARG A 450 21.45 -18.53 18.43
C ARG A 450 20.84 -18.16 17.08
N VAL A 451 21.69 -17.82 16.13
CA VAL A 451 21.33 -17.64 14.73
C VAL A 451 21.91 -18.82 13.95
N GLY A 452 21.09 -19.46 13.13
CA GLY A 452 21.51 -20.59 12.32
C GLY A 452 20.81 -20.68 10.98
N LYS A 453 21.33 -21.52 10.09
CA LYS A 453 20.76 -21.84 8.78
C LYS A 453 20.36 -23.31 8.73
N LEU A 454 19.09 -23.57 8.48
CA LEU A 454 18.56 -24.91 8.22
C LEU A 454 18.44 -25.11 6.72
N LYS A 455 19.29 -25.97 6.15
CA LYS A 455 19.30 -26.32 4.73
C LYS A 455 18.30 -27.45 4.47
N LEU A 456 17.29 -27.17 3.66
CA LEU A 456 16.21 -28.08 3.28
C LEU A 456 16.11 -28.15 1.75
N PRO A 457 15.41 -29.17 1.19
CA PRO A 457 15.32 -29.38 -0.25
C PRO A 457 14.80 -28.18 -1.06
N HIS A 458 13.87 -27.39 -0.50
CA HIS A 458 13.29 -26.22 -1.18
C HIS A 458 13.87 -24.87 -0.68
N GLY A 459 15.06 -24.88 -0.09
CA GLY A 459 15.83 -23.67 0.23
C GLY A 459 16.33 -23.59 1.66
N ILE A 460 17.05 -22.52 1.98
CA ILE A 460 17.62 -22.29 3.32
C ILE A 460 16.63 -21.49 4.18
N VAL A 461 16.50 -21.89 5.45
CA VAL A 461 15.69 -21.20 6.47
C VAL A 461 16.60 -20.59 7.53
N ASP A 462 16.55 -19.27 7.70
CA ASP A 462 17.26 -18.56 8.76
C ASP A 462 16.51 -18.67 10.10
N THR A 463 17.21 -18.99 11.18
CA THR A 463 16.66 -19.23 12.52
C THR A 463 17.17 -18.18 13.53
N PRO A 464 16.39 -17.78 14.57
CA PRO A 464 15.02 -18.22 14.87
C PRO A 464 14.01 -17.85 13.77
N VAL A 465 13.01 -18.72 13.52
CA VAL A 465 11.99 -18.54 12.47
C VAL A 465 10.57 -18.74 12.97
N PHE A 466 9.65 -17.93 12.48
CA PHE A 466 8.21 -18.11 12.64
C PHE A 466 7.61 -18.70 11.36
N MET A 467 6.84 -19.79 11.49
CA MET A 467 6.18 -20.52 10.39
C MET A 467 4.67 -20.20 10.36
N PRO A 468 4.19 -19.46 9.35
CA PRO A 468 2.75 -19.27 9.15
C PRO A 468 2.02 -20.58 8.85
N VAL A 469 0.79 -20.73 9.39
CA VAL A 469 0.04 -22.01 9.36
C VAL A 469 -1.02 -22.06 8.24
N GLY A 470 -0.76 -22.88 7.22
CA GLY A 470 -1.64 -23.19 6.08
C GLY A 470 -2.54 -24.41 6.32
N THR A 471 -3.72 -24.20 6.89
CA THR A 471 -4.62 -25.29 7.35
C THR A 471 -5.06 -26.28 6.26
N GLN A 472 -5.25 -25.84 5.01
CA GLN A 472 -5.80 -26.68 3.92
C GLN A 472 -4.87 -26.64 2.69
N GLY A 473 -3.55 -26.52 2.91
CA GLY A 473 -2.60 -26.18 1.85
C GLY A 473 -2.81 -24.76 1.32
N THR A 474 -3.38 -23.88 2.14
CA THR A 474 -3.58 -22.46 1.83
C THR A 474 -3.50 -21.65 3.12
N MET A 475 -2.78 -20.53 3.06
CA MET A 475 -2.81 -19.50 4.08
C MET A 475 -4.13 -18.74 3.96
N LYS A 476 -4.91 -18.72 5.05
CA LYS A 476 -6.26 -18.13 5.01
C LYS A 476 -6.19 -16.64 4.73
N GLY A 477 -6.51 -16.26 3.49
CA GLY A 477 -6.57 -14.87 3.05
C GLY A 477 -5.22 -14.30 2.62
N VAL A 478 -4.22 -15.10 2.24
CA VAL A 478 -2.94 -14.63 1.67
C VAL A 478 -2.50 -15.58 0.56
N LEU A 479 -2.05 -15.03 -0.57
CA LEU A 479 -1.51 -15.78 -1.71
C LEU A 479 -0.03 -16.18 -1.48
N PRO A 480 0.46 -17.28 -2.09
CA PRO A 480 1.87 -17.66 -2.03
C PRO A 480 2.84 -16.53 -2.42
N GLU A 481 2.48 -15.72 -3.41
CA GLU A 481 3.29 -14.62 -3.92
C GLU A 481 3.49 -13.50 -2.87
N GLU A 482 2.48 -13.24 -2.04
CA GLU A 482 2.56 -12.25 -0.96
C GLU A 482 3.44 -12.77 0.20
N LEU A 483 3.40 -14.07 0.49
CA LEU A 483 4.30 -14.70 1.47
C LEU A 483 5.77 -14.66 1.02
N ILE A 484 5.99 -14.84 -0.28
CA ILE A 484 7.28 -14.68 -0.96
C ILE A 484 7.78 -13.24 -0.83
N GLU A 485 6.91 -12.24 -1.07
CA GLU A 485 7.23 -10.81 -0.92
C GLU A 485 7.60 -10.44 0.53
N MET A 486 6.91 -11.01 1.52
CA MET A 486 7.24 -10.86 2.95
C MET A 486 8.48 -11.66 3.41
N ASP A 487 9.16 -12.33 2.48
CA ASP A 487 10.30 -13.21 2.70
C ASP A 487 10.07 -14.40 3.65
N CYS A 488 8.86 -14.95 3.68
CA CYS A 488 8.55 -16.16 4.44
C CYS A 488 9.31 -17.37 3.89
N LYS A 489 10.22 -17.99 4.66
CA LYS A 489 11.09 -19.09 4.18
C LYS A 489 10.47 -20.49 4.28
N ILE A 490 9.52 -20.67 5.19
CA ILE A 490 8.91 -21.97 5.50
C ILE A 490 7.49 -21.79 6.01
N LEU A 491 6.57 -22.68 5.60
CA LEU A 491 5.19 -22.73 6.06
C LEU A 491 4.91 -24.01 6.85
N LEU A 492 3.96 -23.97 7.77
CA LEU A 492 3.39 -25.18 8.37
C LEU A 492 2.09 -25.54 7.64
N CYS A 493 2.00 -26.73 7.07
CA CYS A 493 0.78 -27.26 6.47
C CYS A 493 0.21 -28.40 7.29
N ASN A 494 -1.12 -28.48 7.35
CA ASN A 494 -1.76 -29.42 8.26
C ASN A 494 -2.10 -30.77 7.61
N THR A 495 -1.57 -31.85 8.18
CA THR A 495 -1.72 -33.22 7.66
C THR A 495 -3.11 -33.77 7.83
N TYR A 496 -3.78 -33.49 8.96
CA TYR A 496 -5.14 -33.97 9.20
C TYR A 496 -6.10 -33.49 8.11
N HIS A 497 -6.06 -32.19 7.82
CA HIS A 497 -6.95 -31.60 6.83
C HIS A 497 -6.62 -32.06 5.42
N LEU A 498 -5.36 -31.98 5.00
CA LEU A 498 -4.91 -32.37 3.66
C LEU A 498 -5.04 -33.87 3.39
N GLY A 499 -4.90 -34.70 4.43
CA GLY A 499 -5.11 -36.15 4.36
C GLY A 499 -6.54 -36.54 4.00
N HIS A 500 -7.54 -35.73 4.39
CA HIS A 500 -8.96 -35.99 4.10
C HIS A 500 -9.51 -35.17 2.93
N ARG A 501 -9.11 -33.90 2.81
CA ARG A 501 -9.61 -32.96 1.79
C ARG A 501 -8.46 -32.05 1.32
N PRO A 502 -8.06 -32.11 0.04
CA PRO A 502 -8.62 -32.95 -1.02
C PRO A 502 -8.30 -34.45 -0.87
N GLY A 503 -7.36 -34.81 0.01
CA GLY A 503 -6.83 -36.16 0.16
C GLY A 503 -5.41 -36.26 -0.38
N HIS A 504 -4.50 -36.86 0.38
CA HIS A 504 -3.06 -36.90 0.07
C HIS A 504 -2.73 -37.60 -1.25
N GLU A 505 -3.51 -38.60 -1.67
CA GLU A 505 -3.37 -39.24 -2.99
C GLU A 505 -3.67 -38.29 -4.16
N ILE A 506 -4.60 -37.35 -3.97
CA ILE A 506 -4.90 -36.32 -4.98
C ILE A 506 -3.74 -35.33 -5.07
N VAL A 507 -3.22 -34.89 -3.91
CA VAL A 507 -2.07 -33.98 -3.83
C VAL A 507 -0.83 -34.61 -4.45
N LYS A 508 -0.55 -35.89 -4.16
CA LYS A 508 0.54 -36.64 -4.80
C LYS A 508 0.40 -36.67 -6.32
N LYS A 509 -0.79 -36.97 -6.85
CA LYS A 509 -1.07 -36.95 -8.30
C LYS A 509 -0.94 -35.56 -8.92
N ALA A 510 -1.18 -34.50 -8.14
CA ALA A 510 -0.94 -33.12 -8.57
C ALA A 510 0.57 -32.76 -8.61
N GLY A 511 1.43 -33.59 -8.03
CA GLY A 511 2.89 -33.44 -7.98
C GLY A 511 3.43 -32.96 -6.64
N GLY A 512 2.72 -33.24 -5.54
CA GLY A 512 3.11 -32.81 -4.19
C GLY A 512 2.44 -31.51 -3.77
N LEU A 513 2.52 -31.19 -2.48
CA LEU A 513 1.84 -30.06 -1.86
C LEU A 513 2.39 -28.72 -2.35
N HIS A 514 3.71 -28.58 -2.45
CA HIS A 514 4.40 -27.41 -3.03
C HIS A 514 3.78 -27.01 -4.36
N LYS A 515 3.70 -27.96 -5.29
CA LYS A 515 3.11 -27.73 -6.62
C LYS A 515 1.60 -27.54 -6.58
N TYR A 516 0.90 -28.23 -5.68
CA TYR A 516 -0.55 -28.09 -5.53
C TYR A 516 -0.96 -26.70 -5.06
N MET A 517 -0.17 -26.07 -4.19
CA MET A 517 -0.45 -24.74 -3.62
C MET A 517 0.37 -23.59 -4.24
N ASN A 518 1.17 -23.86 -5.27
CA ASN A 518 2.12 -22.90 -5.87
C ASN A 518 3.11 -22.29 -4.85
N TRP A 519 3.63 -23.09 -3.92
CA TRP A 519 4.63 -22.68 -2.94
C TRP A 519 5.98 -23.31 -3.27
N SER A 520 6.97 -22.49 -3.63
CA SER A 520 8.29 -22.94 -4.08
C SER A 520 9.32 -23.09 -2.96
N ARG A 521 9.01 -22.69 -1.73
CA ARG A 521 9.91 -22.76 -0.56
C ARG A 521 9.52 -23.92 0.36
N ASN A 522 10.15 -24.00 1.53
CA ASN A 522 10.00 -25.16 2.41
C ASN A 522 8.60 -25.29 3.06
N ILE A 523 8.19 -26.53 3.34
CA ILE A 523 6.97 -26.87 4.07
C ILE A 523 7.31 -27.84 5.21
N LEU A 524 6.85 -27.51 6.42
CA LEU A 524 6.72 -28.44 7.54
C LEU A 524 5.29 -28.97 7.59
N THR A 525 5.09 -30.28 7.75
CA THR A 525 3.77 -30.87 8.02
C THR A 525 3.67 -31.40 9.43
N ASP A 526 2.62 -31.01 10.15
CA ASP A 526 2.33 -31.63 11.45
C ASP A 526 1.89 -33.10 11.30
N SER A 527 1.75 -33.85 12.39
CA SER A 527 1.31 -35.25 12.32
C SER A 527 -0.21 -35.42 12.19
N GLY A 528 -0.96 -34.34 12.44
CA GLY A 528 -2.42 -34.34 12.63
C GLY A 528 -2.89 -34.78 14.01
N GLY A 529 -2.02 -35.34 14.86
CA GLY A 529 -2.40 -35.93 16.17
C GLY A 529 -3.06 -34.93 17.12
N PHE A 530 -2.52 -33.71 17.24
CA PHE A 530 -3.04 -32.69 18.15
C PHE A 530 -4.50 -32.29 17.85
N GLN A 531 -4.85 -32.15 16.57
CA GLN A 531 -6.21 -31.76 16.19
C GLN A 531 -7.23 -32.85 16.50
N MET A 532 -6.81 -34.11 16.42
CA MET A 532 -7.68 -35.25 16.75
C MET A 532 -8.01 -35.31 18.24
N VAL A 533 -7.08 -34.87 19.09
CA VAL A 533 -7.32 -34.73 20.54
C VAL A 533 -8.18 -33.50 20.84
N SER A 534 -8.04 -32.40 20.08
CA SER A 534 -8.91 -31.23 20.23
C SER A 534 -10.39 -31.50 19.89
N LEU A 535 -10.67 -32.60 19.18
CA LEU A 535 -12.01 -33.13 18.89
C LEU A 535 -12.45 -34.26 19.86
N SER A 536 -11.86 -34.30 21.06
CA SER A 536 -11.86 -35.40 22.06
C SER A 536 -13.16 -36.17 22.30
N LYS A 537 -14.34 -35.60 22.05
CA LYS A 537 -15.61 -36.35 22.20
C LYS A 537 -15.77 -37.49 21.19
N LEU A 538 -14.97 -37.51 20.13
CA LEU A 538 -15.10 -38.46 19.02
C LEU A 538 -13.83 -39.28 18.76
N SER A 539 -12.83 -39.27 19.64
CA SER A 539 -11.56 -39.98 19.44
C SER A 539 -11.15 -40.90 20.60
N SER A 540 -10.43 -41.98 20.27
CA SER A 540 -9.82 -42.93 21.22
C SER A 540 -8.41 -43.29 20.78
N THR A 541 -7.47 -43.35 21.73
CA THR A 541 -6.03 -43.56 21.45
C THR A 541 -5.53 -44.85 22.11
N ASP A 542 -5.02 -45.78 21.31
CA ASP A 542 -4.39 -47.03 21.77
C ASP A 542 -2.97 -47.16 21.20
N GLU A 543 -2.32 -48.33 21.28
CA GLU A 543 -0.98 -48.51 20.71
C GLU A 543 -0.99 -48.48 19.17
N LYS A 544 -2.11 -48.82 18.52
CA LYS A 544 -2.20 -48.85 17.04
C LYS A 544 -2.20 -47.44 16.45
N GLY A 545 -2.84 -46.50 17.11
CA GLY A 545 -2.93 -45.11 16.69
C GLY A 545 -4.09 -44.37 17.34
N VAL A 546 -4.57 -43.33 16.67
CA VAL A 546 -5.75 -42.56 17.09
C VAL A 546 -6.92 -42.90 16.17
N THR A 547 -7.96 -43.48 16.74
CA THR A 547 -9.24 -43.72 16.04
C THR A 547 -10.15 -42.53 16.30
N PHE A 548 -10.79 -41.99 15.26
CA PHE A 548 -11.70 -40.86 15.40
C PHE A 548 -12.85 -40.95 14.42
N GLN A 549 -13.97 -40.33 14.78
CA GLN A 549 -15.10 -40.16 13.89
C GLN A 549 -15.03 -38.79 13.21
N SER A 550 -15.03 -38.75 11.88
CA SER A 550 -15.10 -37.53 11.10
C SER A 550 -16.36 -36.73 11.48
N PRO A 551 -16.25 -35.49 11.97
CA PRO A 551 -17.43 -34.68 12.31
C PRO A 551 -18.25 -34.29 11.08
N HIS A 552 -17.69 -34.42 9.88
CA HIS A 552 -18.35 -34.05 8.63
C HIS A 552 -19.07 -35.20 7.94
N THR A 553 -18.60 -36.45 8.12
CA THR A 553 -19.12 -37.62 7.39
C THR A 553 -19.59 -38.74 8.31
N GLY A 554 -19.22 -38.72 9.59
CA GLY A 554 -19.48 -39.82 10.53
C GLY A 554 -18.59 -41.05 10.33
N GLU A 555 -17.68 -41.04 9.35
CA GLU A 555 -16.75 -42.14 9.06
C GLU A 555 -15.71 -42.28 10.17
N THR A 556 -15.45 -43.52 10.60
CA THR A 556 -14.44 -43.82 11.61
C THR A 556 -13.12 -44.13 10.92
N THR A 557 -12.08 -43.35 11.23
CA THR A 557 -10.74 -43.47 10.61
C THR A 557 -9.70 -43.73 11.68
N LEU A 558 -8.79 -44.69 11.43
CA LEU A 558 -7.61 -44.95 12.26
C LEU A 558 -6.39 -44.25 11.64
N LEU A 559 -5.82 -43.28 12.36
CA LEU A 559 -4.52 -42.70 12.02
C LEU A 559 -3.43 -43.39 12.85
N SER A 560 -2.70 -44.31 12.23
CA SER A 560 -1.50 -44.92 12.79
C SER A 560 -0.25 -44.09 12.47
N PRO A 561 0.88 -44.30 13.18
CA PRO A 561 2.19 -43.77 12.80
C PRO A 561 2.53 -43.96 11.31
N GLU A 562 2.34 -45.17 10.78
CA GLU A 562 2.64 -45.49 9.37
C GLU A 562 1.74 -44.71 8.42
N ASN A 563 0.43 -44.60 8.73
CA ASN A 563 -0.51 -43.84 7.92
C ASN A 563 -0.15 -42.34 7.93
N SER A 564 0.22 -41.79 9.09
CA SER A 564 0.65 -40.39 9.21
C SER A 564 1.89 -40.11 8.34
N ILE A 565 2.92 -40.96 8.43
CA ILE A 565 4.12 -40.82 7.60
C ILE A 565 3.80 -41.00 6.12
N ASN A 566 2.97 -41.97 5.74
CA ASN A 566 2.56 -42.15 4.35
C ASN A 566 1.81 -40.91 3.78
N ILE A 567 0.95 -40.28 4.59
CA ILE A 567 0.29 -39.02 4.21
C ILE A 567 1.34 -37.93 3.98
N GLN A 568 2.24 -37.70 4.93
CA GLN A 568 3.25 -36.65 4.85
C GLN A 568 4.26 -36.86 3.69
N GLN A 569 4.66 -38.11 3.41
CA GLN A 569 5.45 -38.46 2.23
C GLN A 569 4.70 -38.16 0.92
N ASN A 570 3.40 -38.45 0.86
CA ASN A 570 2.58 -38.14 -0.31
C ASN A 570 2.33 -36.64 -0.51
N LEU A 571 2.31 -35.86 0.59
CA LEU A 571 2.29 -34.40 0.53
C LEU A 571 3.66 -33.84 0.08
N GLY A 572 4.76 -34.55 0.29
CA GLY A 572 6.10 -34.12 -0.13
C GLY A 572 6.67 -33.00 0.74
N ALA A 573 6.34 -32.96 2.04
CA ALA A 573 6.86 -31.96 2.97
C ALA A 573 8.38 -32.07 3.19
N ASP A 574 9.08 -30.95 3.31
CA ASP A 574 10.52 -30.90 3.62
C ASP A 574 10.82 -31.39 5.04
N ILE A 575 9.94 -31.06 5.99
CA ILE A 575 9.99 -31.54 7.37
C ILE A 575 8.67 -32.22 7.71
N MET A 576 8.76 -33.47 8.17
CA MET A 576 7.66 -34.27 8.68
C MET A 576 7.74 -34.37 10.19
N MET A 577 6.60 -34.24 10.87
CA MET A 577 6.52 -34.45 12.31
C MET A 577 6.12 -35.89 12.63
N GLN A 578 6.73 -36.48 13.66
CA GLN A 578 6.32 -37.80 14.15
C GLN A 578 4.85 -37.79 14.60
N MET A 579 4.18 -38.94 14.50
CA MET A 579 2.93 -39.16 15.22
C MET A 579 3.21 -39.36 16.71
N ASP A 580 2.57 -38.60 17.58
CA ASP A 580 2.79 -38.60 19.03
C ASP A 580 1.49 -38.71 19.83
N HIS A 581 1.60 -39.18 21.08
CA HIS A 581 0.46 -39.29 22.00
C HIS A 581 0.40 -38.04 22.87
N VAL A 582 -0.37 -37.04 22.42
CA VAL A 582 -0.50 -35.75 23.11
C VAL A 582 -1.55 -35.80 24.21
N LEU A 583 -1.17 -35.38 25.41
CA LEU A 583 -2.08 -35.13 26.53
C LEU A 583 -2.27 -33.63 26.76
N HIS A 584 -3.35 -33.26 27.46
CA HIS A 584 -3.50 -31.90 27.97
C HIS A 584 -2.35 -31.59 28.94
N VAL A 585 -1.74 -30.41 28.86
CA VAL A 585 -0.53 -30.04 29.62
C VAL A 585 -0.66 -30.18 31.14
N LEU A 586 -1.88 -29.95 31.67
CA LEU A 586 -2.21 -30.10 33.09
C LEU A 586 -2.57 -31.53 33.51
N THR A 587 -2.43 -32.52 32.62
CA THR A 587 -2.66 -33.92 32.98
C THR A 587 -1.51 -34.40 33.86
N GLU A 588 -1.84 -35.00 34.99
CA GLU A 588 -0.88 -35.56 35.94
C GLU A 588 -1.04 -37.09 36.06
N GLY A 589 -0.06 -37.74 36.70
CA GLY A 589 -0.07 -39.19 36.97
C GLY A 589 0.56 -40.07 35.90
N ASP A 590 0.39 -41.39 36.05
CA ASP A 590 1.05 -42.42 35.24
C ASP A 590 0.70 -42.35 33.75
N ILE A 591 -0.43 -41.75 33.40
CA ILE A 591 -0.85 -41.57 32.01
C ILE A 591 0.14 -40.70 31.22
N VAL A 592 0.82 -39.75 31.88
CA VAL A 592 1.85 -38.91 31.26
C VAL A 592 3.06 -39.75 30.87
N ASP A 593 3.47 -40.67 31.74
CA ASP A 593 4.57 -41.61 31.48
C ASP A 593 4.20 -42.60 30.36
N GLU A 594 2.97 -43.12 30.36
CA GLU A 594 2.46 -43.98 29.31
C GLU A 594 2.46 -43.28 27.95
N ALA A 595 1.92 -42.06 27.87
CA ALA A 595 1.83 -41.30 26.62
C ALA A 595 3.20 -40.90 26.07
N MET A 596 4.13 -40.53 26.96
CA MET A 596 5.53 -40.28 26.60
C MET A 596 6.19 -41.54 26.03
N LYS A 597 6.08 -42.68 26.73
CA LYS A 597 6.65 -43.96 26.27
C LYS A 597 6.01 -44.44 24.96
N ARG A 598 4.71 -44.22 24.78
CA ARG A 598 4.01 -44.51 23.52
C ARG A 598 4.54 -43.64 22.38
N SER A 599 4.76 -42.35 22.63
CA SER A 599 5.35 -41.44 21.65
C SER A 599 6.75 -41.89 21.21
N ILE A 600 7.58 -42.42 22.13
CA ILE A 600 8.88 -43.02 21.79
C ILE A 600 8.71 -44.24 20.88
N ARG A 601 7.80 -45.16 21.21
CA ARG A 601 7.55 -46.35 20.35
C ARG A 601 6.95 -45.98 18.99
N TRP A 602 6.12 -44.94 18.95
CA TRP A 602 5.55 -44.43 17.71
C TRP A 602 6.58 -43.74 16.82
N LEU A 603 7.61 -43.11 17.39
CA LEU A 603 8.75 -42.62 16.63
C LEU A 603 9.46 -43.75 15.89
N ASP A 604 9.73 -44.87 16.57
CA ASP A 604 10.38 -46.03 15.95
C ASP A 604 9.58 -46.53 14.73
N ARG A 605 8.26 -46.59 14.86
CA ARG A 605 7.35 -46.93 13.75
C ARG A 605 7.33 -45.87 12.65
N CYS A 606 7.43 -44.59 13.01
CA CYS A 606 7.55 -43.50 12.03
C CYS A 606 8.86 -43.60 11.23
N LYS A 607 9.99 -43.90 11.90
CA LYS A 607 11.30 -44.08 11.25
C LYS A 607 11.31 -45.28 10.32
N GLU A 608 10.62 -46.36 10.67
CA GLU A 608 10.47 -47.53 9.82
C GLU A 608 9.61 -47.23 8.58
N ALA A 609 8.52 -46.47 8.73
CA ALA A 609 7.64 -46.06 7.64
C ALA A 609 8.25 -44.97 6.73
N HIS A 610 9.27 -44.25 7.19
CA HIS A 610 9.92 -43.15 6.46
C HIS A 610 10.94 -43.69 5.45
N THR A 611 10.51 -43.73 4.19
CA THR A 611 11.29 -44.25 3.06
C THR A 611 12.09 -43.18 2.32
N ASN A 612 11.62 -41.92 2.29
CA ASN A 612 12.24 -40.83 1.52
C ASN A 612 13.16 -39.95 2.39
N LYS A 613 14.26 -40.53 2.90
CA LYS A 613 15.15 -39.88 3.88
C LYS A 613 16.05 -38.79 3.29
N GLU A 614 16.28 -38.85 1.97
CA GLU A 614 17.16 -37.90 1.26
C GLU A 614 16.49 -36.55 1.02
N ASN A 615 15.16 -36.53 0.88
CA ASN A 615 14.41 -35.33 0.50
C ASN A 615 13.38 -34.89 1.55
N GLN A 616 13.24 -35.59 2.67
CA GLN A 616 12.30 -35.23 3.73
C GLN A 616 12.91 -35.55 5.09
N ALA A 617 12.99 -34.56 5.97
CA ALA A 617 13.45 -34.73 7.35
C ALA A 617 12.31 -35.21 8.25
N LEU A 618 12.58 -36.09 9.22
CA LEU A 618 11.62 -36.48 10.26
C LEU A 618 12.06 -35.90 11.60
N PHE A 619 11.20 -35.10 12.24
CA PHE A 619 11.47 -34.49 13.55
C PHE A 619 10.77 -35.28 14.67
N PRO A 620 11.54 -35.82 15.63
CA PRO A 620 11.03 -36.29 16.92
C PRO A 620 10.38 -35.17 17.74
N ILE A 621 9.41 -35.49 18.60
CA ILE A 621 8.72 -34.55 19.49
C ILE A 621 8.93 -34.98 20.95
N VAL A 622 9.62 -34.16 21.72
CA VAL A 622 9.77 -34.34 23.16
C VAL A 622 8.44 -34.08 23.86
N GLN A 623 7.96 -35.09 24.59
CA GLN A 623 6.76 -35.07 25.45
C GLN A 623 7.15 -35.16 26.93
N GLY A 624 6.16 -35.09 27.83
CA GLY A 624 6.38 -35.25 29.29
C GLY A 624 5.57 -34.31 30.19
N GLY A 625 4.67 -33.49 29.63
CA GLY A 625 3.89 -32.52 30.40
C GLY A 625 4.78 -31.45 31.03
N LEU A 626 4.52 -31.11 32.30
CA LEU A 626 5.32 -30.15 33.08
C LEU A 626 6.41 -30.81 33.94
N ASP A 627 6.57 -32.13 33.88
CA ASP A 627 7.55 -32.88 34.66
C ASP A 627 8.93 -32.88 33.98
N LEU A 628 9.91 -32.22 34.60
CA LEU A 628 11.25 -32.07 34.05
C LEU A 628 12.03 -33.39 33.93
N GLU A 629 11.83 -34.35 34.83
CA GLU A 629 12.53 -35.64 34.76
C GLU A 629 11.96 -36.50 33.62
N LYS A 630 10.63 -36.46 33.41
CA LYS A 630 10.00 -37.10 32.25
C LYS A 630 10.46 -36.44 30.95
N ARG A 631 10.50 -35.10 30.89
CA ARG A 631 11.04 -34.34 29.75
C ARG A 631 12.48 -34.72 29.44
N LYS A 632 13.34 -34.85 30.46
CA LYS A 632 14.74 -35.26 30.32
C LYS A 632 14.88 -36.67 29.75
N TYR A 633 14.11 -37.62 30.29
CA TYR A 633 14.08 -38.98 29.78
C TYR A 633 13.64 -39.02 28.32
N CYS A 634 12.55 -38.33 27.99
CA CYS A 634 12.04 -38.25 26.63
C CYS A 634 13.05 -37.59 25.68
N ALA A 635 13.64 -36.45 26.07
CA ALA A 635 14.65 -35.75 25.27
C ALA A 635 15.82 -36.66 24.89
N LYS A 636 16.37 -37.43 25.85
CA LYS A 636 17.45 -38.40 25.59
C LYS A 636 17.04 -39.52 24.63
N GLU A 637 15.79 -40.01 24.73
CA GLU A 637 15.31 -41.06 23.83
C GLU A 637 15.02 -40.54 22.42
N MET A 638 14.51 -39.32 22.30
CA MET A 638 14.25 -38.65 21.02
C MET A 638 15.56 -38.25 20.32
N GLU A 639 16.56 -37.77 21.07
CA GLU A 639 17.88 -37.39 20.57
C GLU A 639 18.58 -38.55 19.83
N LYS A 640 18.56 -39.76 20.40
CA LYS A 640 19.11 -40.98 19.77
C LYS A 640 18.55 -41.28 18.38
N ARG A 641 17.42 -40.67 18.04
CA ARG A 641 16.64 -40.91 16.83
C ARG A 641 16.54 -39.66 15.94
N ALA A 642 17.05 -38.52 16.38
CA ALA A 642 16.96 -37.24 15.66
C ALA A 642 18.14 -37.10 14.69
N ASP A 643 17.83 -36.89 13.41
CA ASP A 643 18.85 -36.78 12.36
C ASP A 643 19.07 -35.32 11.89
N VAL A 644 17.99 -34.54 11.75
CA VAL A 644 18.03 -33.16 11.19
C VAL A 644 17.50 -32.10 12.16
N GLY A 645 16.61 -32.48 13.09
CA GLY A 645 16.07 -31.58 14.10
C GLY A 645 15.10 -32.24 15.06
N ILE A 646 14.64 -31.47 16.05
CA ILE A 646 13.86 -31.97 17.17
C ILE A 646 12.84 -30.92 17.64
N ALA A 647 11.65 -31.38 18.03
CA ALA A 647 10.58 -30.51 18.52
C ALA A 647 10.29 -30.71 20.00
N ILE A 648 9.72 -29.69 20.63
CA ILE A 648 9.22 -29.67 22.01
C ILE A 648 7.71 -29.49 21.92
N GLY A 649 6.97 -30.56 22.19
CA GLY A 649 5.51 -30.60 22.12
C GLY A 649 4.83 -30.61 23.49
N GLY A 650 3.50 -30.61 23.50
CA GLY A 650 2.70 -30.69 24.73
C GLY A 650 2.82 -29.46 25.65
N LEU A 651 3.04 -28.29 25.04
CA LEU A 651 3.11 -26.97 25.69
C LEU A 651 2.12 -26.00 25.02
N SER A 652 2.00 -24.78 25.53
CA SER A 652 1.03 -23.76 25.11
C SER A 652 -0.42 -24.25 25.21
N GLY A 653 -0.70 -25.10 26.22
CA GLY A 653 -1.97 -25.79 26.42
C GLY A 653 -2.81 -25.26 27.60
N GLY A 654 -2.38 -24.18 28.25
CA GLY A 654 -3.08 -23.56 29.38
C GLY A 654 -2.29 -23.53 30.69
N GLU A 655 -1.03 -23.98 30.67
CA GLU A 655 -0.09 -23.84 31.78
C GLU A 655 0.27 -22.37 32.06
N LYS A 656 0.82 -22.10 33.25
CA LYS A 656 1.35 -20.78 33.59
C LYS A 656 2.58 -20.48 32.73
N LYS A 657 2.80 -19.21 32.39
CA LYS A 657 3.97 -18.78 31.60
C LYS A 657 5.30 -19.16 32.24
N GLU A 658 5.37 -19.14 33.57
CA GLU A 658 6.52 -19.59 34.36
C GLU A 658 6.85 -21.06 34.11
N ASP A 659 5.84 -21.94 34.17
CA ASP A 659 6.02 -23.36 33.91
C ASP A 659 6.36 -23.61 32.43
N PHE A 660 5.71 -22.89 31.50
CA PHE A 660 6.00 -22.95 30.07
C PHE A 660 7.47 -22.64 29.74
N TRP A 661 7.94 -21.44 30.09
CA TRP A 661 9.32 -21.03 29.80
C TRP A 661 10.34 -21.86 30.60
N LYS A 662 10.00 -22.34 31.81
CA LYS A 662 10.86 -23.28 32.57
C LYS A 662 11.06 -24.59 31.82
N VAL A 663 10.00 -25.19 31.29
CA VAL A 663 10.10 -26.43 30.50
C VAL A 663 10.85 -26.20 29.20
N VAL A 664 10.58 -25.08 28.50
CA VAL A 664 11.32 -24.71 27.27
C VAL A 664 12.81 -24.57 27.56
N ALA A 665 13.19 -23.77 28.58
CA ALA A 665 14.58 -23.56 28.97
C ALA A 665 15.30 -24.88 29.27
N PHE A 666 14.63 -25.76 30.05
CA PHE A 666 15.16 -27.06 30.42
C PHE A 666 15.35 -28.00 29.21
N CYS A 667 14.37 -28.04 28.31
CA CYS A 667 14.48 -28.84 27.09
C CYS A 667 15.57 -28.31 26.17
N CYS A 668 15.64 -26.99 25.97
CA CYS A 668 16.66 -26.37 25.12
C CYS A 668 18.09 -26.57 25.65
N GLU A 669 18.25 -26.69 26.97
CA GLU A 669 19.52 -27.05 27.61
C GLU A 669 19.90 -28.51 27.45
N THR A 670 18.91 -29.39 27.55
CA THR A 670 19.12 -30.84 27.53
C THR A 670 19.36 -31.35 26.11
N LEU A 671 18.76 -30.69 25.10
CA LEU A 671 18.87 -31.07 23.70
C LEU A 671 20.19 -30.60 23.07
N PRO A 672 20.75 -31.37 22.13
CA PRO A 672 22.06 -31.07 21.57
C PRO A 672 22.07 -29.73 20.80
N PRO A 673 23.18 -28.97 20.84
CA PRO A 673 23.25 -27.66 20.21
C PRO A 673 23.11 -27.71 18.69
N HIS A 674 23.67 -28.74 18.03
CA HIS A 674 23.72 -28.89 16.57
C HIS A 674 22.37 -29.22 15.90
N LEU A 675 21.30 -29.44 16.68
CA LEU A 675 19.95 -29.64 16.15
C LEU A 675 19.10 -28.37 16.35
N PRO A 676 18.30 -27.97 15.34
CA PRO A 676 17.30 -26.93 15.51
C PRO A 676 16.19 -27.43 16.43
N LYS A 677 15.72 -26.56 17.33
CA LYS A 677 14.77 -26.85 18.40
C LYS A 677 13.45 -26.14 18.12
N TYR A 678 12.45 -26.91 17.71
CA TYR A 678 11.14 -26.41 17.33
C TYR A 678 10.16 -26.42 18.53
N VAL A 679 9.75 -25.24 19.02
CA VAL A 679 8.73 -25.15 20.08
C VAL A 679 7.36 -24.95 19.43
N MET A 680 6.52 -25.98 19.52
CA MET A 680 5.25 -26.06 18.80
C MET A 680 4.16 -25.16 19.42
N GLY A 681 3.40 -24.45 18.58
CA GLY A 681 2.20 -23.70 18.97
C GLY A 681 2.43 -22.32 19.59
N VAL A 682 3.64 -21.75 19.46
CA VAL A 682 4.01 -20.44 20.02
C VAL A 682 3.82 -19.33 18.99
N GLY A 683 2.99 -18.33 19.31
CA GLY A 683 2.73 -17.21 18.40
C GLY A 683 2.47 -15.87 19.05
N TRP A 684 2.64 -15.75 20.35
CA TRP A 684 2.64 -14.44 20.99
C TRP A 684 4.05 -13.85 20.89
N ALA A 685 4.17 -12.59 20.46
CA ALA A 685 5.45 -11.96 20.16
C ALA A 685 6.46 -12.09 21.32
N VAL A 686 6.01 -11.90 22.56
CA VAL A 686 6.85 -12.03 23.75
C VAL A 686 7.35 -13.47 23.93
N ASP A 687 6.49 -14.47 23.73
CA ASP A 687 6.91 -15.86 23.86
C ASP A 687 7.91 -16.26 22.76
N LEU A 688 7.74 -15.74 21.54
CA LEU A 688 8.68 -15.99 20.45
C LEU A 688 10.07 -15.47 20.79
N VAL A 689 10.16 -14.23 21.30
CA VAL A 689 11.42 -13.64 21.77
C VAL A 689 11.97 -14.45 22.92
N MET A 690 11.18 -14.72 23.96
CA MET A 690 11.68 -15.40 25.14
C MET A 690 12.17 -16.81 24.85
N CYS A 691 11.39 -17.62 24.14
CA CYS A 691 11.80 -18.97 23.78
C CYS A 691 13.05 -18.97 22.89
N SER A 692 13.21 -18.00 21.98
CA SER A 692 14.43 -17.86 21.18
C SER A 692 15.66 -17.60 22.06
N LEU A 693 15.55 -16.69 23.02
CA LEU A 693 16.64 -16.38 23.97
C LEU A 693 16.95 -17.53 24.94
N LEU A 694 15.97 -18.41 25.18
CA LEU A 694 16.14 -19.69 25.89
C LEU A 694 16.78 -20.78 25.01
N GLY A 695 16.95 -20.51 23.71
CA GLY A 695 17.62 -21.38 22.75
C GLY A 695 16.68 -22.22 21.89
N ALA A 696 15.47 -21.76 21.58
CA ALA A 696 14.62 -22.36 20.54
C ALA A 696 14.85 -21.67 19.17
N ASP A 697 14.65 -22.41 18.08
CA ASP A 697 15.03 -21.98 16.72
C ASP A 697 13.83 -21.90 15.76
N MET A 698 12.72 -22.58 16.04
CA MET A 698 11.55 -22.62 15.15
C MET A 698 10.26 -22.51 15.96
N PHE A 699 9.26 -21.82 15.40
CA PHE A 699 7.95 -21.59 16.02
C PHE A 699 6.83 -21.60 14.97
N ASP A 700 5.61 -21.93 15.36
CA ASP A 700 4.42 -21.84 14.52
C ASP A 700 3.22 -21.33 15.33
N CYS A 701 2.34 -20.58 14.68
CA CYS A 701 1.03 -20.31 15.27
C CYS A 701 0.01 -19.76 14.27
N VAL A 702 -1.27 -20.04 14.53
CA VAL A 702 -2.39 -19.38 13.86
C VAL A 702 -2.68 -17.98 14.40
N TYR A 703 -2.03 -17.54 15.49
CA TYR A 703 -2.35 -16.27 16.17
C TYR A 703 -2.41 -15.08 15.21
N PRO A 704 -1.39 -14.79 14.37
CA PRO A 704 -1.40 -13.63 13.48
C PRO A 704 -2.57 -13.62 12.49
N THR A 705 -2.88 -14.79 11.89
CA THR A 705 -3.95 -14.92 10.88
C THR A 705 -5.34 -15.09 11.47
N ARG A 706 -5.43 -15.55 12.72
CA ARG A 706 -6.69 -15.68 13.46
C ARG A 706 -7.12 -14.33 14.02
N THR A 707 -6.24 -13.57 14.66
CA THR A 707 -6.56 -12.26 15.23
C THR A 707 -6.87 -11.22 14.16
N ALA A 708 -6.21 -11.29 13.00
CA ALA A 708 -6.51 -10.46 11.84
C ALA A 708 -7.98 -10.56 11.40
N ARG A 709 -8.54 -11.78 11.41
CA ARG A 709 -9.95 -12.03 11.08
C ARG A 709 -10.94 -11.47 12.10
N PHE A 710 -10.49 -11.14 13.30
CA PHE A 710 -11.27 -10.42 14.32
C PHE A 710 -11.00 -8.91 14.30
N GLY A 711 -10.33 -8.39 13.26
CA GLY A 711 -10.00 -6.97 13.13
C GLY A 711 -8.92 -6.49 14.09
N THR A 712 -8.06 -7.39 14.57
CA THR A 712 -6.93 -7.06 15.46
C THR A 712 -5.63 -7.08 14.69
N ALA A 713 -4.93 -5.94 14.70
CA ALA A 713 -3.63 -5.79 14.08
C ALA A 713 -2.52 -5.75 15.13
N LEU A 714 -1.43 -6.45 14.87
CA LEU A 714 -0.26 -6.53 15.76
C LEU A 714 0.66 -5.35 15.51
N ILE A 715 1.14 -4.69 16.57
CA ILE A 715 2.01 -3.52 16.46
C ILE A 715 3.09 -3.58 17.54
N ARG A 716 4.24 -2.95 17.31
CA ARG A 716 5.34 -2.90 18.29
C ARG A 716 4.95 -2.09 19.51
N ASP A 717 4.26 -0.98 19.31
CA ASP A 717 3.87 -0.04 20.36
C ASP A 717 2.49 -0.41 20.96
N GLY A 718 2.47 -1.04 22.12
CA GLY A 718 1.26 -1.51 22.81
C GLY A 718 0.82 -2.93 22.44
N GLY A 719 1.57 -3.61 21.58
CA GLY A 719 1.45 -5.03 21.23
C GLY A 719 0.35 -5.35 20.20
N GLU A 720 -0.83 -4.75 20.35
CA GLU A 720 -1.95 -4.95 19.44
C GLU A 720 -2.96 -3.81 19.50
N ILE A 721 -3.65 -3.56 18.38
CA ILE A 721 -4.79 -2.65 18.27
C ILE A 721 -6.00 -3.34 17.66
N HIS A 722 -7.18 -3.01 18.18
CA HIS A 722 -8.44 -3.51 17.65
C HIS A 722 -9.06 -2.46 16.72
N LEU A 723 -8.85 -2.60 15.41
CA LEU A 723 -9.31 -1.67 14.38
C LEU A 723 -10.85 -1.60 14.28
N THR A 724 -11.58 -2.45 15.02
CA THR A 724 -13.04 -2.36 15.23
C THR A 724 -13.46 -1.19 16.12
N ARG A 725 -12.56 -0.60 16.90
CA ARG A 725 -12.87 0.50 17.84
C ARG A 725 -13.16 1.81 17.10
N ASN A 726 -14.14 2.56 17.59
CA ASN A 726 -14.60 3.83 16.98
C ASN A 726 -13.53 4.92 16.95
N GLU A 727 -12.49 4.83 17.78
CA GLU A 727 -11.35 5.77 17.78
C GLU A 727 -10.63 5.81 16.42
N PHE A 728 -10.63 4.70 15.68
CA PHE A 728 -9.98 4.61 14.37
C PHE A 728 -10.82 5.17 13.22
N LYS A 729 -12.08 5.57 13.45
CA LYS A 729 -13.00 6.05 12.40
C LYS A 729 -12.47 7.22 11.59
N TYR A 730 -11.66 8.08 12.21
CA TYR A 730 -11.03 9.25 11.58
C TYR A 730 -9.49 9.18 11.64
N ASP A 731 -8.92 8.02 11.95
CA ASP A 731 -7.48 7.81 11.98
C ASP A 731 -6.96 7.44 10.59
N PHE A 732 -6.51 8.45 9.84
CA PHE A 732 -5.97 8.25 8.49
C PHE A 732 -4.49 7.83 8.49
N SER A 733 -3.92 7.37 9.60
CA SER A 733 -2.56 6.81 9.66
C SER A 733 -2.55 5.32 9.24
N PRO A 734 -1.40 4.77 8.81
CA PRO A 734 -1.26 3.33 8.59
C PRO A 734 -1.43 2.56 9.91
N ILE A 735 -1.54 1.23 9.86
CA ILE A 735 -1.63 0.40 11.08
C ILE A 735 -0.44 0.69 12.01
N GLU A 736 0.77 0.79 11.46
CA GLU A 736 1.98 1.16 12.18
C GLU A 736 2.87 2.06 11.31
N GLN A 737 3.46 3.10 11.91
CA GLN A 737 4.43 3.94 11.21
C GLN A 737 5.69 3.12 10.88
N ASP A 738 6.27 3.39 9.72
CA ASP A 738 7.48 2.73 9.20
C ASP A 738 7.34 1.22 8.90
N CYS A 739 6.13 0.66 8.99
CA CYS A 739 5.87 -0.70 8.52
C CYS A 739 5.87 -0.74 6.99
N LYS A 740 6.73 -1.58 6.41
CA LYS A 740 6.95 -1.66 4.96
C LYS A 740 5.98 -2.60 4.22
N CYS A 741 5.01 -3.20 4.93
CA CYS A 741 4.05 -4.10 4.29
C CYS A 741 3.11 -3.34 3.34
N SER A 742 2.61 -4.03 2.31
CA SER A 742 1.67 -3.47 1.34
C SER A 742 0.42 -2.84 2.00
N THR A 743 -0.02 -3.40 3.14
CA THR A 743 -1.17 -2.85 3.87
C THR A 743 -0.88 -1.48 4.50
N CYS A 744 0.28 -1.30 5.14
CA CYS A 744 0.64 0.00 5.73
C CYS A 744 1.04 1.03 4.69
N LYS A 745 1.53 0.60 3.52
CA LYS A 745 1.88 1.48 2.41
C LYS A 745 0.65 2.15 1.79
N ASP A 746 -0.42 1.39 1.57
CA ASP A 746 -1.53 1.82 0.70
C ASP A 746 -2.86 2.07 1.45
N TYR A 747 -2.99 1.66 2.73
CA TYR A 747 -4.26 1.73 3.46
C TYR A 747 -4.14 2.40 4.83
N THR A 748 -5.26 3.01 5.26
CA THR A 748 -5.36 3.70 6.56
C THR A 748 -6.17 2.91 7.58
N ARG A 749 -5.95 3.18 8.87
CA ARG A 749 -6.77 2.61 9.96
C ARG A 749 -8.25 2.97 9.82
N ALA A 750 -8.58 4.17 9.36
CA ALA A 750 -9.96 4.59 9.06
C ALA A 750 -10.59 3.78 7.94
N TYR A 751 -9.86 3.50 6.86
CA TYR A 751 -10.33 2.62 5.80
C TYR A 751 -10.59 1.22 6.34
N LEU A 752 -9.61 0.60 7.01
CA LEU A 752 -9.74 -0.74 7.59
C LEU A 752 -10.91 -0.82 8.58
N HIS A 753 -11.04 0.15 9.49
CA HIS A 753 -12.18 0.27 10.41
C HIS A 753 -13.52 0.28 9.68
N SER A 754 -13.60 0.98 8.54
CA SER A 754 -14.84 1.11 7.78
C SER A 754 -15.30 -0.20 7.14
N ILE A 755 -14.38 -1.12 6.82
CA ILE A 755 -14.63 -2.38 6.09
C ILE A 755 -14.49 -3.66 6.93
N ILE A 756 -13.83 -3.61 8.09
CA ILE A 756 -13.73 -4.76 9.01
C ILE A 756 -15.13 -5.29 9.37
N ASN A 757 -15.27 -6.62 9.43
CA ASN A 757 -16.52 -7.35 9.66
C ASN A 757 -17.62 -7.11 8.59
N LYS A 758 -17.30 -6.40 7.50
CA LYS A 758 -18.22 -6.17 6.37
C LYS A 758 -17.68 -6.80 5.09
N GLU A 759 -16.38 -6.62 4.82
CA GLU A 759 -15.70 -7.12 3.63
C GLU A 759 -14.56 -8.08 4.00
N SER A 760 -14.40 -9.18 3.26
CA SER A 760 -13.34 -10.16 3.50
C SER A 760 -11.93 -9.61 3.21
N VAL A 761 -11.83 -8.55 2.39
CA VAL A 761 -10.55 -7.88 2.09
C VAL A 761 -9.91 -7.28 3.34
N ALA A 762 -10.70 -6.88 4.34
CA ALA A 762 -10.18 -6.41 5.62
C ALA A 762 -9.37 -7.51 6.34
N CYS A 763 -9.89 -8.75 6.34
CA CYS A 763 -9.19 -9.89 6.93
C CYS A 763 -7.87 -10.19 6.21
N HIS A 764 -7.85 -10.07 4.89
CA HIS A 764 -6.66 -10.24 4.06
C HIS A 764 -5.58 -9.20 4.39
N LEU A 765 -5.92 -7.90 4.31
CA LEU A 765 -5.00 -6.79 4.58
C LEU A 765 -4.39 -6.88 5.99
N ILE A 766 -5.20 -7.13 7.01
CA ILE A 766 -4.69 -7.26 8.38
C ILE A 766 -3.84 -8.54 8.53
N THR A 767 -4.13 -9.61 7.79
CA THR A 767 -3.31 -10.83 7.82
C THR A 767 -1.93 -10.58 7.21
N VAL A 768 -1.86 -9.89 6.07
CA VAL A 768 -0.58 -9.48 5.45
C VAL A 768 0.25 -8.66 6.45
N HIS A 769 -0.35 -7.66 7.10
CA HIS A 769 0.33 -6.88 8.14
C HIS A 769 0.82 -7.74 9.31
N ASN A 770 -0.04 -8.59 9.88
CA ASN A 770 0.30 -9.38 11.06
C ASN A 770 1.40 -10.42 10.79
N LEU A 771 1.44 -11.00 9.58
CA LEU A 771 2.51 -11.91 9.16
C LEU A 771 3.82 -11.15 8.94
N HIS A 772 3.78 -9.99 8.26
CA HIS A 772 4.96 -9.14 8.10
C HIS A 772 5.55 -8.76 9.46
N HIS A 773 4.73 -8.33 10.42
CA HIS A 773 5.16 -8.02 11.79
C HIS A 773 5.93 -9.17 12.45
N HIS A 774 5.44 -10.41 12.36
CA HIS A 774 6.10 -11.57 12.95
C HIS A 774 7.41 -11.95 12.25
N LEU A 775 7.44 -11.87 10.92
CA LEU A 775 8.64 -12.17 10.13
C LEU A 775 9.73 -11.12 10.38
N THR A 776 9.37 -9.83 10.46
CA THR A 776 10.27 -8.75 10.84
C THR A 776 10.76 -8.89 12.28
N LEU A 777 9.91 -9.25 13.24
CA LEU A 777 10.32 -9.47 14.64
C LEU A 777 11.42 -10.55 14.75
N MET A 778 11.28 -11.67 14.02
CA MET A 778 12.31 -12.71 14.00
C MET A 778 13.60 -12.23 13.32
N ASN A 779 13.49 -11.35 12.32
CA ASN A 779 14.65 -10.73 11.68
C ASN A 779 15.40 -9.79 12.62
N ASP A 780 14.68 -8.90 13.29
CA ASP A 780 15.24 -7.93 14.24
C ASP A 780 15.90 -8.64 15.42
N LEU A 781 15.32 -9.76 15.88
CA LEU A 781 15.91 -10.61 16.91
C LEU A 781 17.19 -11.31 16.44
N ARG A 782 17.25 -11.82 15.19
CA ARG A 782 18.50 -12.36 14.63
C ARG A 782 19.62 -11.31 14.61
N LEU A 783 19.30 -10.09 14.17
CA LEU A 783 20.25 -8.97 14.18
C LEU A 783 20.68 -8.63 15.61
N ALA A 784 19.75 -8.53 16.55
CA ALA A 784 20.07 -8.24 17.94
C ALA A 784 20.95 -9.33 18.60
N ILE A 785 20.80 -10.60 18.20
CA ILE A 785 21.65 -11.71 18.65
C ILE A 785 23.06 -11.55 18.07
N ILE A 786 23.20 -11.30 16.77
CA ILE A 786 24.49 -11.13 16.09
C ILE A 786 25.25 -9.90 16.62
N GLU A 787 24.53 -8.81 16.89
CA GLU A 787 25.07 -7.52 17.36
C GLU A 787 25.26 -7.47 18.89
N GLU A 788 25.02 -8.57 19.63
CA GLU A 788 25.13 -8.68 21.09
C GLU A 788 24.42 -7.59 21.91
N ARG A 789 23.35 -7.01 21.36
CA ARG A 789 22.56 -5.96 22.01
C ARG A 789 21.24 -6.46 22.60
N ILE A 790 21.15 -7.76 22.90
CA ILE A 790 19.94 -8.38 23.45
C ILE A 790 19.41 -7.68 24.70
N PRO A 791 20.23 -7.32 25.71
CA PRO A 791 19.70 -6.69 26.93
C PRO A 791 18.89 -5.43 26.62
N ILE A 792 19.48 -4.52 25.85
CA ILE A 792 18.88 -3.25 25.44
C ILE A 792 17.69 -3.50 24.51
N TRP A 793 17.85 -4.38 23.51
CA TRP A 793 16.78 -4.65 22.55
C TRP A 793 15.56 -5.30 23.19
N VAL A 794 15.73 -6.18 24.18
CA VAL A 794 14.62 -6.79 24.93
C VAL A 794 13.93 -5.74 25.80
N GLU A 795 14.68 -4.83 26.42
CA GLU A 795 14.10 -3.73 27.19
C GLU A 795 13.30 -2.78 26.30
N GLU A 796 13.83 -2.38 25.15
CA GLU A 796 13.15 -1.61 24.13
C GLU A 796 11.91 -2.34 23.59
N PHE A 797 12.04 -3.62 23.28
CA PHE A 797 10.93 -4.45 22.81
C PHE A 797 9.82 -4.51 23.86
N LEU A 798 10.12 -4.83 25.13
CA LEU A 798 9.12 -4.96 26.19
C LEU A 798 8.52 -3.60 26.59
N SER A 799 9.31 -2.52 26.60
CA SER A 799 8.82 -1.17 26.90
C SER A 799 7.85 -0.67 25.82
N ARG A 800 8.16 -0.92 24.54
CA ARG A 800 7.27 -0.63 23.42
C ARG A 800 6.05 -1.55 23.44
N PHE A 801 6.24 -2.86 23.61
CA PHE A 801 5.16 -3.85 23.55
C PHE A 801 4.11 -3.64 24.65
N TYR A 802 4.55 -3.27 25.86
CA TYR A 802 3.67 -2.93 26.98
C TYR A 802 3.48 -1.42 27.15
N LYS A 803 3.69 -0.62 26.11
CA LYS A 803 3.40 0.83 26.15
C LYS A 803 1.95 1.05 26.60
N ASN A 804 1.78 1.82 27.67
CA ASN A 804 0.49 2.07 28.33
C ASN A 804 -0.22 0.82 28.91
N LYS A 805 0.49 -0.29 29.13
CA LYS A 805 0.00 -1.52 29.76
C LYS A 805 0.95 -1.93 30.89
N ARG A 806 0.45 -2.57 31.94
CA ARG A 806 1.33 -3.18 32.95
C ARG A 806 2.06 -4.37 32.32
N LYS A 807 3.39 -4.42 32.48
CA LYS A 807 4.18 -5.61 32.15
C LYS A 807 3.71 -6.77 33.05
N PRO A 808 3.40 -7.96 32.51
CA PRO A 808 3.06 -9.13 33.31
C PRO A 808 4.09 -9.39 34.41
N LEU A 809 3.63 -9.69 35.63
CA LEU A 809 4.48 -9.93 36.79
C LEU A 809 5.54 -11.01 36.52
N CYS A 810 5.19 -12.03 35.73
CA CYS A 810 6.14 -13.08 35.39
C CYS A 810 7.37 -12.54 34.65
N LEU A 811 7.23 -11.52 33.79
CA LEU A 811 8.34 -10.83 33.13
C LEU A 811 9.13 -9.90 34.07
N ALA A 812 8.49 -9.40 35.12
CA ALA A 812 9.08 -8.46 36.07
C ALA A 812 9.76 -9.13 37.28
N ILE A 813 9.34 -10.34 37.68
CA ILE A 813 9.64 -10.85 39.03
C ILE A 813 10.37 -12.21 39.07
N LYS A 814 10.35 -13.09 38.03
CA LYS A 814 10.76 -14.50 38.27
C LYS A 814 11.50 -15.30 37.19
N PHE A 815 11.89 -14.75 36.04
CA PHE A 815 12.71 -15.49 35.07
C PHE A 815 14.22 -15.38 35.37
N SER A 816 14.56 -15.94 36.53
CA SER A 816 15.65 -15.55 37.41
C SER A 816 17.03 -16.22 37.19
N PRO A 817 17.27 -17.10 36.21
CA PRO A 817 18.66 -17.39 35.81
C PRO A 817 19.07 -16.92 34.41
N ILE A 818 18.19 -17.02 33.40
CA ILE A 818 18.60 -16.83 31.99
C ILE A 818 18.26 -15.43 31.47
N ILE A 819 17.07 -14.90 31.77
CA ILE A 819 16.79 -13.46 31.56
C ILE A 819 17.59 -12.65 32.57
N SER A 820 17.72 -13.19 33.78
CA SER A 820 18.65 -12.68 34.77
C SER A 820 20.08 -12.64 34.23
N LYS A 821 20.70 -13.66 33.63
CA LYS A 821 22.04 -13.44 33.00
C LYS A 821 22.07 -12.39 31.88
N LEU A 822 20.94 -12.18 31.20
CA LEU A 822 20.79 -11.18 30.13
C LEU A 822 20.48 -9.76 30.61
N ILE A 823 19.98 -9.58 31.83
CA ILE A 823 19.53 -8.29 32.39
C ILE A 823 20.21 -8.01 33.74
N MET A 824 20.88 -9.00 34.34
CA MET A 824 21.74 -8.90 35.52
C MET A 824 23.06 -8.29 35.10
N ALA A 825 23.00 -6.99 34.86
CA ALA A 825 23.93 -6.17 35.59
C ALA A 825 23.77 -6.48 37.09
N ASN A 826 22.55 -6.50 37.65
CA ASN A 826 22.35 -6.48 39.11
C ASN A 826 22.56 -7.83 39.84
N ARG A 827 23.53 -7.86 40.77
CA ARG A 827 23.79 -9.00 41.67
C ARG A 827 22.89 -9.03 42.92
N ILE A 828 22.10 -7.97 43.14
CA ILE A 828 21.10 -7.84 44.21
C ILE A 828 19.73 -7.58 43.59
N ILE A 829 18.71 -8.35 43.99
CA ILE A 829 17.33 -8.28 43.50
C ILE A 829 16.39 -7.97 44.67
N ILE A 830 15.66 -6.86 44.64
CA ILE A 830 14.61 -6.59 45.64
C ILE A 830 13.39 -7.47 45.31
N GLU A 831 13.05 -8.42 46.20
CA GLU A 831 11.92 -9.34 46.01
C GLU A 831 10.58 -8.74 46.43
N ASP A 832 10.55 -8.01 47.55
CA ASP A 832 9.34 -7.43 48.12
C ASP A 832 9.69 -6.28 49.07
N VAL A 833 8.79 -5.29 49.17
CA VAL A 833 8.86 -4.21 50.18
C VAL A 833 7.47 -4.06 50.79
N THR A 834 7.32 -4.51 52.03
CA THR A 834 6.06 -4.46 52.75
C THR A 834 6.05 -3.27 53.70
N PHE A 835 5.15 -2.30 53.51
CA PHE A 835 4.88 -1.25 54.49
C PHE A 835 3.87 -1.74 55.53
N HIS A 836 4.23 -1.62 56.81
CA HIS A 836 3.37 -1.98 57.94
C HIS A 836 2.61 -0.74 58.45
N ASP A 837 1.49 -0.94 59.14
CA ASP A 837 0.67 0.14 59.71
C ASP A 837 0.25 1.21 58.66
N ASN A 838 -0.26 0.76 57.51
CA ASN A 838 -0.65 1.61 56.39
C ASN A 838 -2.16 1.43 56.06
N PRO A 839 -3.01 2.47 56.15
CA PRO A 839 -2.70 3.87 56.50
C PRO A 839 -2.41 4.11 57.99
N SER A 840 -1.64 5.16 58.30
CA SER A 840 -1.30 5.62 59.67
C SER A 840 -1.42 7.14 59.81
N LYS A 841 -1.39 7.70 61.04
CA LYS A 841 -1.33 9.16 61.18
C LYS A 841 -0.04 9.67 60.57
N PHE A 842 -0.05 10.89 60.03
CA PHE A 842 1.15 11.47 59.41
C PHE A 842 2.36 11.47 60.37
N THR A 843 2.11 11.69 61.66
CA THR A 843 3.13 11.72 62.72
C THR A 843 3.56 10.34 63.24
N ASP A 844 2.96 9.25 62.78
CA ASP A 844 3.38 7.90 63.16
C ASP A 844 4.61 7.49 62.35
N GLN A 845 5.48 6.68 62.96
CA GLN A 845 6.66 6.11 62.31
C GLN A 845 6.29 5.29 61.07
N ILE A 846 7.13 5.34 60.05
CA ILE A 846 7.01 4.50 58.85
C ILE A 846 7.73 3.19 59.15
N LYS A 847 7.03 2.06 59.08
CA LYS A 847 7.60 0.73 59.27
C LYS A 847 7.58 -0.03 57.95
N LEU A 848 8.71 -0.60 57.55
CA LEU A 848 8.79 -1.41 56.33
C LEU A 848 9.72 -2.61 56.45
N SER A 849 9.44 -3.68 55.72
CA SER A 849 10.34 -4.83 55.55
C SER A 849 10.74 -4.98 54.08
N ILE A 850 12.04 -4.96 53.81
CA ILE A 850 12.63 -5.12 52.48
C ILE A 850 13.19 -6.54 52.38
N LYS A 851 12.61 -7.36 51.51
CA LYS A 851 13.10 -8.70 51.16
C LYS A 851 13.90 -8.62 49.87
N PHE A 852 15.10 -9.17 49.83
CA PHE A 852 15.95 -9.12 48.64
C PHE A 852 16.81 -10.39 48.52
N GLN A 853 17.17 -10.75 47.29
CA GLN A 853 18.00 -11.90 46.96
C GLN A 853 19.34 -11.44 46.38
N THR A 854 20.44 -12.03 46.85
CA THR A 854 21.76 -11.91 46.24
C THR A 854 22.09 -13.18 45.45
N VAL A 855 22.61 -13.02 44.22
CA VAL A 855 22.98 -14.17 43.36
C VAL A 855 24.41 -14.66 43.59
N GLU A 856 25.23 -13.86 44.26
CA GLU A 856 26.55 -14.23 44.75
C GLU A 856 26.88 -13.41 46.01
N ASN A 857 28.05 -13.66 46.60
CA ASN A 857 28.50 -12.85 47.73
C ASN A 857 28.80 -11.43 47.26
N ILE A 858 28.23 -10.43 47.94
CA ILE A 858 28.42 -9.01 47.63
C ILE A 858 29.44 -8.42 48.61
N GLU A 859 30.46 -7.76 48.07
CA GLU A 859 31.48 -7.04 48.84
C GLU A 859 30.90 -5.79 49.54
N PRO A 860 31.62 -5.22 50.54
CA PRO A 860 31.21 -4.00 51.22
C PRO A 860 30.98 -2.82 50.29
N GLY A 861 29.93 -2.04 50.60
CA GLY A 861 29.54 -0.85 49.87
C GLY A 861 28.10 -0.84 49.36
N THR A 862 27.27 -1.84 49.69
CA THR A 862 25.83 -1.77 49.43
C THR A 862 25.16 -0.84 50.43
N LYS A 863 24.35 0.11 49.96
CA LYS A 863 23.59 1.05 50.78
C LYS A 863 22.14 1.14 50.29
N PHE A 864 21.15 0.99 51.17
CA PHE A 864 19.74 1.27 50.88
C PHE A 864 19.29 2.53 51.62
N GLU A 865 18.72 3.50 50.93
CA GLU A 865 18.29 4.80 51.46
C GLU A 865 16.80 5.03 51.19
N LEU A 866 16.03 5.40 52.23
CA LEU A 866 14.60 5.70 52.10
C LEU A 866 14.41 7.22 52.08
N VAL A 867 13.91 7.77 50.98
CA VAL A 867 13.74 9.21 50.75
C VAL A 867 12.26 9.56 50.63
N TYR A 868 11.80 10.57 51.38
CA TYR A 868 10.46 11.14 51.24
C TYR A 868 10.51 12.38 50.35
N VAL A 869 9.68 12.44 49.31
CA VAL A 869 9.61 13.60 48.40
C VAL A 869 8.80 14.72 49.05
N GLY A 870 9.43 15.87 49.28
CA GLY A 870 8.78 17.00 49.97
C GLY A 870 8.00 17.93 49.04
N ASP A 871 8.49 18.13 47.82
CA ASP A 871 7.85 18.95 46.79
C ASP A 871 8.06 18.27 45.43
N PRO A 872 6.99 17.89 44.71
CA PRO A 872 7.13 17.22 43.42
C PRO A 872 7.84 18.07 42.36
N SER A 873 7.98 19.39 42.58
CA SER A 873 8.68 20.31 41.68
C SER A 873 10.13 20.62 42.08
N SER A 874 10.60 20.16 43.25
CA SER A 874 11.96 20.43 43.71
C SER A 874 12.52 19.39 44.68
N ARG A 875 13.66 18.78 44.32
CA ARG A 875 14.43 17.88 45.20
C ARG A 875 14.99 18.54 46.47
N ASN A 876 14.95 19.87 46.56
CA ASN A 876 15.47 20.60 47.73
C ASN A 876 14.67 20.33 49.02
N TYR A 877 13.44 19.82 48.88
CA TYR A 877 12.56 19.47 50.01
C TYR A 877 12.54 17.97 50.30
N ASP A 878 13.27 17.16 49.52
CA ASP A 878 13.35 15.72 49.73
C ASP A 878 14.12 15.43 51.03
N GLN A 879 13.64 14.45 51.78
CA GLN A 879 14.18 14.11 53.09
C GLN A 879 14.61 12.65 53.11
N SER A 880 15.91 12.39 53.28
CA SER A 880 16.42 11.06 53.63
C SER A 880 15.93 10.70 55.03
N LEU A 881 15.08 9.69 55.12
CA LEU A 881 14.46 9.21 56.36
C LEU A 881 15.36 8.21 57.08
N ASP A 882 15.96 7.27 56.35
CA ASP A 882 16.99 6.35 56.86
C ASP A 882 17.99 5.96 55.78
N THR A 883 19.11 5.39 56.24
CA THR A 883 20.07 4.71 55.39
C THR A 883 20.57 3.43 56.09
N ILE A 884 20.48 2.29 55.41
CA ILE A 884 21.11 1.03 55.81
C ILE A 884 22.36 0.81 54.95
N GLU A 885 23.51 0.65 55.58
CA GLU A 885 24.73 0.18 54.92
C GLU A 885 24.98 -1.28 55.28
N PHE A 886 25.37 -2.08 54.29
CA PHE A 886 25.70 -3.48 54.45
C PHE A 886 27.22 -3.66 54.33
N GLU A 887 27.82 -4.41 55.26
CA GLU A 887 29.21 -4.87 55.16
C GLU A 887 29.30 -6.00 54.14
N ASP A 888 29.10 -7.26 54.53
CA ASP A 888 29.10 -8.38 53.58
C ASP A 888 27.70 -8.97 53.46
N ILE A 889 27.23 -9.20 52.24
CA ILE A 889 25.94 -9.88 52.01
C ILE A 889 26.21 -11.23 51.34
N PRO A 890 26.06 -12.37 52.06
CA PRO A 890 26.28 -13.68 51.46
C PRO A 890 25.18 -14.00 50.43
N VAL A 891 25.46 -14.91 49.50
CA VAL A 891 24.46 -15.40 48.53
C VAL A 891 23.21 -15.95 49.25
N GLY A 892 22.02 -15.56 48.82
CA GLY A 892 20.76 -16.04 49.41
C GLY A 892 19.67 -14.98 49.47
N ILE A 893 18.59 -15.29 50.20
CA ILE A 893 17.46 -14.38 50.42
C ILE A 893 17.61 -13.75 51.80
N HIS A 894 17.55 -12.43 51.85
CA HIS A 894 17.69 -11.59 53.04
C HIS A 894 16.42 -10.80 53.27
N THR A 895 16.18 -10.39 54.52
CA THR A 895 15.07 -9.50 54.87
C THR A 895 15.54 -8.53 55.94
N VAL A 896 15.38 -7.23 55.70
CA VAL A 896 15.71 -6.17 56.66
C VAL A 896 14.44 -5.39 56.98
N THR A 897 14.23 -5.07 58.25
CA THR A 897 13.08 -4.27 58.70
C THR A 897 13.57 -2.93 59.22
N LEU A 898 12.93 -1.85 58.79
CA LEU A 898 13.21 -0.46 59.14
C LEU A 898 12.02 0.12 59.92
N GLU A 899 12.32 0.85 60.99
CA GLU A 899 11.35 1.71 61.67
C GLU A 899 11.89 3.15 61.64
N VAL A 900 11.31 3.97 60.78
CA VAL A 900 11.77 5.32 60.49
C VAL A 900 10.82 6.37 61.04
N ASN A 901 11.38 7.51 61.48
CA ASN A 901 10.56 8.64 61.87
C ASN A 901 9.79 9.21 60.66
N HIS A 902 8.63 9.80 60.92
CA HIS A 902 7.90 10.54 59.89
C HIS A 902 8.76 11.69 59.34
N PRO A 903 8.54 12.14 58.09
CA PRO A 903 9.26 13.30 57.55
C PRO A 903 9.07 14.55 58.41
N ASP A 904 10.10 15.38 58.51
CA ASP A 904 10.06 16.66 59.23
C ASP A 904 9.13 17.62 58.49
N VAL A 905 8.00 17.91 59.12
CA VAL A 905 6.93 18.76 58.59
C VAL A 905 7.46 20.16 58.23
N ASN A 906 8.46 20.67 58.96
CA ASN A 906 8.99 22.01 58.75
C ASN A 906 9.83 22.15 57.46
N LYS A 907 10.20 21.03 56.84
CA LYS A 907 10.94 20.97 55.57
C LYS A 907 10.04 20.69 54.38
N ILE A 908 8.72 20.59 54.56
CA ILE A 908 7.75 20.40 53.46
C ILE A 908 6.98 21.72 53.29
N PRO A 909 6.86 22.26 52.06
CA PRO A 909 6.05 23.45 51.84
C PRO A 909 4.61 23.23 52.34
N PRO A 910 3.98 24.18 53.07
CA PRO A 910 2.65 23.97 53.63
C PRO A 910 1.56 23.60 52.61
N LYS A 911 1.72 24.04 51.36
CA LYS A 911 0.82 23.74 50.23
C LYS A 911 0.94 22.29 49.72
N ASP A 912 2.08 21.63 49.97
CA ASP A 912 2.40 20.28 49.50
C ASP A 912 2.28 19.24 50.64
N LEU A 913 1.92 19.68 51.86
CA LEU A 913 1.71 18.80 53.02
C LEU A 913 0.47 17.90 52.90
N VAL A 914 -0.53 18.36 52.14
CA VAL A 914 -1.81 17.67 51.91
C VAL A 914 -1.96 17.42 50.42
N GLY A 915 -2.28 16.19 50.03
CA GLY A 915 -2.32 15.75 48.64
C GLY A 915 -1.42 14.54 48.40
N ALA A 916 -1.01 14.36 47.15
CA ALA A 916 -0.16 13.24 46.74
C ALA A 916 1.32 13.63 46.70
N THR A 917 2.18 12.78 47.24
CA THR A 917 3.64 12.81 47.08
C THR A 917 4.18 11.38 46.84
N ALA A 918 5.48 11.15 47.00
CA ALA A 918 6.09 9.84 46.87
C ALA A 918 7.12 9.54 47.98
N ILE A 919 7.33 8.26 48.24
CA ILE A 919 8.45 7.73 49.02
C ILE A 919 9.30 6.83 48.12
N ILE A 920 10.62 6.94 48.19
CA ILE A 920 11.59 6.31 47.29
C ILE A 920 12.56 5.48 48.11
N LEU A 921 12.83 4.24 47.70
CA LEU A 921 13.90 3.37 48.19
C LEU A 921 15.00 3.32 47.14
N ASP A 922 16.10 4.02 47.40
CA ASP A 922 17.31 4.05 46.56
C ASP A 922 18.32 3.01 47.07
N CYS A 923 18.74 2.10 46.19
CA CYS A 923 19.70 1.05 46.47
C CYS A 923 20.98 1.29 45.68
N TYR A 924 22.08 1.48 46.38
CA TYR A 924 23.42 1.74 45.84
C TYR A 924 24.36 0.54 46.09
N TYR A 925 25.34 0.37 45.23
CA TYR A 925 26.53 -0.45 45.46
C TYR A 925 27.77 0.36 45.07
N LYS A 926 28.70 0.55 46.01
CA LYS A 926 29.90 1.38 45.87
C LYS A 926 29.59 2.75 45.26
N ASP A 927 28.61 3.44 45.86
CA ASP A 927 28.05 4.75 45.45
C ASP A 927 27.36 4.81 44.08
N GLN A 928 27.20 3.67 43.39
CA GLN A 928 26.44 3.58 42.14
C GLN A 928 25.01 3.10 42.44
N LEU A 929 24.01 3.95 42.17
CA LEU A 929 22.59 3.60 42.27
C LEU A 929 22.32 2.45 41.28
N PHE A 930 21.84 1.30 41.75
CA PHE A 930 21.51 0.14 40.91
C PHE A 930 20.01 -0.18 40.86
N SER A 931 19.25 0.30 41.84
CA SER A 931 17.79 0.15 41.91
C SER A 931 17.18 1.34 42.65
N GLN A 932 16.09 1.89 42.13
CA GLN A 932 15.29 2.94 42.75
C GLN A 932 13.82 2.51 42.68
N THR A 933 13.17 2.25 43.81
CA THR A 933 11.74 1.89 43.84
C THR A 933 10.94 2.96 44.55
N SER A 934 9.85 3.44 43.96
CA SER A 934 9.04 4.53 44.52
C SER A 934 7.57 4.15 44.65
N TRP A 935 6.91 4.62 45.71
CA TRP A 935 5.48 4.44 45.98
C TRP A 935 4.81 5.79 46.12
N PHE A 936 3.58 5.92 45.62
CA PHE A 936 2.78 7.12 45.86
C PHE A 936 2.34 7.17 47.33
N VAL A 937 2.26 8.37 47.88
CA VAL A 937 1.81 8.63 49.25
C VAL A 937 0.68 9.65 49.18
N SER A 938 -0.53 9.28 49.60
CA SER A 938 -1.64 10.22 49.79
C SER A 938 -1.67 10.69 51.24
N VAL A 939 -1.69 12.00 51.45
CA VAL A 939 -1.86 12.63 52.76
C VAL A 939 -3.17 13.42 52.76
N GLU A 940 -4.12 12.98 53.56
CA GLU A 940 -5.48 13.53 53.61
C GLU A 940 -5.91 13.87 55.04
N TYR A 941 -6.90 14.75 55.19
CA TYR A 941 -7.51 15.00 56.49
C TYR A 941 -8.43 13.85 56.91
N THR A 942 -8.29 13.42 58.16
CA THR A 942 -9.21 12.46 58.80
C THR A 942 -10.57 13.07 59.14
N ASP A 943 -10.65 14.40 59.19
CA ASP A 943 -11.86 15.16 59.51
C ASP A 943 -12.55 15.62 58.20
N PRO A 944 -13.77 15.14 57.88
CA PRO A 944 -14.47 15.48 56.64
C PRO A 944 -14.63 16.98 56.40
N ASP A 945 -14.82 17.77 57.47
CA ASP A 945 -14.98 19.22 57.35
C ASP A 945 -13.69 19.90 56.86
N LEU A 946 -12.52 19.35 57.23
CA LEU A 946 -11.21 19.83 56.77
C LEU A 946 -10.84 19.31 55.38
N VAL A 947 -11.47 18.23 54.91
CA VAL A 947 -11.35 17.76 53.52
C VAL A 947 -12.08 18.73 52.58
N GLU A 948 -13.31 19.12 52.91
CA GLU A 948 -14.09 20.07 52.10
C GLU A 948 -13.56 21.51 52.21
N ASN A 949 -13.06 21.92 53.39
CA ASN A 949 -12.57 23.27 53.66
C ASN A 949 -11.18 23.26 54.31
N PRO A 950 -10.11 22.91 53.57
CA PRO A 950 -8.77 22.83 54.12
C PRO A 950 -8.26 24.22 54.56
N PRO A 951 -7.71 24.36 55.78
CA PRO A 951 -7.14 25.61 56.26
C PRO A 951 -5.87 25.97 55.49
N LEU A 952 -5.56 27.27 55.40
CA LEU A 952 -4.32 27.79 54.78
C LEU A 952 -3.04 27.21 55.40
N THR A 953 -3.10 26.85 56.69
CA THR A 953 -2.02 26.19 57.41
C THR A 953 -2.51 24.81 57.84
N PRO A 954 -1.90 23.71 57.37
CA PRO A 954 -2.41 22.38 57.65
C PRO A 954 -2.42 22.01 59.14
N VAL A 955 -3.49 21.34 59.59
CA VAL A 955 -3.60 20.84 60.97
C VAL A 955 -3.00 19.44 61.04
N ILE A 956 -1.69 19.36 61.33
CA ILE A 956 -0.87 18.14 61.27
C ILE A 956 -1.49 16.96 62.04
N GLU A 957 -2.03 17.23 63.24
CA GLU A 957 -2.62 16.22 64.14
C GLU A 957 -3.83 15.48 63.53
N LYS A 958 -4.43 16.03 62.47
CA LYS A 958 -5.59 15.48 61.77
C LYS A 958 -5.25 14.88 60.41
N LEU A 959 -3.98 14.81 60.03
CA LEU A 959 -3.53 14.21 58.77
C LEU A 959 -3.29 12.70 58.89
N SER A 960 -3.73 11.95 57.89
CA SER A 960 -3.46 10.52 57.70
C SER A 960 -2.64 10.32 56.43
N ARG A 961 -1.64 9.45 56.50
CA ARG A 961 -0.76 9.04 55.40
C ARG A 961 -1.16 7.65 54.92
N THR A 962 -1.32 7.49 53.62
CA THR A 962 -1.56 6.21 52.94
C THR A 962 -0.51 6.02 51.85
N ILE A 963 0.28 4.95 51.90
CA ILE A 963 1.26 4.59 50.88
C ILE A 963 0.59 3.60 49.91
N ASP A 964 0.56 3.89 48.62
CA ASP A 964 0.00 3.00 47.60
C ASP A 964 0.98 1.86 47.31
N THR A 965 0.72 0.68 47.88
CA THR A 965 1.56 -0.52 47.73
C THR A 965 1.24 -1.33 46.47
N ASP A 966 0.18 -0.99 45.73
CA ASP A 966 -0.33 -1.84 44.65
C ASP A 966 0.40 -1.61 43.30
N ASP A 967 1.11 -0.49 43.15
CA ASP A 967 1.81 -0.13 41.89
C ASP A 967 3.13 0.65 42.11
N PRO A 968 4.15 0.05 42.75
CA PRO A 968 5.47 0.66 42.86
C PRO A 968 6.07 0.95 41.48
N ARG A 969 6.76 2.08 41.36
CA ARG A 969 7.59 2.41 40.19
C ARG A 969 9.04 2.10 40.51
N THR A 970 9.55 1.00 39.95
CA THR A 970 10.97 0.61 40.04
C THR A 970 11.74 1.00 38.78
N CYS A 971 12.88 1.68 38.97
CA CYS A 971 13.89 1.94 37.96
C CYS A 971 15.15 1.15 38.34
N LEU A 972 15.72 0.41 37.38
CA LEU A 972 16.98 -0.33 37.58
C LEU A 972 18.07 0.38 36.78
N HIS A 973 19.27 0.42 37.34
CA HIS A 973 20.43 1.07 36.73
C HIS A 973 21.54 0.04 36.55
N THR A 974 22.13 0.01 35.35
CA THR A 974 23.33 -0.81 35.07
C THR A 974 24.53 -0.19 35.78
N ILE A 975 25.19 -0.96 36.64
CA ILE A 975 26.37 -0.54 37.39
C ILE A 975 27.51 -1.53 37.20
N LYS A 976 28.74 -1.11 37.49
CA LYS A 976 29.90 -2.00 37.51
C LYS A 976 29.90 -2.78 38.82
N TRP A 977 29.77 -4.10 38.75
CA TRP A 977 29.89 -4.91 39.96
C TRP A 977 31.34 -5.31 40.21
N ASN A 978 32.07 -5.65 39.13
CA ASN A 978 33.46 -6.12 39.17
C ASN A 978 34.30 -5.41 38.09
N GLU A 979 35.63 -5.36 38.25
CA GLU A 979 36.55 -4.80 37.26
C GLU A 979 36.51 -5.53 35.89
N ALA A 980 36.11 -6.81 35.86
CA ALA A 980 36.01 -7.61 34.63
C ALA A 980 34.84 -7.23 33.71
N ASP A 981 33.90 -6.39 34.16
CA ASP A 981 32.73 -5.97 33.38
C ASP A 981 33.06 -4.87 32.33
N GLU A 982 34.36 -4.56 32.09
CA GLU A 982 34.82 -3.49 31.19
C GLU A 982 34.35 -3.63 29.72
N LEU A 983 33.96 -4.82 29.27
CA LEU A 983 33.43 -5.05 27.92
C LEU A 983 31.91 -4.82 27.78
N LEU A 984 31.18 -4.65 28.89
CA LEU A 984 29.71 -4.53 28.90
C LEU A 984 29.19 -3.11 29.20
N VAL A 985 30.08 -2.18 29.54
CA VAL A 985 29.73 -0.78 29.80
C VAL A 985 29.99 0.04 28.54
N VAL A 986 29.01 0.10 27.64
CA VAL A 986 29.02 1.10 26.57
C VAL A 986 28.91 2.48 27.25
N PRO A 987 29.87 3.40 27.06
CA PRO A 987 29.80 4.73 27.65
C PRO A 987 28.50 5.41 27.19
N ASN A 988 27.84 6.12 28.11
CA ASN A 988 26.78 7.07 27.78
C ASN A 988 27.21 7.90 26.56
N VAL A 989 26.68 7.59 25.38
CA VAL A 989 26.76 8.48 24.23
C VAL A 989 25.79 9.61 24.52
N GLN A 990 26.27 10.57 25.32
CA GLN A 990 25.83 11.94 25.18
C GLN A 990 26.08 12.31 23.72
N THR A 991 25.01 12.40 22.95
CA THR A 991 24.99 13.01 21.62
C THR A 991 25.39 14.49 21.75
N LYS A 992 26.70 14.73 21.85
CA LYS A 992 27.32 15.97 21.42
C LYS A 992 27.27 15.99 19.91
N LEU A 993 26.15 16.45 19.37
CA LEU A 993 26.09 16.98 18.02
C LEU A 993 26.96 18.25 17.99
N GLU A 994 28.11 18.19 17.31
CA GLU A 994 28.75 19.33 16.66
C GLU A 994 29.92 18.87 15.74
N SER A 995 29.80 19.19 14.44
CA SER A 995 30.79 19.07 13.32
C SER A 995 31.27 17.64 12.99
N GLY A 996 31.11 17.08 11.79
CA GLY A 996 31.15 17.70 10.47
C GLY A 996 32.38 17.18 9.72
N GLN A 997 32.42 15.90 9.37
CA GLN A 997 33.25 15.32 8.31
C GLN A 997 32.66 13.97 7.91
N ASP A 998 32.42 13.82 6.60
CA ASP A 998 31.94 12.62 5.92
C ASP A 998 32.94 11.47 6.13
N ASP A 999 32.52 10.29 6.59
CA ASP A 999 33.16 9.00 6.31
C ASP A 999 32.16 7.84 6.51
N GLU A 1000 32.18 6.91 5.55
CA GLU A 1000 31.32 5.74 5.41
C GLU A 1000 31.48 4.76 6.57
N ILE A 1001 30.38 4.37 7.25
CA ILE A 1001 30.40 3.19 8.12
C ILE A 1001 30.17 1.95 7.25
N VAL A 1002 31.26 1.48 6.65
CA VAL A 1002 31.41 0.12 6.13
C VAL A 1002 31.73 -0.78 7.32
N PHE A 1003 30.89 -1.80 7.59
CA PHE A 1003 31.30 -2.91 8.44
C PHE A 1003 32.29 -3.77 7.65
N SER A 1004 33.60 -3.46 7.73
CA SER A 1004 34.67 -4.32 7.24
C SER A 1004 35.45 -4.89 8.43
N ALA A 1005 35.87 -6.15 8.29
CA ALA A 1005 36.60 -6.92 9.29
C ALA A 1005 38.08 -6.50 9.43
N ALA A 1006 38.35 -5.22 9.71
CA ALA A 1006 39.69 -4.63 9.60
C ALA A 1006 40.37 -4.22 10.92
N ASP A 1007 39.75 -4.41 12.08
CA ASP A 1007 40.33 -4.01 13.39
C ASP A 1007 40.96 -5.16 14.20
N TYR A 1008 41.26 -6.29 13.58
CA TYR A 1008 42.13 -7.31 14.18
C TYR A 1008 43.48 -7.30 13.49
N THR A 1009 44.55 -7.15 14.26
CA THR A 1009 45.89 -7.36 13.70
C THR A 1009 46.03 -8.82 13.26
N GLU A 1010 46.82 -9.05 12.21
CA GLU A 1010 47.14 -10.41 11.72
C GLU A 1010 47.75 -11.29 12.82
N GLU A 1011 48.35 -10.70 13.85
CA GLU A 1011 48.84 -11.38 15.06
C GLU A 1011 47.72 -11.74 16.05
N GLU A 1012 46.64 -10.96 16.13
CA GLU A 1012 45.48 -11.24 16.98
C GLU A 1012 44.56 -12.31 16.36
N LEU A 1013 44.42 -12.35 15.03
CA LEU A 1013 43.75 -13.45 14.31
C LEU A 1013 44.56 -14.75 14.40
N LYS A 1014 45.90 -14.70 14.27
CA LYS A 1014 46.77 -15.86 14.48
C LYS A 1014 46.84 -16.35 15.93
N LYS A 1015 46.48 -15.53 16.92
CA LYS A 1015 46.33 -15.96 18.32
C LYS A 1015 44.98 -16.64 18.59
N LEU A 1016 43.92 -16.19 17.93
CA LEU A 1016 42.58 -16.78 18.04
C LEU A 1016 42.45 -18.12 17.27
N GLU A 1017 43.22 -18.31 16.19
CA GLU A 1017 43.25 -19.58 15.43
C GLU A 1017 44.09 -20.69 16.10
N ASN A 1018 44.90 -20.38 17.11
CA ASN A 1018 45.79 -21.34 17.79
C ASN A 1018 45.25 -21.86 19.14
N GLU A 1019 44.03 -21.51 19.57
CA GLU A 1019 43.48 -21.88 20.90
C GLU A 1019 42.29 -22.86 20.88
N THR A 1020 42.02 -23.55 19.76
CA THR A 1020 41.02 -24.64 19.72
C THR A 1020 41.53 -25.92 19.05
N GLU A 1021 42.65 -26.45 19.53
CA GLU A 1021 42.96 -27.88 19.47
C GLU A 1021 42.49 -28.51 20.79
N PHE A 1022 41.47 -29.38 20.79
CA PHE A 1022 41.35 -30.55 21.67
C PHE A 1022 40.09 -31.35 21.32
N TYR A 1023 40.28 -32.53 20.72
CA TYR A 1023 39.53 -33.80 20.82
C TYR A 1023 39.64 -34.59 19.49
N GLU A 1024 40.82 -35.17 19.24
CA GLU A 1024 40.99 -36.37 18.41
C GLU A 1024 40.86 -37.63 19.28
N SER A 1025 40.19 -38.67 18.77
CA SER A 1025 40.80 -40.01 18.63
C SER A 1025 39.83 -41.06 18.07
N SER A 1026 40.44 -41.99 17.32
CA SER A 1026 40.02 -43.30 16.74
C SER A 1026 39.29 -43.24 15.39
N GLU A 1027 40.02 -43.36 14.26
CA GLU A 1027 40.56 -44.61 13.61
C GLU A 1027 39.41 -45.46 13.01
N GLU A 1028 39.44 -46.04 11.82
CA GLU A 1028 40.40 -46.21 10.71
C GLU A 1028 39.58 -46.79 9.51
N ASP A 1029 40.21 -46.87 8.35
CA ASP A 1029 39.92 -47.70 7.17
C ASP A 1029 39.37 -47.05 5.87
N ASP A 1030 40.31 -47.07 4.92
CA ASP A 1030 40.37 -46.65 3.53
C ASP A 1030 39.33 -47.28 2.58
N GLU A 1031 39.00 -46.57 1.49
CA GLU A 1031 39.51 -46.91 0.14
C GLU A 1031 39.02 -45.89 -0.92
N SER A 1032 40.00 -45.38 -1.64
CA SER A 1032 39.99 -44.42 -2.76
C SER A 1032 39.27 -44.91 -4.02
N ILE A 1033 38.58 -44.00 -4.72
CA ILE A 1033 38.60 -43.96 -6.20
C ILE A 1033 38.73 -42.50 -6.67
N ASP A 1034 39.82 -42.31 -7.39
CA ASP A 1034 40.33 -41.16 -8.14
C ASP A 1034 39.47 -40.83 -9.38
N LEU A 1035 39.44 -39.57 -9.80
CA LEU A 1035 39.55 -39.10 -11.19
C LEU A 1035 39.35 -37.58 -11.24
N SER A 1036 40.48 -36.90 -11.40
CA SER A 1036 40.67 -35.53 -11.86
C SER A 1036 40.08 -35.29 -13.25
N ASP A 1037 39.73 -34.04 -13.57
CA ASP A 1037 40.48 -33.27 -14.56
C ASP A 1037 40.18 -31.77 -14.44
N GLU A 1038 41.29 -31.03 -14.51
CA GLU A 1038 41.53 -29.61 -14.29
C GLU A 1038 41.18 -28.76 -15.53
N ASP A 1039 40.99 -27.45 -15.29
CA ASP A 1039 41.39 -26.32 -16.14
C ASP A 1039 41.07 -25.04 -15.31
N ILE A 1040 41.97 -24.60 -14.39
CA ILE A 1040 43.08 -23.61 -14.56
C ILE A 1040 42.52 -22.17 -14.68
N LEU A 1041 42.54 -21.33 -13.61
CA LEU A 1041 43.65 -20.45 -13.09
C LEU A 1041 44.14 -19.46 -14.16
N ASP A 1042 44.60 -18.23 -13.92
CA ASP A 1042 44.75 -17.24 -12.84
C ASP A 1042 45.22 -15.96 -13.59
N GLU A 1043 45.18 -14.78 -12.97
CA GLU A 1043 46.29 -13.79 -12.96
C GLU A 1043 45.84 -12.49 -12.26
N GLU A 1044 46.27 -12.36 -11.00
CA GLU A 1044 46.54 -11.10 -10.29
C GLU A 1044 47.91 -10.52 -10.74
N GLU A 1045 48.33 -9.43 -10.06
CA GLU A 1045 49.61 -8.67 -10.13
C GLU A 1045 49.58 -7.38 -10.97
N GLU A 1046 50.17 -6.24 -10.61
CA GLU A 1046 50.90 -5.76 -9.41
C GLU A 1046 51.11 -4.23 -9.56
N ILE A 1047 50.98 -3.53 -8.43
CA ILE A 1047 51.81 -2.44 -7.86
C ILE A 1047 52.75 -1.59 -8.77
N GLY A 1048 52.71 -0.26 -8.57
CA GLY A 1048 53.80 0.66 -8.95
C GLY A 1048 53.62 2.10 -8.42
N ASP A 1049 54.30 2.41 -7.30
CA ASP A 1049 54.43 3.70 -6.61
C ASP A 1049 55.25 4.79 -7.36
N ILE A 1050 55.30 6.01 -6.74
CA ILE A 1050 56.34 7.08 -6.81
C ILE A 1050 56.06 8.17 -7.91
N ASP A 1051 56.00 9.50 -7.71
CA ASP A 1051 56.73 10.52 -6.91
C ASP A 1051 55.88 11.86 -6.89
N LYS A 1052 55.80 12.63 -5.78
CA LYS A 1052 56.47 13.95 -5.50
C LYS A 1052 56.21 15.09 -6.52
N ASP A 1053 56.03 16.38 -6.23
CA ASP A 1053 56.26 17.27 -5.08
C ASP A 1053 55.64 18.66 -5.43
N GLU A 1054 55.28 19.43 -4.40
CA GLU A 1054 55.51 20.89 -4.23
C GLU A 1054 54.71 21.98 -5.01
N ASN A 1055 53.86 22.67 -4.24
CA ASN A 1055 53.92 24.08 -3.85
C ASN A 1055 53.71 25.23 -4.88
N GLU A 1056 52.66 26.00 -4.55
CA GLU A 1056 52.69 27.45 -4.27
C GLU A 1056 52.58 28.51 -5.39
N ASN A 1057 51.69 29.48 -5.09
CA ASN A 1057 51.67 30.90 -5.48
C ASN A 1057 51.16 31.22 -6.90
N GLU A 1058 50.40 32.28 -7.18
CA GLU A 1058 49.62 33.30 -6.46
C GLU A 1058 49.02 34.15 -7.60
N GLU A 1059 47.87 34.77 -7.34
CA GLU A 1059 47.45 36.08 -7.88
C GLU A 1059 47.03 36.29 -9.36
N ASP A 1060 45.87 36.96 -9.44
CA ASP A 1060 45.55 38.11 -10.29
C ASP A 1060 44.88 37.99 -11.69
N SER A 1061 43.56 38.18 -11.66
CA SER A 1061 42.80 39.28 -12.30
C SER A 1061 42.67 39.42 -13.85
N ALA A 1062 41.42 39.21 -14.31
CA ALA A 1062 40.57 40.09 -15.18
C ALA A 1062 41.02 40.49 -16.63
N PRO A 1063 40.18 41.15 -17.47
CA PRO A 1063 38.75 41.03 -17.87
C PRO A 1063 38.53 41.17 -19.42
N MET A 1064 37.28 41.44 -19.89
CA MET A 1064 36.77 41.85 -21.24
C MET A 1064 36.14 40.73 -22.12
N GLU A 1065 35.03 40.90 -22.87
CA GLU A 1065 34.34 42.10 -23.36
C GLU A 1065 32.89 41.80 -23.81
N ILE A 1066 32.07 42.85 -23.82
CA ILE A 1066 30.65 42.95 -24.20
C ILE A 1066 30.53 43.14 -25.73
N ILE A 1067 29.57 42.49 -26.40
CA ILE A 1067 28.95 43.03 -27.62
C ILE A 1067 27.42 42.90 -27.55
N ILE A 1068 26.79 44.07 -27.48
CA ILE A 1068 25.36 44.33 -27.60
C ILE A 1068 25.03 44.53 -29.10
N SER A 1069 23.88 44.05 -29.57
CA SER A 1069 23.15 44.72 -30.65
C SER A 1069 21.64 44.79 -30.32
N PRO A 1070 21.04 46.00 -30.30
CA PRO A 1070 19.66 46.25 -29.89
C PRO A 1070 18.72 46.32 -31.12
N HIS A 1071 17.41 46.08 -30.96
CA HIS A 1071 16.33 46.94 -31.49
C HIS A 1071 14.90 46.43 -31.18
N MET A 1072 14.11 47.33 -30.58
CA MET A 1072 12.65 47.58 -30.78
C MET A 1072 11.60 46.84 -29.93
N ASN A 1073 11.35 47.40 -28.73
CA ASN A 1073 10.07 47.95 -28.21
C ASN A 1073 8.74 47.17 -28.34
N GLY A 1074 8.22 46.75 -27.17
CA GLY A 1074 6.81 46.51 -26.87
C GLY A 1074 6.61 46.09 -25.41
N ILE A 1075 6.14 47.00 -24.56
CA ILE A 1075 6.04 46.91 -23.09
C ILE A 1075 4.90 45.93 -22.68
N ILE A 1076 5.14 45.03 -21.70
CA ILE A 1076 4.34 44.79 -20.46
C ILE A 1076 4.92 43.57 -19.66
N ILE A 1077 5.73 43.89 -18.65
CA ILE A 1077 5.91 43.32 -17.29
C ILE A 1077 5.86 41.78 -17.09
N ASN A 1078 7.03 41.14 -17.17
CA ASN A 1078 7.35 39.85 -16.54
C ASN A 1078 8.25 40.08 -15.30
N GLY A 1079 7.86 39.58 -14.14
CA GLY A 1079 8.70 39.58 -12.93
C GLY A 1079 8.34 38.40 -12.02
N THR A 1080 9.26 37.62 -11.45
CA THR A 1080 10.72 37.65 -11.44
C THR A 1080 11.25 36.27 -11.04
N THR A 1081 11.71 35.46 -11.99
CA THR A 1081 12.52 34.24 -11.75
C THR A 1081 13.98 34.59 -11.38
N SER A 1082 14.40 35.84 -11.54
CA SER A 1082 15.75 36.31 -11.21
C SER A 1082 15.99 36.59 -9.72
N GLY A 1083 14.96 37.01 -8.97
CA GLY A 1083 15.08 37.26 -7.52
C GLY A 1083 15.22 35.97 -6.71
N LEU A 1084 14.53 34.89 -7.12
CA LEU A 1084 14.62 33.57 -6.50
C LEU A 1084 15.97 32.90 -6.76
N GLN A 1085 16.57 33.09 -7.95
CA GLN A 1085 17.90 32.59 -8.25
C GLN A 1085 19.01 33.36 -7.52
N GLU A 1086 18.85 34.67 -7.28
CA GLU A 1086 19.75 35.43 -6.40
C GLU A 1086 19.58 35.02 -4.93
N ILE A 1087 18.35 34.75 -4.47
CA ILE A 1087 18.09 34.23 -3.11
C ILE A 1087 18.62 32.80 -2.95
N GLN A 1088 18.52 31.93 -3.95
CA GLN A 1088 19.11 30.59 -3.96
C GLN A 1088 20.66 30.66 -3.94
N LYS A 1089 21.27 31.58 -4.69
CA LYS A 1089 22.72 31.86 -4.63
C LYS A 1089 23.17 32.50 -3.31
N LEU A 1090 22.33 33.32 -2.68
CA LEU A 1090 22.60 33.92 -1.37
C LEU A 1090 22.39 32.91 -0.22
N SER A 1091 21.47 31.95 -0.37
CA SER A 1091 21.24 30.87 0.61
C SER A 1091 22.39 29.86 0.67
N SER A 1092 23.01 29.58 -0.48
CA SER A 1092 24.16 28.68 -0.60
C SER A 1092 25.48 29.30 -0.12
N SER A 1093 25.54 30.63 0.05
CA SER A 1093 26.71 31.36 0.59
C SER A 1093 26.63 31.68 2.09
N LEU A 1094 25.51 31.39 2.77
CA LEU A 1094 25.32 31.58 4.21
C LEU A 1094 25.91 30.43 5.08
N LEU A 1095 26.69 29.52 4.48
CA LEU A 1095 27.34 28.37 5.13
C LEU A 1095 28.66 28.69 5.85
N VAL A 1096 29.03 29.97 6.03
CA VAL A 1096 30.29 30.37 6.67
C VAL A 1096 30.03 31.30 7.85
N SER A 1097 30.51 30.86 9.01
CA SER A 1097 30.25 31.32 10.37
C SER A 1097 30.90 32.66 10.77
N ASP A 1098 30.81 33.71 9.94
CA ASP A 1098 31.51 34.97 10.23
C ASP A 1098 30.61 36.21 10.35
N LYS A 1099 30.70 36.89 11.50
CA LYS A 1099 29.91 38.07 11.90
C LYS A 1099 30.16 39.28 10.99
N GLU A 1100 31.32 39.35 10.34
CA GLU A 1100 31.71 40.49 9.49
C GLU A 1100 30.97 40.51 8.14
N ASN A 1101 30.65 39.34 7.57
CA ASN A 1101 30.01 39.27 6.24
C ASN A 1101 28.53 39.75 6.26
N VAL A 1102 27.83 39.59 7.37
CA VAL A 1102 26.43 40.04 7.53
C VAL A 1102 26.35 41.58 7.58
N CYS A 1103 27.32 42.23 8.22
CA CYS A 1103 27.41 43.70 8.25
C CYS A 1103 27.76 44.29 6.88
N GLU A 1104 28.68 43.66 6.15
CA GLU A 1104 29.08 44.08 4.80
C GLU A 1104 27.92 43.93 3.78
N LEU A 1105 27.09 42.88 3.93
CA LEU A 1105 25.88 42.68 3.13
C LEU A 1105 24.81 43.74 3.40
N LYS A 1106 24.57 44.09 4.68
CA LYS A 1106 23.70 45.22 5.05
C LYS A 1106 24.18 46.53 4.43
N LYS A 1107 25.49 46.75 4.36
CA LYS A 1107 26.10 47.94 3.79
C LYS A 1107 25.96 47.97 2.25
N ARG A 1108 26.29 46.88 1.56
CA ARG A 1108 26.18 46.76 0.09
C ARG A 1108 24.74 46.83 -0.43
N CYS A 1109 23.78 46.24 0.28
CA CYS A 1109 22.37 46.34 -0.07
C CYS A 1109 21.82 47.76 0.12
N ASN A 1110 22.20 48.45 1.21
CA ASN A 1110 21.83 49.86 1.43
C ASN A 1110 22.48 50.83 0.43
N GLU A 1111 23.72 50.57 0.00
CA GLU A 1111 24.43 51.40 -0.98
C GLU A 1111 23.86 51.23 -2.40
N LYS A 1112 23.41 50.03 -2.79
CA LYS A 1112 22.75 49.77 -4.09
C LYS A 1112 21.31 50.28 -4.16
N PHE A 1113 20.53 50.23 -3.09
CA PHE A 1113 19.12 50.64 -3.11
C PHE A 1113 18.89 52.15 -3.02
N ASN A 1114 19.83 52.92 -2.48
CA ASN A 1114 19.68 54.38 -2.31
C ASN A 1114 20.03 55.21 -3.55
N SER A 1115 20.32 54.58 -4.70
CA SER A 1115 20.59 55.30 -5.95
C SER A 1115 19.79 54.73 -7.13
N LYS A 1116 18.80 55.51 -7.61
CA LYS A 1116 17.99 55.32 -8.84
C LYS A 1116 16.74 54.40 -8.76
N CYS A 1117 15.60 54.91 -8.29
CA CYS A 1117 14.35 54.97 -9.09
C CYS A 1117 13.16 55.59 -8.32
N PRO A 1118 12.22 56.28 -9.00
CA PRO A 1118 11.10 57.00 -8.38
C PRO A 1118 9.86 56.12 -8.13
N SER A 1119 9.03 56.58 -7.19
CA SER A 1119 7.84 56.00 -6.55
C SER A 1119 6.69 55.49 -7.45
N SER A 1120 6.08 54.36 -7.06
CA SER A 1120 4.69 53.86 -7.31
C SER A 1120 4.55 52.45 -7.95
N SER A 1121 4.68 51.37 -7.16
CA SER A 1121 4.07 50.06 -7.46
C SER A 1121 3.99 49.16 -6.22
N SER A 1122 2.99 48.26 -6.18
CA SER A 1122 2.71 47.26 -5.12
C SER A 1122 3.91 46.36 -4.75
N THR A 1123 4.94 46.34 -5.59
CA THR A 1123 6.22 45.65 -5.42
C THR A 1123 7.06 46.23 -4.27
N GLU A 1124 6.99 47.53 -4.00
CA GLU A 1124 7.78 48.19 -2.94
C GLU A 1124 7.37 47.73 -1.53
N GLY A 1125 6.07 47.45 -1.33
CA GLY A 1125 5.53 46.92 -0.09
C GLY A 1125 5.88 45.46 0.15
N MET A 1126 6.06 44.67 -0.91
CA MET A 1126 6.43 43.25 -0.82
C MET A 1126 7.93 43.10 -0.52
N VAL A 1127 8.77 43.90 -1.18
CA VAL A 1127 10.23 43.89 -1.00
C VAL A 1127 10.63 44.51 0.34
N ARG A 1128 10.01 45.62 0.79
CA ARG A 1128 10.23 46.14 2.16
C ARG A 1128 9.79 45.15 3.24
N ARG A 1129 8.71 44.39 3.01
CA ARG A 1129 8.25 43.35 3.95
C ARG A 1129 9.19 42.14 3.97
N MET A 1130 9.74 41.72 2.82
CA MET A 1130 10.81 40.71 2.75
C MET A 1130 12.08 41.17 3.50
N PHE A 1131 12.46 42.45 3.42
CA PHE A 1131 13.61 42.98 4.16
C PHE A 1131 13.34 43.21 5.66
N GLN A 1132 12.10 43.53 6.07
CA GLN A 1132 11.72 43.57 7.48
C GLN A 1132 11.65 42.17 8.12
N LEU A 1133 11.49 41.12 7.31
CA LEU A 1133 11.61 39.72 7.72
C LEU A 1133 13.07 39.24 7.81
N LEU A 1134 14.06 40.01 7.31
CA LEU A 1134 15.48 39.66 7.35
C LEU A 1134 16.17 39.99 8.69
N ASP A 1135 15.67 40.95 9.48
CA ASP A 1135 16.24 41.25 10.80
C ASP A 1135 15.99 40.13 11.84
N PRO A 1136 14.81 39.49 11.90
CA PRO A 1136 14.60 38.28 12.69
C PRO A 1136 15.41 37.08 12.19
N LEU A 1137 15.72 37.00 10.88
CA LEU A 1137 16.51 35.90 10.29
C LEU A 1137 17.95 35.84 10.83
N ALA A 1138 18.57 36.99 11.18
CA ALA A 1138 19.90 37.01 11.79
C ALA A 1138 19.90 36.45 13.23
N ASP A 1139 18.88 36.79 14.03
CA ASP A 1139 18.70 36.28 15.40
C ASP A 1139 18.23 34.81 15.43
N VAL A 1140 17.49 34.38 14.41
CA VAL A 1140 16.99 33.01 14.26
C VAL A 1140 18.11 32.07 13.82
N ASN A 1141 19.04 32.50 12.95
CA ASN A 1141 20.24 31.72 12.61
C ASN A 1141 21.19 31.58 13.82
N GLU A 1142 21.37 32.63 14.63
CA GLU A 1142 22.21 32.56 15.84
C GLU A 1142 21.63 31.62 16.92
N LYS A 1143 20.29 31.46 16.97
CA LYS A 1143 19.62 30.54 17.90
C LYS A 1143 19.49 29.11 17.35
N LEU A 1144 19.25 28.92 16.05
CA LEU A 1144 19.17 27.60 15.40
C LEU A 1144 20.54 26.92 15.29
N CYS A 1145 21.65 27.66 15.19
CA CYS A 1145 22.99 27.09 15.30
C CYS A 1145 23.34 26.61 16.72
N ARG A 1146 22.62 27.05 17.76
CA ARG A 1146 22.86 26.67 19.17
C ARG A 1146 22.00 25.50 19.66
N GLN A 1147 20.97 25.10 18.91
CA GLN A 1147 20.05 24.02 19.29
C GLN A 1147 20.10 22.95 18.20
N ASN A 1148 20.75 21.83 18.48
CA ASN A 1148 21.09 20.74 17.55
C ASN A 1148 19.92 20.10 16.76
N GLU A 1149 18.70 20.57 16.92
CA GLU A 1149 17.47 20.05 16.32
C GLU A 1149 17.49 20.11 14.78
N LEU A 1150 18.05 21.15 14.16
CA LEU A 1150 18.12 21.22 12.68
C LEU A 1150 19.15 20.23 12.10
N LYS A 1151 20.24 19.96 12.82
CA LYS A 1151 21.22 18.92 12.44
C LYS A 1151 20.60 17.53 12.56
N GLU A 1152 19.84 17.26 13.61
CA GLU A 1152 19.11 16.00 13.78
C GLU A 1152 18.04 15.81 12.69
N ILE A 1153 17.29 16.86 12.35
CA ILE A 1153 16.26 16.82 11.30
C ILE A 1153 16.87 16.65 9.90
N LEU A 1154 18.02 17.27 9.62
CA LEU A 1154 18.71 17.12 8.32
C LEU A 1154 19.52 15.81 8.22
N ALA A 1155 19.89 15.19 9.35
CA ALA A 1155 20.58 13.90 9.38
C ALA A 1155 19.71 12.74 8.90
N ILE A 1156 18.38 12.88 8.95
CA ILE A 1156 17.41 11.85 8.51
C ILE A 1156 17.21 11.82 6.99
N TYR A 1157 17.68 12.86 6.27
CA TYR A 1157 17.48 12.98 4.82
C TYR A 1157 18.80 12.81 4.05
N PRO A 1158 18.78 12.09 2.91
CA PRO A 1158 19.92 11.99 1.99
C PRO A 1158 20.47 13.37 1.61
N LYS A 1159 21.78 13.46 1.36
CA LYS A 1159 22.49 14.73 1.09
C LYS A 1159 21.82 15.49 -0.07
N GLU A 1160 21.29 14.78 -1.06
CA GLU A 1160 20.59 15.35 -2.23
C GLU A 1160 19.15 15.82 -1.90
N SER A 1161 18.55 15.35 -0.80
CA SER A 1161 17.20 15.71 -0.37
C SER A 1161 17.16 16.85 0.66
N ARG A 1162 18.31 17.20 1.26
CA ARG A 1162 18.40 18.23 2.30
C ARG A 1162 17.97 19.61 1.80
N GLU A 1163 18.35 19.96 0.58
CA GLU A 1163 17.99 21.25 -0.06
C GLU A 1163 16.46 21.38 -0.20
N TYR A 1164 15.80 20.30 -0.63
CA TYR A 1164 14.34 20.22 -0.74
C TYR A 1164 13.62 20.29 0.63
N VAL A 1165 14.21 19.67 1.66
CA VAL A 1165 13.69 19.68 3.03
C VAL A 1165 13.82 21.07 3.65
N ILE A 1166 14.94 21.76 3.40
CA ILE A 1166 15.15 23.15 3.82
C ILE A 1166 14.13 24.07 3.12
N ASP A 1167 13.96 23.94 1.80
CA ASP A 1167 12.96 24.70 1.02
C ASP A 1167 11.52 24.46 1.51
N SER A 1168 11.25 23.27 2.06
CA SER A 1168 9.95 22.89 2.61
C SER A 1168 9.74 23.34 4.07
N LEU A 1169 10.81 23.38 4.88
CA LEU A 1169 10.76 23.71 6.30
C LEU A 1169 10.73 25.23 6.55
N VAL A 1170 11.43 26.01 5.73
CA VAL A 1170 11.53 27.46 5.90
C VAL A 1170 10.15 28.13 5.89
N PRO A 1171 9.25 27.89 4.91
CA PRO A 1171 7.89 28.45 4.92
C PRO A 1171 7.02 27.93 6.08
N ALA A 1172 7.22 26.68 6.52
CA ALA A 1172 6.48 26.07 7.62
C ALA A 1172 6.89 26.65 8.99
N PHE A 1173 8.17 27.02 9.16
CA PHE A 1173 8.69 27.65 10.38
C PHE A 1173 8.24 29.11 10.52
N PHE A 1174 8.08 29.85 9.41
CA PHE A 1174 7.52 31.21 9.40
C PHE A 1174 6.08 31.26 9.94
N VAL A 1175 5.30 30.19 9.79
CA VAL A 1175 3.93 30.10 10.33
C VAL A 1175 3.92 29.77 11.83
N TYR A 1176 4.98 29.15 12.37
CA TYR A 1176 5.01 28.63 13.73
C TYR A 1176 5.47 29.65 14.78
N LYS A 1177 6.36 30.59 14.44
CA LYS A 1177 7.00 31.48 15.45
C LYS A 1177 6.31 32.83 15.68
N ASP A 1178 5.49 33.31 14.74
CA ASP A 1178 4.61 34.49 14.99
C ASP A 1178 3.39 34.12 15.87
N TYR A 1179 3.10 32.81 16.00
CA TYR A 1179 2.02 32.28 16.82
C TYR A 1179 2.39 32.08 18.30
N GLU A 1180 3.68 32.04 18.67
CA GLU A 1180 4.11 31.91 20.08
C GLU A 1180 3.78 33.14 20.93
N ASN A 1181 3.43 34.28 20.32
CA ASN A 1181 3.07 35.51 21.04
C ASN A 1181 1.54 35.73 21.20
N ARG A 1182 0.68 34.81 20.75
CA ARG A 1182 -0.79 34.96 20.91
C ARG A 1182 -1.48 33.64 21.28
N SER A 1183 -2.01 33.62 22.49
CA SER A 1183 -2.81 32.55 23.08
C SER A 1183 -4.10 32.26 22.29
N GLN A 1184 -4.05 31.36 21.30
CA GLN A 1184 -5.20 30.60 20.80
C GLN A 1184 -4.69 29.34 20.08
N THR A 1185 -4.98 28.18 20.66
CA THR A 1185 -4.60 26.84 20.18
C THR A 1185 -5.18 26.51 18.79
N LEU A 1186 -4.32 26.47 17.77
CA LEU A 1186 -4.54 25.59 16.60
C LEU A 1186 -4.36 24.14 17.06
N ARG A 1187 -5.28 23.25 16.68
CA ARG A 1187 -5.28 21.86 17.15
C ARG A 1187 -4.31 21.06 16.27
N VAL A 1188 -3.40 20.34 16.91
CA VAL A 1188 -2.47 19.34 16.34
C VAL A 1188 -2.98 18.53 15.11
N PRO A 1189 -4.27 18.15 14.99
CA PRO A 1189 -4.82 17.55 13.75
C PRO A 1189 -4.73 18.40 12.47
N GLU A 1190 -4.68 19.74 12.53
CA GLU A 1190 -4.50 20.59 11.34
C GLU A 1190 -3.10 20.44 10.74
N ILE A 1191 -2.06 20.36 11.57
CA ILE A 1191 -0.67 20.17 11.17
C ILE A 1191 -0.46 18.74 10.61
N GLN A 1192 -1.11 17.74 11.21
CA GLN A 1192 -1.07 16.35 10.71
C GLN A 1192 -1.81 16.13 9.39
N TYR A 1193 -2.89 16.89 9.12
CA TYR A 1193 -3.54 16.87 7.81
C TYR A 1193 -2.61 17.44 6.72
N PHE A 1194 -1.82 18.45 7.08
CA PHE A 1194 -0.88 19.16 6.19
C PHE A 1194 0.38 18.38 5.82
N LEU A 1195 0.89 17.55 6.74
CA LEU A 1195 2.05 16.70 6.48
C LEU A 1195 1.70 15.48 5.60
N LYS A 1196 0.41 15.16 5.42
CA LYS A 1196 -0.06 13.94 4.75
C LYS A 1196 -0.53 14.07 3.30
N LYS A 1197 -0.70 15.28 2.75
CA LYS A 1197 -1.13 15.46 1.35
C LYS A 1197 -0.03 16.04 0.47
N LYS A 1198 0.03 15.52 -0.77
CA LYS A 1198 0.95 15.84 -1.88
C LYS A 1198 1.30 17.34 -1.97
N ASN A 1199 2.53 17.64 -2.37
CA ASN A 1199 3.15 18.97 -2.51
C ASN A 1199 2.22 20.09 -3.03
N GLU A 1200 1.30 19.78 -3.95
CA GLU A 1200 0.34 20.74 -4.52
C GLU A 1200 -0.54 21.43 -3.47
N LYS A 1201 -1.06 20.69 -2.47
CA LYS A 1201 -1.92 21.29 -1.43
C LYS A 1201 -1.13 22.20 -0.48
N LYS A 1202 0.16 21.94 -0.28
CA LYS A 1202 1.05 22.82 0.50
C LYS A 1202 1.24 24.16 -0.21
N VAL A 1203 1.51 24.13 -1.52
CA VAL A 1203 1.66 25.36 -2.34
C VAL A 1203 0.38 26.19 -2.30
N LEU A 1204 -0.78 25.56 -2.49
CA LEU A 1204 -2.06 26.27 -2.45
C LEU A 1204 -2.37 26.88 -1.08
N TYR A 1205 -2.08 26.16 0.01
CA TYR A 1205 -2.24 26.73 1.35
C TYR A 1205 -1.38 27.96 1.56
N THR A 1206 -0.09 27.89 1.20
CA THR A 1206 0.81 29.04 1.30
C THR A 1206 0.27 30.22 0.51
N LYS A 1207 -0.24 30.01 -0.71
CA LYS A 1207 -0.90 31.06 -1.50
C LYS A 1207 -2.09 31.65 -0.75
N LEU A 1208 -3.03 30.82 -0.26
CA LEU A 1208 -4.26 31.27 0.42
C LEU A 1208 -3.97 32.03 1.72
N VAL A 1209 -3.00 31.57 2.52
CA VAL A 1209 -2.59 32.22 3.77
C VAL A 1209 -2.00 33.61 3.52
N MET A 1210 -1.35 33.85 2.38
CA MET A 1210 -0.85 35.20 2.03
C MET A 1210 -1.98 36.24 1.85
N TYR A 1211 -3.22 35.79 1.61
CA TYR A 1211 -4.41 36.67 1.52
C TYR A 1211 -5.22 36.70 2.82
N ASP A 1212 -4.87 35.91 3.83
CA ASP A 1212 -5.44 36.06 5.17
C ASP A 1212 -4.73 37.20 5.91
N ARG A 1213 -5.12 38.44 5.59
CA ARG A 1213 -4.53 39.66 6.16
C ARG A 1213 -4.58 39.70 7.70
N GLY A 1214 -5.48 38.92 8.31
CA GLY A 1214 -5.62 38.83 9.76
C GLY A 1214 -4.96 37.61 10.40
N MET A 1215 -4.40 36.68 9.61
CA MET A 1215 -3.89 35.38 10.07
C MET A 1215 -4.91 34.61 10.93
N THR A 1216 -6.18 34.71 10.57
CA THR A 1216 -7.32 34.19 11.33
C THR A 1216 -7.75 32.77 10.94
N GLY A 1217 -7.17 32.21 9.88
CA GLY A 1217 -7.65 31.02 9.18
C GLY A 1217 -8.80 31.30 8.20
N TYR A 1218 -9.16 32.58 8.02
CA TYR A 1218 -10.24 33.03 7.15
C TYR A 1218 -9.76 34.14 6.21
N ILE A 1219 -10.05 33.99 4.91
CA ILE A 1219 -9.85 35.05 3.92
C ILE A 1219 -11.12 35.91 3.90
N LEU A 1220 -11.01 37.23 3.95
CA LEU A 1220 -12.17 38.11 3.78
C LEU A 1220 -12.56 38.20 2.30
N LYS A 1221 -13.81 38.53 1.98
CA LYS A 1221 -14.26 38.66 0.58
C LYS A 1221 -13.39 39.56 -0.28
N ASP A 1222 -12.93 40.69 0.25
CA ASP A 1222 -12.05 41.61 -0.48
C ASP A 1222 -10.68 40.98 -0.78
N ASP A 1223 -10.16 40.21 0.16
CA ASP A 1223 -8.88 39.51 0.00
C ASP A 1223 -9.03 38.31 -0.93
N MET A 1224 -10.19 37.64 -0.94
CA MET A 1224 -10.51 36.57 -1.88
C MET A 1224 -10.69 37.12 -3.31
N MET A 1225 -11.30 38.30 -3.46
CA MET A 1225 -11.34 39.03 -4.75
C MET A 1225 -9.93 39.31 -5.24
N GLU A 1226 -9.03 39.73 -4.35
CA GLU A 1226 -7.62 40.01 -4.69
C GLU A 1226 -6.89 38.72 -5.08
N TYR A 1227 -7.05 37.63 -4.33
CA TYR A 1227 -6.53 36.31 -4.70
C TYR A 1227 -7.04 35.83 -6.06
N CYS A 1228 -8.35 35.94 -6.32
CA CYS A 1228 -8.91 35.56 -7.61
C CYS A 1228 -8.36 36.43 -8.74
N ARG A 1229 -8.21 37.74 -8.50
CA ARG A 1229 -7.64 38.69 -9.48
C ARG A 1229 -6.18 38.36 -9.78
N ASP A 1230 -5.36 38.12 -8.76
CA ASP A 1230 -3.94 37.80 -8.89
C ASP A 1230 -3.70 36.43 -9.55
N THR A 1231 -4.59 35.47 -9.32
CA THR A 1231 -4.56 34.18 -10.01
C THR A 1231 -5.00 34.34 -11.47
N LEU A 1232 -6.10 35.03 -11.77
CA LEU A 1232 -6.55 35.26 -13.15
C LEU A 1232 -5.57 36.12 -13.95
N LEU A 1233 -4.88 37.09 -13.35
CA LEU A 1233 -3.84 37.88 -14.02
C LEU A 1233 -2.64 37.04 -14.49
N LYS A 1234 -2.45 35.83 -13.92
CA LYS A 1234 -1.42 34.86 -14.36
C LYS A 1234 -1.91 33.94 -15.48
N TYR A 1235 -3.18 34.03 -15.87
CA TYR A 1235 -3.73 33.25 -16.97
C TYR A 1235 -3.13 33.76 -18.30
N ASP A 1236 -2.12 33.04 -18.79
CA ASP A 1236 -1.41 33.33 -20.02
C ASP A 1236 -2.12 32.65 -21.20
N GLY A 1237 -3.27 33.21 -21.59
CA GLY A 1237 -4.01 32.76 -22.76
C GLY A 1237 -3.94 33.77 -23.89
N ASP A 1238 -3.43 33.35 -25.06
CA ASP A 1238 -3.11 34.16 -26.26
C ASP A 1238 -4.20 35.15 -26.74
N TYR A 1239 -5.45 35.00 -26.28
CA TYR A 1239 -6.58 35.85 -26.69
C TYR A 1239 -7.14 36.74 -25.57
N PHE A 1240 -6.74 36.53 -24.32
CA PHE A 1240 -7.24 37.29 -23.17
C PHE A 1240 -6.09 37.96 -22.44
N THR A 1241 -5.56 39.04 -23.04
CA THR A 1241 -4.82 40.00 -22.24
C THR A 1241 -5.84 40.80 -21.43
N PHE A 1242 -5.77 40.75 -20.09
CA PHE A 1242 -6.64 41.52 -19.19
C PHE A 1242 -6.30 43.04 -19.22
N GLN A 1243 -6.09 43.60 -20.41
CA GLN A 1243 -5.95 45.04 -20.63
C GLN A 1243 -7.25 45.77 -20.27
N ASP A 1244 -8.40 45.13 -20.49
CA ASP A 1244 -9.69 45.62 -20.02
C ASP A 1244 -9.93 45.19 -18.56
N LYS A 1245 -9.72 46.13 -17.64
CA LYS A 1245 -9.99 45.96 -16.21
C LYS A 1245 -11.46 45.57 -15.93
N SER A 1246 -12.41 46.06 -16.73
CA SER A 1246 -13.83 45.74 -16.57
C SER A 1246 -14.10 44.25 -16.82
N PHE A 1247 -13.44 43.67 -17.81
CA PHE A 1247 -13.58 42.24 -18.12
C PHE A 1247 -12.90 41.35 -17.06
N LEU A 1248 -11.73 41.76 -16.54
CA LEU A 1248 -11.10 41.07 -15.41
C LEU A 1248 -12.00 41.03 -14.18
N ASP A 1249 -12.62 42.17 -13.84
CA ASP A 1249 -13.56 42.25 -12.72
C ASP A 1249 -14.80 41.35 -12.96
N GLU A 1250 -15.33 41.27 -14.19
CA GLU A 1250 -16.39 40.31 -14.56
C GLU A 1250 -15.97 38.83 -14.38
N CYS A 1251 -14.70 38.50 -14.68
CA CYS A 1251 -14.14 37.15 -14.47
C CYS A 1251 -13.93 36.83 -12.99
N VAL A 1252 -13.45 37.79 -12.19
CA VAL A 1252 -13.31 37.66 -10.73
C VAL A 1252 -14.68 37.42 -10.09
N ASP A 1253 -15.69 38.20 -10.49
CA ASP A 1253 -17.07 38.03 -10.01
C ASP A 1253 -17.64 36.65 -10.37
N HIS A 1254 -17.34 36.16 -11.59
CA HIS A 1254 -17.75 34.82 -12.01
C HIS A 1254 -17.08 33.72 -11.17
N ALA A 1255 -15.77 33.84 -10.92
CA ALA A 1255 -15.02 32.88 -10.10
C ALA A 1255 -15.53 32.86 -8.65
N LEU A 1256 -15.72 34.04 -8.05
CA LEU A 1256 -16.30 34.14 -6.72
C LEU A 1256 -17.70 33.57 -6.66
N MET A 1257 -18.55 33.82 -7.66
CA MET A 1257 -19.90 33.28 -7.67
C MET A 1257 -19.90 31.74 -7.63
N LYS A 1258 -18.99 31.07 -8.34
CA LYS A 1258 -18.88 29.59 -8.29
C LYS A 1258 -18.31 29.08 -6.96
N ILE A 1259 -17.31 29.75 -6.40
CA ILE A 1259 -16.73 29.43 -5.08
C ILE A 1259 -17.80 29.62 -3.98
N GLU A 1260 -18.53 30.74 -3.99
CA GLU A 1260 -19.58 31.07 -3.02
C GLU A 1260 -20.81 30.15 -3.15
N PHE A 1261 -21.14 29.68 -4.36
CA PHE A 1261 -22.35 28.91 -4.62
C PHE A 1261 -22.36 27.59 -3.83
N PHE A 1262 -21.22 26.95 -3.61
CA PHE A 1262 -21.13 25.68 -2.89
C PHE A 1262 -20.51 25.80 -1.47
N ASP A 1263 -19.60 26.75 -1.22
CA ASP A 1263 -18.70 26.64 -0.06
C ASP A 1263 -18.90 27.60 1.11
N ILE A 1264 -19.92 28.46 1.13
CA ILE A 1264 -19.96 29.51 2.16
C ILE A 1264 -21.30 29.54 2.89
N ASP A 1265 -21.18 29.35 4.20
CA ASP A 1265 -22.12 29.85 5.19
C ASP A 1265 -22.22 31.37 4.96
N LYS A 1266 -23.31 31.81 4.31
CA LYS A 1266 -23.56 33.20 3.90
C LYS A 1266 -23.53 34.21 5.05
N SER A 1267 -23.31 33.75 6.27
CA SER A 1267 -23.42 34.55 7.48
C SER A 1267 -22.28 35.55 7.70
N ASN A 1268 -21.12 35.52 7.02
CA ASN A 1268 -20.00 36.39 7.45
C ASN A 1268 -18.97 36.89 6.41
N SER A 1269 -19.17 36.79 5.09
CA SER A 1269 -18.20 37.30 4.09
C SER A 1269 -16.75 36.82 4.32
N LYS A 1270 -16.61 35.59 4.84
CA LYS A 1270 -15.36 34.96 5.27
C LYS A 1270 -15.25 33.57 4.66
N TYR A 1271 -14.09 33.25 4.10
CA TYR A 1271 -13.78 31.99 3.45
C TYR A 1271 -12.80 31.23 4.34
N GLU A 1272 -13.23 30.15 4.97
CA GLU A 1272 -12.36 29.34 5.83
C GLU A 1272 -11.33 28.60 4.95
N ILE A 1273 -10.03 28.88 5.14
CA ILE A 1273 -8.95 28.32 4.30
C ILE A 1273 -9.02 26.79 4.28
N ARG A 1274 -9.36 26.16 5.41
CA ARG A 1274 -9.52 24.71 5.54
C ARG A 1274 -10.62 24.16 4.64
N LYS A 1275 -11.77 24.85 4.54
CA LYS A 1275 -12.87 24.44 3.66
C LYS A 1275 -12.50 24.65 2.20
N LEU A 1276 -11.87 25.78 1.88
CA LEU A 1276 -11.33 26.04 0.54
C LEU A 1276 -10.40 24.91 0.10
N LEU A 1277 -9.41 24.53 0.92
CA LEU A 1277 -8.46 23.44 0.59
C LEU A 1277 -9.10 22.06 0.43
N LEU A 1278 -10.28 21.83 0.99
CA LEU A 1278 -11.06 20.60 0.81
C LEU A 1278 -12.00 20.66 -0.38
N SER A 1279 -12.25 21.87 -0.90
CA SER A 1279 -13.16 22.08 -2.01
C SER A 1279 -12.50 21.70 -3.34
N PRO A 1280 -13.11 20.82 -4.17
CA PRO A 1280 -12.63 20.60 -5.53
C PRO A 1280 -12.72 21.87 -6.39
N ARG A 1281 -13.48 22.89 -5.96
CA ARG A 1281 -13.65 24.17 -6.66
C ARG A 1281 -12.42 25.05 -6.61
N ILE A 1282 -11.66 25.02 -5.52
CA ILE A 1282 -10.39 25.76 -5.45
C ILE A 1282 -9.32 25.09 -6.32
N ASP A 1283 -9.35 23.76 -6.42
CA ASP A 1283 -8.44 23.00 -7.27
C ASP A 1283 -8.76 23.27 -8.75
N GLU A 1284 -10.04 23.24 -9.12
CA GLU A 1284 -10.51 23.62 -10.45
C GLU A 1284 -10.16 25.09 -10.78
N PHE A 1285 -10.21 26.00 -9.80
CA PHE A 1285 -9.81 27.41 -9.98
C PHE A 1285 -8.29 27.57 -10.16
N GLU A 1286 -7.44 26.93 -9.35
CA GLU A 1286 -5.99 26.98 -9.52
C GLU A 1286 -5.53 26.33 -10.83
N ASN A 1287 -6.23 25.27 -11.25
CA ASN A 1287 -5.99 24.63 -12.53
C ASN A 1287 -6.44 25.47 -13.72
N VAL A 1288 -7.13 26.62 -13.54
CA VAL A 1288 -7.46 27.53 -14.65
C VAL A 1288 -6.20 27.94 -15.40
N LEU A 1289 -5.07 28.08 -14.70
CA LEU A 1289 -3.77 28.40 -15.27
C LEU A 1289 -3.19 27.30 -16.17
N GLN A 1290 -3.68 26.07 -16.06
CA GLN A 1290 -3.24 24.91 -16.84
C GLN A 1290 -4.22 24.59 -17.99
N VAL A 1291 -5.36 25.27 -18.07
CA VAL A 1291 -6.37 25.00 -19.09
C VAL A 1291 -5.89 25.58 -20.42
N PRO A 1292 -5.73 24.75 -21.45
CA PRO A 1292 -5.26 25.23 -22.73
C PRO A 1292 -6.17 26.32 -23.28
N VAL A 1293 -5.55 27.32 -23.91
CA VAL A 1293 -6.25 28.49 -24.45
C VAL A 1293 -7.47 28.06 -25.28
N GLY A 1294 -8.67 28.58 -24.98
CA GLY A 1294 -9.91 28.25 -25.71
C GLY A 1294 -10.51 26.86 -25.46
N SER A 1295 -9.98 26.08 -24.52
CA SER A 1295 -10.71 24.97 -23.92
C SER A 1295 -11.87 25.52 -23.08
N SER A 1296 -13.10 25.09 -23.38
CA SER A 1296 -14.29 25.41 -22.60
C SER A 1296 -14.48 24.47 -21.39
N SER A 1297 -13.57 23.54 -21.15
CA SER A 1297 -13.76 22.51 -20.12
C SER A 1297 -13.73 23.04 -18.70
N ASN A 1298 -12.97 24.11 -18.41
CA ASN A 1298 -12.89 24.70 -17.08
C ASN A 1298 -13.82 25.92 -16.97
N TRP A 1299 -14.73 25.87 -16.01
CA TRP A 1299 -15.73 26.91 -15.78
C TRP A 1299 -15.15 28.28 -15.40
N TYR A 1300 -13.95 28.30 -14.82
CA TYR A 1300 -13.28 29.54 -14.40
C TYR A 1300 -12.54 30.24 -15.56
N ALA A 1301 -12.44 29.59 -16.73
CA ALA A 1301 -11.75 30.17 -17.88
C ALA A 1301 -12.50 31.41 -18.41
N PRO A 1302 -11.78 32.49 -18.80
CA PRO A 1302 -12.41 33.69 -19.36
C PRO A 1302 -13.35 33.44 -20.54
N ALA A 1303 -13.06 32.41 -21.35
CA ALA A 1303 -13.91 31.97 -22.46
C ALA A 1303 -15.34 31.59 -22.03
N LYS A 1304 -15.53 31.00 -20.84
CA LYS A 1304 -16.86 30.67 -20.30
C LYS A 1304 -17.66 31.93 -19.96
N VAL A 1305 -17.01 32.96 -19.41
CA VAL A 1305 -17.64 34.25 -19.09
C VAL A 1305 -18.14 34.95 -20.35
N VAL A 1306 -17.33 34.94 -21.42
CA VAL A 1306 -17.73 35.44 -22.74
C VAL A 1306 -18.90 34.63 -23.31
N GLY A 1307 -18.82 33.29 -23.23
CA GLY A 1307 -19.91 32.40 -23.65
C GLY A 1307 -21.24 32.76 -22.99
N PHE A 1308 -21.27 32.92 -21.67
CA PHE A 1308 -22.49 33.35 -20.95
C PHE A 1308 -23.02 34.69 -21.42
N LYS A 1309 -22.13 35.67 -21.64
CA LYS A 1309 -22.52 37.02 -22.07
C LYS A 1309 -23.12 37.00 -23.48
N ASN A 1310 -22.52 36.21 -24.37
CA ASN A 1310 -23.00 36.05 -25.75
C ASN A 1310 -24.36 35.35 -25.78
N THR A 1311 -24.52 34.22 -25.06
CA THR A 1311 -25.80 33.50 -24.99
C THR A 1311 -26.90 34.35 -24.35
N PHE A 1312 -26.59 35.09 -23.28
CA PHE A 1312 -27.56 35.99 -22.66
C PHE A 1312 -27.97 37.11 -23.62
N SER A 1313 -27.01 37.72 -24.32
CA SER A 1313 -27.26 38.80 -25.27
C SER A 1313 -28.05 38.34 -26.50
N SER A 1314 -27.89 37.08 -26.93
CA SER A 1314 -28.67 36.53 -28.06
C SER A 1314 -30.12 36.23 -27.70
N LEU A 1315 -30.44 36.10 -26.41
CA LEU A 1315 -31.79 35.81 -25.92
C LEU A 1315 -32.51 37.06 -25.40
N ASP A 1316 -31.78 38.15 -25.13
CA ASP A 1316 -32.33 39.43 -24.67
C ASP A 1316 -32.95 40.21 -25.84
N PHE A 1317 -34.27 40.08 -26.04
CA PHE A 1317 -34.98 40.65 -27.18
C PHE A 1317 -35.53 42.07 -26.96
N GLU A 1318 -35.73 42.53 -25.72
CA GLU A 1318 -36.60 43.69 -25.47
C GLU A 1318 -36.11 44.70 -24.41
N ASP A 1319 -35.17 44.36 -23.52
CA ASP A 1319 -34.78 45.27 -22.43
C ASP A 1319 -33.28 45.22 -22.12
N LYS A 1320 -32.55 46.31 -22.40
CA LYS A 1320 -31.08 46.50 -22.34
C LYS A 1320 -30.38 45.95 -21.06
N GLY A 1321 -30.30 44.63 -20.89
CA GLY A 1321 -29.70 43.95 -19.74
C GLY A 1321 -30.60 42.96 -18.98
N HIS A 1322 -31.82 42.67 -19.44
CA HIS A 1322 -32.78 41.81 -18.75
C HIS A 1322 -33.50 40.87 -19.71
N LEU A 1323 -33.47 39.57 -19.39
CA LEU A 1323 -34.12 38.57 -20.21
C LEU A 1323 -35.64 38.58 -19.96
N THR A 1324 -36.45 38.68 -21.01
CA THR A 1324 -37.91 38.48 -20.93
C THR A 1324 -38.23 37.00 -20.80
N LEU A 1325 -39.41 36.63 -20.28
CA LEU A 1325 -39.83 35.23 -20.20
C LEU A 1325 -39.84 34.57 -21.58
N GLU A 1326 -40.31 35.28 -22.62
CA GLU A 1326 -40.32 34.78 -24.00
C GLU A 1326 -38.91 34.62 -24.58
N GLY A 1327 -37.97 35.51 -24.26
CA GLY A 1327 -36.56 35.32 -24.61
C GLY A 1327 -35.93 34.14 -23.88
N PHE A 1328 -36.28 33.93 -22.61
CA PHE A 1328 -35.75 32.83 -21.81
C PHE A 1328 -36.22 31.45 -22.30
N LYS A 1329 -37.47 31.34 -22.76
CA LYS A 1329 -38.02 30.11 -23.36
C LYS A 1329 -37.27 29.64 -24.63
N GLN A 1330 -36.50 30.52 -25.28
CA GLN A 1330 -35.73 30.18 -26.49
C GLN A 1330 -34.36 29.56 -26.19
N LEU A 1331 -33.95 29.45 -24.91
CA LEU A 1331 -32.62 28.95 -24.54
C LEU A 1331 -32.39 27.49 -24.94
N ASP A 1332 -33.33 26.60 -24.60
CA ASP A 1332 -33.23 25.17 -24.84
C ASP A 1332 -34.65 24.55 -24.95
N PRO A 1333 -35.11 24.25 -26.17
CA PRO A 1333 -36.48 23.77 -26.39
C PRO A 1333 -36.76 22.41 -25.75
N SER A 1334 -35.76 21.71 -25.19
CA SER A 1334 -35.97 20.43 -24.49
C SER A 1334 -36.60 20.58 -23.10
N TYR A 1335 -36.62 21.78 -22.51
CA TYR A 1335 -37.28 22.03 -21.22
C TYR A 1335 -38.74 22.42 -21.38
N SER A 1336 -39.61 21.94 -20.48
CA SER A 1336 -41.03 22.24 -20.54
C SER A 1336 -41.34 23.73 -20.25
N GLU A 1337 -42.41 24.26 -20.84
CA GLU A 1337 -42.78 25.67 -20.66
C GLU A 1337 -42.97 26.07 -19.18
N LEU A 1338 -43.56 25.16 -18.39
CA LEU A 1338 -43.74 25.33 -16.94
C LEU A 1338 -42.41 25.48 -16.18
N PHE A 1339 -41.33 24.86 -16.66
CA PHE A 1339 -39.99 25.02 -16.08
C PHE A 1339 -39.50 26.46 -16.23
N TYR A 1340 -39.60 27.02 -17.44
CA TYR A 1340 -39.22 28.40 -17.71
C TYR A 1340 -40.02 29.39 -16.87
N GLU A 1341 -41.33 29.20 -16.77
CA GLU A 1341 -42.21 30.06 -15.96
C GLU A 1341 -41.85 30.03 -14.47
N ARG A 1342 -41.64 28.84 -13.91
CA ARG A 1342 -41.27 28.68 -12.48
C ARG A 1342 -39.89 29.24 -12.19
N VAL A 1343 -38.90 28.98 -13.05
CA VAL A 1343 -37.55 29.53 -12.90
C VAL A 1343 -37.58 31.05 -13.01
N TYR A 1344 -38.30 31.61 -13.99
CA TYR A 1344 -38.44 33.05 -14.14
C TYR A 1344 -39.04 33.67 -12.87
N LYS A 1345 -40.15 33.12 -12.36
CA LYS A 1345 -40.78 33.57 -11.11
C LYS A 1345 -39.81 33.53 -9.92
N ILE A 1346 -39.12 32.40 -9.71
CA ILE A 1346 -38.25 32.18 -8.54
C ILE A 1346 -37.01 33.08 -8.58
N PHE A 1347 -36.40 33.30 -9.75
CA PHE A 1347 -35.18 34.09 -9.86
C PHE A 1347 -35.46 35.60 -9.96
N THR A 1348 -36.67 36.00 -10.33
CA THR A 1348 -37.09 37.42 -10.39
C THR A 1348 -37.89 37.89 -9.18
N GLU A 1349 -38.19 36.99 -8.23
CA GLU A 1349 -38.98 37.25 -7.02
C GLU A 1349 -38.50 38.51 -6.28
N ASP A 1350 -37.19 38.69 -6.15
CA ASP A 1350 -36.58 39.84 -5.47
C ASP A 1350 -36.26 41.01 -6.42
N SER A 1351 -35.88 40.74 -7.67
CA SER A 1351 -35.31 41.75 -8.58
C SER A 1351 -36.29 42.31 -9.61
N GLY A 1352 -37.45 41.67 -9.81
CA GLY A 1352 -38.40 41.95 -10.90
C GLY A 1352 -37.91 41.55 -12.29
N ASN A 1353 -36.58 41.52 -12.51
CA ASN A 1353 -35.95 41.29 -13.81
C ASN A 1353 -34.97 40.12 -13.78
N PHE A 1354 -34.90 39.34 -14.86
CA PHE A 1354 -33.98 38.20 -14.99
C PHE A 1354 -32.63 38.66 -15.55
N SER A 1355 -31.69 39.00 -14.66
CA SER A 1355 -30.37 39.54 -15.01
C SER A 1355 -29.36 38.48 -15.51
N LEU A 1356 -28.23 38.90 -16.09
CA LEU A 1356 -27.10 38.02 -16.41
C LEU A 1356 -26.58 37.26 -15.17
N CYS A 1357 -26.62 37.86 -13.98
CA CYS A 1357 -26.25 37.18 -12.74
C CYS A 1357 -27.21 36.03 -12.43
N ASN A 1358 -28.52 36.23 -12.65
CA ASN A 1358 -29.55 35.20 -12.47
C ASN A 1358 -29.33 34.05 -13.47
N PHE A 1359 -29.01 34.39 -14.72
CA PHE A 1359 -28.68 33.43 -15.77
C PHE A 1359 -27.45 32.58 -15.43
N LYS A 1360 -26.35 33.20 -15.00
CA LYS A 1360 -25.14 32.46 -14.59
C LYS A 1360 -25.41 31.56 -13.38
N LYS A 1361 -26.22 32.01 -12.40
CA LYS A 1361 -26.65 31.17 -11.25
C LYS A 1361 -27.47 29.96 -11.70
N LEU A 1362 -28.42 30.15 -12.60
CA LEU A 1362 -29.22 29.06 -13.14
C LEU A 1362 -28.33 28.01 -13.82
N PHE A 1363 -27.38 28.43 -14.65
CA PHE A 1363 -26.43 27.51 -15.28
C PHE A 1363 -25.59 26.75 -14.27
N LEU A 1364 -25.07 27.41 -13.21
CA LEU A 1364 -24.38 26.74 -12.11
C LEU A 1364 -25.24 25.65 -11.45
N ILE A 1365 -26.55 25.86 -11.36
CA ILE A 1365 -27.50 24.89 -10.79
C ILE A 1365 -27.77 23.73 -11.75
N LEU A 1366 -27.96 24.03 -13.04
CA LEU A 1366 -28.19 23.04 -14.09
C LEU A 1366 -26.98 22.12 -14.31
N GLU A 1367 -25.75 22.59 -14.12
CA GLU A 1367 -24.56 21.75 -14.25
C GLU A 1367 -24.25 20.91 -13.01
N ASN A 1368 -24.77 21.31 -11.86
CA ASN A 1368 -24.45 20.66 -10.58
C ASN A 1368 -25.71 20.08 -9.94
N ARG A 1369 -26.62 19.50 -10.75
CA ARG A 1369 -27.93 18.97 -10.28
C ARG A 1369 -27.81 17.93 -9.19
N HIS A 1370 -26.68 17.24 -9.09
CA HIS A 1370 -26.38 16.28 -8.03
C HIS A 1370 -26.09 16.93 -6.66
N GLU A 1371 -25.69 18.21 -6.62
CA GLU A 1371 -25.33 18.92 -5.39
C GLU A 1371 -26.56 19.32 -4.55
N TYR A 1372 -26.45 19.22 -3.23
CA TYR A 1372 -27.58 19.47 -2.30
C TYR A 1372 -28.26 20.84 -2.51
N ARG A 1373 -27.48 21.91 -2.72
CA ARG A 1373 -28.00 23.27 -2.94
C ARG A 1373 -28.76 23.39 -4.26
N ALA A 1374 -28.30 22.73 -5.32
CA ALA A 1374 -28.98 22.70 -6.60
C ALA A 1374 -30.30 21.92 -6.50
N GLN A 1375 -30.26 20.71 -5.92
CA GLN A 1375 -31.46 19.90 -5.69
C GLN A 1375 -32.52 20.63 -4.88
N LYS A 1376 -32.13 21.39 -3.86
CA LYS A 1376 -33.06 22.18 -3.04
C LYS A 1376 -33.79 23.25 -3.84
N LEU A 1377 -33.14 23.84 -4.85
CA LEU A 1377 -33.79 24.78 -5.74
C LEU A 1377 -34.68 24.09 -6.77
N PHE A 1378 -34.26 22.96 -7.35
CA PHE A 1378 -35.13 22.15 -8.20
C PHE A 1378 -36.40 21.72 -7.47
N PHE A 1379 -36.29 21.36 -6.19
CA PHE A 1379 -37.46 21.10 -5.35
C PHE A 1379 -38.38 22.33 -5.24
N LYS A 1380 -37.84 23.54 -5.00
CA LYS A 1380 -38.63 24.78 -5.01
C LYS A 1380 -39.28 25.05 -6.38
N ILE A 1381 -38.61 24.71 -7.48
CA ILE A 1381 -39.14 24.84 -8.84
C ILE A 1381 -40.34 23.89 -9.03
N LEU A 1382 -40.18 22.61 -8.64
CA LEU A 1382 -41.17 21.56 -8.82
C LEU A 1382 -42.39 21.65 -7.88
N ASP A 1383 -42.21 22.19 -6.67
CA ASP A 1383 -43.29 22.48 -5.71
C ASP A 1383 -44.08 23.70 -6.19
N ILE A 1384 -45.05 23.47 -7.09
CA ILE A 1384 -45.82 24.53 -7.75
C ILE A 1384 -46.68 25.29 -6.72
N ASN A 1385 -47.26 24.56 -5.77
CA ASN A 1385 -48.13 25.11 -4.75
C ASN A 1385 -47.38 25.72 -3.56
N GLU A 1386 -46.06 25.52 -3.48
CA GLU A 1386 -45.18 26.02 -2.41
C GLU A 1386 -45.58 25.49 -1.01
N ASP A 1387 -46.10 24.25 -0.99
CA ASP A 1387 -46.62 23.56 0.19
C ASP A 1387 -45.52 22.85 1.03
N GLY A 1388 -44.29 22.78 0.49
CA GLY A 1388 -43.16 22.06 1.08
C GLY A 1388 -43.08 20.58 0.70
N TYR A 1389 -43.91 20.11 -0.22
CA TYR A 1389 -43.94 18.77 -0.78
C TYR A 1389 -44.46 18.79 -2.22
N ILE A 1390 -44.00 17.86 -3.07
CA ILE A 1390 -44.54 17.67 -4.41
C ILE A 1390 -45.68 16.65 -4.30
N CYS A 1391 -46.91 17.08 -4.56
CA CYS A 1391 -48.09 16.21 -4.53
C CYS A 1391 -48.42 15.66 -5.92
N MET A 1392 -49.39 14.75 -5.98
CA MET A 1392 -49.89 14.19 -7.24
C MET A 1392 -50.32 15.26 -8.25
N ASP A 1393 -50.99 16.33 -7.80
CA ASP A 1393 -51.44 17.43 -8.67
C ASP A 1393 -50.25 18.19 -9.27
N ASP A 1394 -49.14 18.33 -8.52
CA ASP A 1394 -47.92 18.94 -9.05
C ASP A 1394 -47.31 18.05 -10.15
N ILE A 1395 -47.21 16.73 -9.90
CA ILE A 1395 -46.70 15.76 -10.89
C ILE A 1395 -47.57 15.77 -12.16
N SER A 1396 -48.90 15.80 -12.01
CA SER A 1396 -49.86 15.90 -13.11
C SER A 1396 -49.65 17.16 -13.97
N LYS A 1397 -49.38 18.31 -13.34
CA LYS A 1397 -49.07 19.57 -14.05
C LYS A 1397 -47.76 19.47 -14.82
N TRP A 1398 -46.70 18.92 -14.20
CA TRP A 1398 -45.42 18.67 -14.88
C TRP A 1398 -45.57 17.70 -16.04
N PHE A 1399 -46.28 16.58 -15.85
CA PHE A 1399 -46.60 15.62 -16.89
C PHE A 1399 -47.34 16.28 -18.06
N THR A 1400 -48.35 17.11 -17.79
CA THR A 1400 -49.09 17.83 -18.83
C THR A 1400 -48.19 18.79 -19.62
N SER A 1401 -47.28 19.50 -18.95
CA SER A 1401 -46.31 20.39 -19.56
C SER A 1401 -45.31 19.63 -20.44
N LEU A 1402 -44.78 18.52 -19.95
CA LEU A 1402 -43.83 17.65 -20.66
C LEU A 1402 -44.49 16.95 -21.86
N LYS A 1403 -45.73 16.46 -21.69
CA LYS A 1403 -46.52 15.82 -22.74
C LYS A 1403 -46.78 16.77 -23.91
N LYS A 1404 -47.12 18.05 -23.63
CA LYS A 1404 -47.28 19.07 -24.67
C LYS A 1404 -46.02 19.21 -25.51
N LEU A 1405 -44.85 19.23 -24.86
CA LEU A 1405 -43.55 19.31 -25.53
C LEU A 1405 -43.28 18.07 -26.41
N PHE A 1406 -43.63 16.88 -25.91
CA PHE A 1406 -43.50 15.61 -26.65
C PHE A 1406 -44.40 15.52 -27.87
N THR A 1407 -45.69 15.87 -27.75
CA THR A 1407 -46.64 15.84 -28.89
C THR A 1407 -46.29 16.80 -30.02
N VAL A 1408 -45.40 17.76 -29.78
CA VAL A 1408 -44.88 18.66 -30.81
C VAL A 1408 -43.70 18.03 -31.56
N ASN A 1409 -42.95 17.11 -30.93
CA ASN A 1409 -41.63 16.66 -31.41
C ASN A 1409 -41.53 15.17 -31.79
N THR A 1410 -42.49 14.30 -31.43
CA THR A 1410 -42.42 12.85 -31.71
C THR A 1410 -43.79 12.22 -32.03
N GLU A 1411 -43.83 11.24 -32.95
CA GLU A 1411 -45.03 10.42 -33.25
C GLU A 1411 -45.24 9.24 -32.28
N GLU A 1412 -44.44 9.11 -31.22
CA GLU A 1412 -44.51 7.98 -30.27
C GLU A 1412 -45.58 8.14 -29.18
N ASP A 1413 -46.15 7.00 -28.74
CA ASP A 1413 -47.17 6.94 -27.69
C ASP A 1413 -46.58 7.34 -26.33
N PHE A 1414 -46.91 8.55 -25.87
CA PHE A 1414 -46.56 9.02 -24.51
C PHE A 1414 -47.36 8.24 -23.45
N PRO A 1415 -46.74 7.76 -22.35
CA PRO A 1415 -47.42 6.91 -21.37
C PRO A 1415 -48.63 7.60 -20.73
N SER A 1416 -49.52 6.80 -20.13
CA SER A 1416 -50.64 7.36 -19.40
C SER A 1416 -50.13 8.16 -18.19
N GLU A 1417 -50.86 9.21 -17.81
CA GLU A 1417 -50.53 10.03 -16.64
C GLU A 1417 -50.36 9.18 -15.37
N LEU A 1418 -51.20 8.14 -15.25
CA LEU A 1418 -51.15 7.19 -14.14
C LEU A 1418 -49.87 6.36 -14.15
N ASP A 1419 -49.41 5.91 -15.33
CA ASP A 1419 -48.16 5.15 -15.46
C ASP A 1419 -46.95 6.01 -15.13
N PHE A 1420 -46.91 7.24 -15.64
CA PHE A 1420 -45.85 8.21 -15.33
C PHE A 1420 -45.74 8.50 -13.83
N VAL A 1421 -46.88 8.74 -13.18
CA VAL A 1421 -46.95 8.94 -11.73
C VAL A 1421 -46.43 7.70 -10.99
N ASN A 1422 -46.91 6.50 -11.33
CA ASN A 1422 -46.48 5.27 -10.66
C ASN A 1422 -44.98 5.01 -10.84
N GLN A 1423 -44.44 5.24 -12.04
CA GLN A 1423 -43.02 5.16 -12.31
C GLN A 1423 -42.21 6.10 -11.41
N ILE A 1424 -42.68 7.32 -11.15
CA ILE A 1424 -42.01 8.26 -10.25
C ILE A 1424 -41.96 7.74 -8.80
N PHE A 1425 -43.08 7.27 -8.27
CA PHE A 1425 -43.12 6.76 -6.89
C PHE A 1425 -42.26 5.49 -6.73
N ASP A 1426 -42.30 4.59 -7.72
CA ASP A 1426 -41.45 3.40 -7.75
C ASP A 1426 -39.96 3.76 -7.90
N PHE A 1427 -39.63 4.76 -8.73
CA PHE A 1427 -38.26 5.21 -8.94
C PHE A 1427 -37.63 5.75 -7.67
N LEU A 1428 -38.38 6.51 -6.87
CA LEU A 1428 -37.96 7.03 -5.58
C LEU A 1428 -38.06 6.02 -4.42
N LEU A 1429 -38.55 4.81 -4.66
CA LEU A 1429 -38.80 3.77 -3.65
C LEU A 1429 -39.74 4.24 -2.52
N ILE A 1430 -40.72 5.09 -2.85
CA ILE A 1430 -41.74 5.60 -1.92
C ILE A 1430 -42.98 4.71 -2.07
N PRO A 1431 -43.42 3.99 -1.01
CA PRO A 1431 -44.58 3.11 -1.10
C PRO A 1431 -45.83 3.88 -1.55
N PRO A 1432 -46.53 3.45 -2.63
CA PRO A 1432 -47.60 4.24 -3.26
C PRO A 1432 -48.90 4.40 -2.45
N PHE A 1433 -48.91 4.16 -1.13
CA PHE A 1433 -50.14 4.17 -0.31
C PHE A 1433 -50.07 4.89 1.04
N GLU A 1434 -48.95 5.50 1.45
CA GLU A 1434 -48.85 6.13 2.79
C GLU A 1434 -48.57 7.64 2.81
N SER A 1435 -48.26 8.26 1.67
CA SER A 1435 -48.21 9.72 1.54
C SER A 1435 -48.21 10.11 0.08
N GLN A 1436 -49.31 10.67 -0.46
CA GLN A 1436 -49.37 11.23 -1.83
C GLN A 1436 -48.53 12.54 -1.98
N ARG A 1437 -47.36 12.57 -1.34
CA ARG A 1437 -46.51 13.74 -1.13
C ARG A 1437 -45.05 13.25 -1.13
N ILE A 1438 -44.21 13.89 -1.94
CA ILE A 1438 -42.78 13.65 -2.04
C ILE A 1438 -42.08 14.85 -1.39
N SER A 1439 -41.36 14.64 -0.28
CA SER A 1439 -40.58 15.70 0.36
C SER A 1439 -39.18 15.82 -0.25
N PHE A 1440 -38.50 16.95 -0.03
CA PHE A 1440 -37.11 17.11 -0.44
C PHE A 1440 -36.19 16.05 0.19
N ASP A 1441 -36.47 15.66 1.44
CA ASP A 1441 -35.71 14.64 2.15
C ASP A 1441 -35.90 13.25 1.54
N ASP A 1442 -37.09 12.94 0.97
CA ASP A 1442 -37.31 11.69 0.22
C ASP A 1442 -36.46 11.64 -1.06
N ILE A 1443 -36.42 12.76 -1.80
CA ILE A 1443 -35.63 12.86 -3.03
C ILE A 1443 -34.13 12.83 -2.72
N TYR A 1444 -33.67 13.63 -1.75
CA TYR A 1444 -32.26 13.71 -1.39
C TYR A 1444 -31.78 12.40 -0.76
N LYS A 1445 -32.61 11.74 0.06
CA LYS A 1445 -32.29 10.42 0.59
C LYS A 1445 -32.16 9.44 -0.54
N SER A 1446 -33.13 9.32 -1.47
CA SER A 1446 -33.09 8.33 -2.57
C SER A 1446 -31.86 8.40 -3.48
N ARG A 1447 -31.09 9.50 -3.41
CA ARG A 1447 -29.82 9.73 -4.13
C ARG A 1447 -29.98 9.65 -5.66
N LYS A 1448 -31.23 9.78 -6.12
CA LYS A 1448 -31.69 9.82 -7.51
C LYS A 1448 -32.27 11.17 -7.90
N GLY A 1449 -31.97 12.22 -7.12
CA GLY A 1449 -32.55 13.55 -7.30
C GLY A 1449 -32.31 14.12 -8.70
N GLU A 1450 -31.10 14.01 -9.23
CA GLU A 1450 -30.77 14.50 -10.59
C GLU A 1450 -31.67 13.86 -11.66
N GLN A 1451 -31.83 12.54 -11.63
CA GLN A 1451 -32.69 11.82 -12.58
C GLN A 1451 -34.17 12.20 -12.38
N PHE A 1452 -34.63 12.27 -11.13
CA PHE A 1452 -35.99 12.65 -10.79
C PHE A 1452 -36.35 14.06 -11.31
N TYR A 1453 -35.49 15.05 -11.08
CA TYR A 1453 -35.69 16.40 -11.58
C TYR A 1453 -35.65 16.42 -13.12
N GLY A 1454 -34.67 15.73 -13.72
CA GLY A 1454 -34.52 15.62 -15.18
C GLY A 1454 -35.76 15.07 -15.88
N MET A 1455 -36.31 13.96 -15.36
CA MET A 1455 -37.50 13.30 -15.89
C MET A 1455 -38.75 14.20 -15.91
N LEU A 1456 -38.88 15.16 -14.98
CA LEU A 1456 -40.07 16.00 -14.86
C LEU A 1456 -40.01 17.26 -15.73
N ILE A 1457 -38.80 17.77 -16.02
CA ILE A 1457 -38.62 19.10 -16.64
C ILE A 1457 -38.08 19.06 -18.06
N ASN A 1458 -37.40 17.98 -18.47
CA ASN A 1458 -36.65 17.90 -19.72
C ASN A 1458 -37.03 16.63 -20.53
N CYS A 1459 -37.48 16.80 -21.77
CA CYS A 1459 -37.96 15.67 -22.58
C CYS A 1459 -36.85 14.68 -22.98
N LEU A 1460 -35.63 15.14 -23.22
CA LEU A 1460 -34.49 14.28 -23.56
C LEU A 1460 -34.04 13.42 -22.36
N LEU A 1461 -34.07 14.00 -21.16
CA LEU A 1461 -33.78 13.26 -19.91
C LEU A 1461 -34.88 12.25 -19.57
N TYR A 1462 -36.13 12.52 -19.98
CA TYR A 1462 -37.20 11.54 -19.88
C TYR A 1462 -37.00 10.35 -20.84
N LEU A 1463 -36.66 10.61 -22.10
CA LEU A 1463 -36.41 9.55 -23.10
C LEU A 1463 -35.26 8.61 -22.70
N THR A 1464 -34.15 9.19 -22.23
CA THR A 1464 -32.99 8.41 -21.76
C THR A 1464 -33.31 7.56 -20.52
N PHE A 1465 -34.32 7.94 -19.74
CA PHE A 1465 -34.80 7.13 -18.63
C PHE A 1465 -35.68 5.95 -19.07
N GLU A 1466 -36.59 6.14 -20.04
CA GLU A 1466 -37.43 5.04 -20.55
C GLU A 1466 -36.64 3.99 -21.35
N ASN A 1467 -35.59 4.41 -22.09
CA ASN A 1467 -34.73 3.53 -22.88
C ASN A 1467 -33.25 3.66 -22.52
N PRO A 1468 -32.79 3.11 -21.37
CA PRO A 1468 -31.38 3.16 -20.97
C PRO A 1468 -30.44 2.33 -21.87
N GLU A 1469 -30.98 1.50 -22.78
CA GLU A 1469 -30.22 0.64 -23.69
C GLU A 1469 -29.89 1.28 -25.06
N GLU A 1470 -30.44 2.46 -25.38
CA GLU A 1470 -30.11 3.22 -26.60
C GLU A 1470 -29.63 4.66 -26.28
N PRO A 1471 -28.38 4.85 -25.82
CA PRO A 1471 -27.73 6.14 -25.95
C PRO A 1471 -27.31 6.27 -27.41
N SER A 1472 -28.18 6.78 -28.29
CA SER A 1472 -27.79 7.09 -29.65
C SER A 1472 -26.67 8.15 -29.61
N GLU A 1473 -25.50 7.79 -30.12
CA GLU A 1473 -24.33 8.69 -30.26
C GLU A 1473 -24.59 9.84 -31.25
N GLU A 1474 -25.73 9.79 -31.94
CA GLU A 1474 -26.37 10.92 -32.60
C GLU A 1474 -27.56 11.33 -31.72
N GLY A 1475 -27.41 12.39 -30.93
CA GLY A 1475 -28.59 13.07 -30.36
C GLY A 1475 -29.54 13.47 -31.50
N PRO A 1476 -30.85 13.62 -31.25
CA PRO A 1476 -31.77 14.11 -32.27
C PRO A 1476 -31.37 15.55 -32.59
N SER A 1477 -30.54 15.72 -33.62
CA SER A 1477 -30.08 16.99 -34.19
C SER A 1477 -31.22 17.74 -34.92
N ASN A 1478 -32.48 17.43 -34.58
CA ASN A 1478 -33.71 17.98 -35.14
C ASN A 1478 -34.72 18.42 -34.05
N VAL A 1479 -34.29 18.68 -32.79
CA VAL A 1479 -35.11 19.35 -31.76
C VAL A 1479 -34.52 20.70 -31.40
#